data_AF-Q5ZTK4-F1
#
_entry.id   AF-Q5ZTK4-F1
#
_cell.length_a   1.000
_cell.length_b   1.000
_cell.length_c   1.000
_cell.angle_alpha   90.00
_cell.angle_beta   90.00
_cell.angle_gamma   90.00
#
_symmetry.space_group_name_H-M   'P 1'
#
loop_
_entity.id
_entity.type
_entity.pdbx_description
1 polymer ?
#
loop_
_entity_poly.entity_id
_entity_poly.type
_entity_poly.pdbx_seq_one_letter_code
_entity_poly.pdbx_strand_id
1 'polypeptide(L)'
;MPKYVEGVELTQEGMHAIFARMGYGDITSGSIYNGVPTIDTGALNRQGFMPVLTGVGPHRDSGHWIMLIKGPGNQYYLFDPLGKTSGEGYQNILAAQLPMGSTLSVIPNGSGLNMGLCGYWVASAGLRAHQALNQHNPPTLLNVGQTITNEMRNELDHDGYRKITGWLRAVADEFPEGDPQLDGKALRENTEKDLKIEIPTLVLPGKDTSPKEMSVKPTAPQDKSVPVWNGFSLYTDDTVKAAAQYAYDNYLGKPYTGSVESAPANFGGRMVYRQHHGLSHTLRTMAYAELIVEEARKAKLRGETLGKFKDGRTIADVTPQELKKIMIAQAFFVAGRDDEASDAKNYQKYHEQSRDAFLKYVKDNESTLIPDVFKDQEDVNFYARVIEDKSHDWESTPAHVLINQGHMVDLVRVKQPPESFLQRYFSSMQRWIGSQATEAVFGIQRQFFHATYEVVAGFDSDNKEPHLVVSGLGRYVIGEDGQPIREAPKKGQKEGDLKVFPQTYKLKENERLMRVDEFLKLPEIQNTFPGSGKHLQGGMPGMNEMDYWNRLNSLNRARCENDVDFCLKQLQTAHDKAKIEPIKQAFQSSKGKERRQPNVDEIAAARIIQQILANPDCIHDDHVLINGQKLEQQFFRDLLAKCEMAVVGSLLNDTDIGNIDTLMRHEKDTEFHSTNPEAVPVKIGEYWINDQRINNSSGNITQKKHDLIFLMQNDAWYFSRVNAIAQNRDKGSTFKEVLITTLMTPLTSKALVDTSQAKPPTRLFRGLNLSEEFTKGLIDQANAMIANTTERLFTDHSPEAFKQIKLNDLSKMSGRTNASTTTEIKLVKETWDSNVIFEMLDPDGLLHSKQVGRHGEGTESEFSVYLPEDVALVPVKVTLDGKTQKGENRYVFTFVAVKSPDFTPRHESGYAVEPFLRMQAAKLAEVKSSIEKAQRAPDLETIFNLQNEVEAVQYSHLSTGYKNFLKNTVGPVLENSLSGLMESDTDTLSKALAAFPSDTQWSAFNFEEARQAKRQMDAIKQMVGNKVVLDALTQCQDALEKQNIAGALDALKKIPSEKEMGTIRRELREQIQSARQELESLQRAVVTPVVTDEKKVRERYDALIENTSKKITELETGKLPNLDAVKKGISNLSNLKQEVTVLRNEKIRMHVGTDKVDFSDVEKLEQQIQVIDTKLADAYLLEVTKQISALDNTKPKNQTELKTKIAAFLDRTTDIEMLRNERIKKHGSSKDPLDLSDLDKLSGSLQRINQSLVSDLITTIRVSINQMEAKTFHEQEKEIQQNFELLAKLEKTLDKSKTSEKLREDIPKLNDLLVAKQKAYPQMVQMQLKSEVFVTQLREVCQANHDDLDKTRNARLRELDRLDREAGITRMVGNLIWGLTNKVGLTTDERLDIRTKQQSLARFKNELFNDKIDTDQLISNLARKRPSELQEGLGISTDNAMELHLLLTELAGKTTSPDELEERMKAIDDISTKIGREPEHLKFVMVEEDESNKKTIGF
;
A
#
# COMPACT_ATOMS: atom_id res chain seq x y z
N MET A 1 24.00 15.66 14.94
CA MET A 1 24.57 15.44 13.60
C MET A 1 24.97 13.98 13.55
N PRO A 2 24.94 13.34 12.37
CA PRO A 2 25.25 11.93 12.25
C PRO A 2 26.61 11.61 12.87
N LYS A 3 26.78 10.39 13.40
CA LYS A 3 27.96 10.00 14.18
C LYS A 3 29.29 10.27 13.43
N TYR A 4 29.30 10.17 12.11
CA TYR A 4 30.51 10.29 11.28
C TYR A 4 30.74 11.67 10.63
N VAL A 5 29.75 12.57 10.58
CA VAL A 5 29.83 13.83 9.79
C VAL A 5 29.20 15.02 10.53
N GLU A 6 29.98 16.08 10.74
CA GLU A 6 29.50 17.35 11.28
C GLU A 6 29.44 18.43 10.18
N GLY A 7 28.23 18.74 9.70
CA GLY A 7 28.00 19.67 8.58
C GLY A 7 28.37 19.05 7.23
N VAL A 8 29.66 19.16 6.88
CA VAL A 8 30.32 18.54 5.72
C VAL A 8 31.75 18.06 6.05
N GLU A 9 32.20 18.28 7.29
CA GLU A 9 33.51 17.85 7.76
C GLU A 9 33.38 16.48 8.46
N LEU A 10 34.38 15.63 8.28
CA LEU A 10 34.44 14.33 8.95
C LEU A 10 34.72 14.51 10.44
N THR A 11 34.02 13.77 11.29
CA THR A 11 34.43 13.59 12.70
C THR A 11 35.67 12.70 12.76
N GLN A 12 36.35 12.65 13.91
CA GLN A 12 37.49 11.73 14.10
C GLN A 12 37.08 10.27 13.85
N GLU A 13 35.87 9.88 14.27
CA GLU A 13 35.28 8.56 14.02
C GLU A 13 35.03 8.33 12.52
N GLY A 14 34.55 9.35 11.79
CA GLY A 14 34.32 9.29 10.35
C GLY A 14 35.61 9.11 9.55
N MET A 15 36.69 9.79 9.95
CA MET A 15 38.01 9.62 9.33
C MET A 15 38.55 8.20 9.53
N HIS A 16 38.47 7.66 10.76
CA HIS A 16 38.87 6.28 11.03
C HIS A 16 38.04 5.26 10.23
N ALA A 17 36.72 5.48 10.12
CA ALA A 17 35.84 4.60 9.34
C ALA A 17 36.22 4.57 7.86
N ILE A 18 36.53 5.73 7.26
CA ILE A 18 36.99 5.80 5.86
C ILE A 18 38.30 5.05 5.67
N PHE A 19 39.30 5.28 6.53
CA PHE A 19 40.57 4.56 6.40
C PHE A 19 40.42 3.06 6.62
N ALA A 20 39.56 2.61 7.54
CA ALA A 20 39.26 1.18 7.71
C ALA A 20 38.69 0.55 6.44
N ARG A 21 37.75 1.24 5.78
CA ARG A 21 37.19 0.84 4.48
C ARG A 21 38.17 0.95 3.32
N MET A 22 39.23 1.71 3.47
CA MET A 22 40.31 1.77 2.50
C MET A 22 41.39 0.69 2.70
N GLY A 23 41.20 -0.19 3.69
CA GLY A 23 42.17 -1.25 4.05
C GLY A 23 43.23 -0.81 5.07
N TYR A 24 43.04 0.34 5.73
CA TYR A 24 43.98 0.94 6.67
C TYR A 24 43.35 1.21 8.06
N GLY A 25 42.68 0.21 8.63
CA GLY A 25 41.93 0.35 9.90
C GLY A 25 42.77 0.70 11.14
N ASP A 26 44.08 0.45 11.10
CA ASP A 26 45.00 0.70 12.21
C ASP A 26 45.65 2.10 12.16
N ILE A 27 45.16 3.02 11.31
CA ILE A 27 45.70 4.38 11.23
C ILE A 27 45.32 5.20 12.46
N THR A 28 46.34 5.66 13.18
CA THR A 28 46.20 6.65 14.25
C THR A 28 46.17 8.06 13.68
N SER A 29 45.16 8.86 14.04
CA SER A 29 45.12 10.31 13.78
C SER A 29 45.77 11.13 14.90
N GLY A 30 46.41 12.24 14.55
CA GLY A 30 46.81 13.29 15.49
C GLY A 30 45.76 14.38 15.64
N SER A 31 45.97 15.32 16.56
CA SER A 31 45.10 16.49 16.72
C SER A 31 45.88 17.75 17.11
N ILE A 32 45.31 18.92 16.84
CA ILE A 32 45.78 20.21 17.39
C ILE A 32 44.64 20.76 18.25
N TYR A 33 44.68 20.43 19.54
CA TYR A 33 43.67 20.80 20.52
C TYR A 33 44.05 22.12 21.18
N ASN A 34 43.22 23.17 21.03
CA ASN A 34 43.51 24.52 21.54
C ASN A 34 44.94 25.02 21.18
N GLY A 35 45.41 24.74 19.96
CA GLY A 35 46.74 25.16 19.48
C GLY A 35 47.90 24.26 19.92
N VAL A 36 47.65 23.22 20.73
CA VAL A 36 48.67 22.27 21.18
C VAL A 36 48.60 21.00 20.31
N PRO A 37 49.67 20.65 19.58
CA PRO A 37 49.70 19.46 18.74
C PRO A 37 49.94 18.20 19.59
N THR A 38 49.14 17.17 19.34
CA THR A 38 49.28 15.82 19.89
C THR A 38 49.57 14.88 18.74
N ILE A 39 50.87 14.59 18.53
CA ILE A 39 51.38 13.76 17.43
C ILE A 39 52.11 12.55 18.03
N ASP A 40 51.67 11.34 17.69
CA ASP A 40 52.43 10.12 18.01
C ASP A 40 53.50 9.91 16.93
N THR A 41 54.73 10.34 17.22
CA THR A 41 55.86 10.16 16.30
C THR A 41 56.20 8.70 16.04
N GLY A 42 55.94 7.81 17.01
CA GLY A 42 56.11 6.37 16.85
C GLY A 42 55.11 5.82 15.85
N ALA A 43 53.83 6.21 15.96
CA ALA A 43 52.80 5.87 15.00
C ALA A 43 53.13 6.46 13.62
N LEU A 44 53.39 7.78 13.51
CA LEU A 44 53.76 8.46 12.26
C LEU A 44 54.93 7.76 11.53
N ASN A 45 55.94 7.33 12.29
CA ASN A 45 57.09 6.62 11.74
C ASN A 45 56.76 5.21 11.22
N ARG A 46 55.79 4.52 11.83
CA ARG A 46 55.31 3.19 11.40
C ARG A 46 54.33 3.29 10.24
N GLN A 47 53.37 4.21 10.31
CA GLN A 47 52.29 4.36 9.33
C GLN A 47 52.71 5.17 8.09
N GLY A 48 53.81 5.93 8.15
CA GLY A 48 54.32 6.72 7.04
C GLY A 48 53.60 8.06 6.80
N PHE A 49 52.38 8.24 7.32
CA PHE A 49 51.62 9.49 7.24
C PHE A 49 50.54 9.54 8.33
N MET A 50 50.24 10.70 8.91
CA MET A 50 49.25 10.88 9.97
C MET A 50 48.21 11.95 9.56
N PRO A 51 46.91 11.61 9.51
CA PRO A 51 45.86 12.62 9.42
C PRO A 51 45.81 13.39 10.75
N VAL A 52 45.71 14.72 10.70
CA VAL A 52 45.72 15.60 11.88
C VAL A 52 44.48 16.48 11.83
N LEU A 53 43.66 16.39 12.87
CA LEU A 53 42.47 17.23 13.03
C LEU A 53 42.84 18.54 13.72
N THR A 54 42.60 19.68 13.07
CA THR A 54 42.94 21.00 13.60
C THR A 54 41.69 21.80 14.01
N GLY A 55 41.83 22.67 15.00
CA GLY A 55 40.74 23.55 15.44
C GLY A 55 39.70 22.87 16.34
N VAL A 56 40.06 21.75 16.96
CA VAL A 56 39.23 21.05 17.96
C VAL A 56 39.41 21.64 19.35
N GLY A 57 38.33 21.59 20.12
CA GLY A 57 38.24 22.16 21.47
C GLY A 57 37.04 21.60 22.25
N PRO A 58 36.74 22.12 23.45
CA PRO A 58 35.69 21.60 24.34
C PRO A 58 34.28 21.54 23.73
N HIS A 59 34.03 22.29 22.66
CA HIS A 59 32.71 22.45 22.03
C HIS A 59 32.70 22.12 20.53
N ARG A 60 33.79 21.54 20.00
CA ARG A 60 33.96 21.26 18.57
C ARG A 60 34.73 19.95 18.38
N ASP A 61 34.03 18.92 17.94
CA ASP A 61 34.51 17.57 17.66
C ASP A 61 34.84 17.33 16.17
N SER A 62 34.48 18.27 15.30
CA SER A 62 35.00 18.41 13.93
C SER A 62 35.85 19.66 13.74
N GLY A 63 36.62 19.69 12.66
CA GLY A 63 37.58 20.75 12.37
C GLY A 63 38.26 20.58 11.02
N HIS A 64 39.30 21.37 10.80
CA HIS A 64 40.05 21.37 9.53
C HIS A 64 41.06 20.23 9.51
N TRP A 65 40.91 19.30 8.56
CA TRP A 65 41.81 18.15 8.41
C TRP A 65 43.02 18.48 7.53
N ILE A 66 44.22 18.14 8.02
CA ILE A 66 45.49 18.17 7.28
C ILE A 66 46.17 16.81 7.38
N MET A 67 47.22 16.57 6.60
CA MET A 67 47.96 15.31 6.65
C MET A 67 49.47 15.52 6.70
N LEU A 68 50.09 14.98 7.74
CA LEU A 68 51.54 15.01 7.99
C LEU A 68 52.17 13.72 7.45
N ILE A 69 53.08 13.82 6.48
CA ILE A 69 53.67 12.70 5.75
C ILE A 69 55.14 12.55 6.15
N LYS A 70 55.59 11.33 6.40
CA LYS A 70 57.01 11.00 6.54
C LYS A 70 57.62 10.65 5.18
N GLY A 71 58.72 11.32 4.84
CA GLY A 71 59.58 11.03 3.71
C GLY A 71 60.88 10.33 4.09
N PRO A 72 61.83 10.24 3.15
CA PRO A 72 63.15 9.65 3.39
C PRO A 72 63.94 10.39 4.47
N GLY A 73 64.54 9.64 5.40
CA GLY A 73 65.35 10.19 6.50
C GLY A 73 64.53 11.01 7.49
N ASN A 74 64.98 12.23 7.77
CA ASN A 74 64.29 13.20 8.64
C ASN A 74 63.50 14.26 7.83
N GLN A 75 63.04 13.91 6.62
CA GLN A 75 62.17 14.77 5.81
C GLN A 75 60.70 14.45 6.07
N TYR A 76 59.90 15.49 6.29
CA TYR A 76 58.47 15.44 6.51
C TYR A 76 57.77 16.40 5.55
N TYR A 77 56.55 16.07 5.17
CA TYR A 77 55.74 16.86 4.26
C TYR A 77 54.37 17.14 4.87
N LEU A 78 53.79 18.29 4.57
CA LEU A 78 52.45 18.67 5.01
C LEU A 78 51.55 18.87 3.81
N PHE A 79 50.44 18.13 3.74
CA PHE A 79 49.36 18.35 2.79
C PHE A 79 48.19 19.04 3.50
N ASP A 80 47.79 20.19 2.97
CA ASP A 80 46.60 20.91 3.40
C ASP A 80 45.64 21.06 2.20
N PRO A 81 44.41 20.50 2.27
CA PRO A 81 43.40 20.65 1.23
C PRO A 81 43.02 22.10 0.92
N LEU A 82 43.10 23.03 1.89
CA LEU A 82 42.83 24.46 1.67
C LEU A 82 43.91 25.15 0.83
N GLY A 83 45.07 24.51 0.66
CA GLY A 83 46.18 25.00 -0.15
C GLY A 83 47.39 25.42 0.68
N LYS A 84 48.46 25.80 -0.04
CA LYS A 84 49.79 26.04 0.54
C LYS A 84 49.81 27.00 1.73
N THR A 85 49.15 28.15 1.62
CA THR A 85 49.15 29.20 2.65
C THR A 85 48.53 28.72 3.97
N SER A 86 47.52 27.84 3.90
CA SER A 86 46.92 27.24 5.09
C SER A 86 47.90 26.27 5.77
N GLY A 87 48.54 25.39 4.99
CA GLY A 87 49.54 24.46 5.52
C GLY A 87 50.75 25.16 6.16
N GLU A 88 51.23 26.26 5.59
CA GLU A 88 52.32 27.07 6.16
C GLU A 88 52.00 27.57 7.58
N GLY A 89 50.73 27.82 7.90
CA GLY A 89 50.27 28.22 9.23
C GLY A 89 50.48 27.16 10.32
N TYR A 90 50.51 25.87 9.96
CA TYR A 90 50.68 24.75 10.89
C TYR A 90 52.13 24.25 10.98
N GLN A 91 53.00 24.70 10.08
CA GLN A 91 54.37 24.20 9.93
C GLN A 91 55.19 24.33 11.24
N ASN A 92 55.15 25.49 11.89
CA ASN A 92 55.87 25.73 13.15
C ASN A 92 55.27 24.94 14.32
N ILE A 93 53.94 24.77 14.33
CA ILE A 93 53.22 24.04 15.38
C ILE A 93 53.62 22.55 15.32
N LEU A 94 53.56 21.94 14.15
CA LEU A 94 53.88 20.52 13.97
C LEU A 94 55.38 20.23 14.07
N ALA A 95 56.25 21.14 13.59
CA ALA A 95 57.69 20.98 13.67
C ALA A 95 58.20 20.81 15.11
N ALA A 96 57.53 21.40 16.10
CA ALA A 96 57.89 21.28 17.51
C ALA A 96 57.74 19.87 18.10
N GLN A 97 56.95 19.00 17.46
CA GLN A 97 56.74 17.59 17.86
C GLN A 97 57.59 16.60 17.05
N LEU A 98 58.34 17.06 16.03
CA LEU A 98 59.17 16.20 15.19
C LEU A 98 60.57 16.01 15.79
N PRO A 99 61.27 14.90 15.47
CA PRO A 99 62.64 14.67 15.95
C PRO A 99 63.59 15.82 15.61
N MET A 100 64.55 16.11 16.49
CA MET A 100 65.54 17.17 16.27
C MET A 100 66.30 16.96 14.95
N GLY A 101 66.42 18.02 14.13
CA GLY A 101 67.03 17.97 12.80
C GLY A 101 66.08 17.58 11.66
N SER A 102 64.77 17.48 11.94
CA SER A 102 63.75 17.26 10.90
C SER A 102 63.48 18.49 10.03
N THR A 103 63.15 18.26 8.76
CA THR A 103 62.68 19.30 7.83
C THR A 103 61.22 19.04 7.48
N LEU A 104 60.34 20.04 7.61
CA LEU A 104 58.93 19.94 7.25
C LEU A 104 58.63 20.86 6.07
N SER A 105 58.16 20.33 4.94
CA SER A 105 57.83 21.11 3.73
C SER A 105 56.35 20.99 3.36
N VAL A 106 55.71 22.08 2.89
CA VAL A 106 54.29 22.05 2.51
C VAL A 106 54.12 21.69 1.03
N ILE A 107 53.21 20.75 0.71
CA ILE A 107 52.86 20.37 -0.66
C ILE A 107 51.99 21.48 -1.29
N PRO A 108 52.41 22.11 -2.41
CA PRO A 108 51.69 23.23 -3.02
C PRO A 108 50.45 22.79 -3.82
N ASN A 109 49.25 22.85 -3.21
CA ASN A 109 47.96 22.61 -3.88
C ASN A 109 47.18 23.92 -4.15
N GLY A 110 46.27 23.93 -5.11
CA GLY A 110 45.44 25.07 -5.49
C GLY A 110 44.43 25.48 -4.41
N SER A 111 44.19 26.79 -4.27
CA SER A 111 43.17 27.33 -3.36
C SER A 111 41.76 27.27 -3.96
N GLY A 112 40.73 27.31 -3.10
CA GLY A 112 39.32 27.43 -3.51
C GLY A 112 38.62 26.12 -3.91
N LEU A 113 39.35 25.00 -4.06
CA LEU A 113 38.75 23.70 -4.41
C LEU A 113 38.27 22.91 -3.18
N ASN A 114 38.69 23.27 -1.97
CA ASN A 114 38.33 22.46 -0.80
C ASN A 114 36.83 22.48 -0.46
N MET A 115 36.12 23.62 -0.62
CA MET A 115 34.68 23.78 -0.37
C MET A 115 34.11 23.18 0.96
N GLY A 116 34.95 22.97 1.98
CA GLY A 116 34.56 22.33 3.25
C GLY A 116 34.62 20.80 3.24
N LEU A 117 35.42 20.22 2.35
CA LEU A 117 35.60 18.77 2.17
C LEU A 117 37.00 18.33 2.64
N CYS A 118 37.59 18.99 3.65
CA CYS A 118 38.98 18.74 4.05
C CYS A 118 39.22 17.27 4.39
N GLY A 119 38.31 16.70 5.20
CA GLY A 119 38.39 15.31 5.59
C GLY A 119 38.35 14.35 4.39
N TYR A 120 37.47 14.64 3.41
CA TYR A 120 37.38 13.85 2.19
C TYR A 120 38.67 13.91 1.37
N TRP A 121 39.26 15.09 1.20
CA TRP A 121 40.49 15.24 0.42
C TRP A 121 41.71 14.62 1.09
N VAL A 122 41.79 14.66 2.43
CA VAL A 122 42.83 13.93 3.17
C VAL A 122 42.73 12.42 2.91
N ALA A 123 41.53 11.85 2.89
CA ALA A 123 41.32 10.44 2.55
C ALA A 123 41.54 10.13 1.06
N SER A 124 41.08 10.98 0.14
CA SER A 124 41.11 10.75 -1.31
C SER A 124 42.51 10.93 -1.94
N ALA A 125 43.28 11.93 -1.48
CA ALA A 125 44.57 12.27 -2.07
C ALA A 125 45.78 11.91 -1.18
N GLY A 126 45.57 11.78 0.13
CA GLY A 126 46.67 11.75 1.09
C GLY A 126 47.59 10.53 1.00
N LEU A 127 47.01 9.34 0.99
CA LEU A 127 47.75 8.07 0.82
C LEU A 127 48.60 8.05 -0.46
N ARG A 128 48.05 8.59 -1.55
CA ARG A 128 48.72 8.65 -2.86
C ARG A 128 49.89 9.64 -2.84
N ALA A 129 49.76 10.75 -2.12
CA ALA A 129 50.88 11.68 -1.90
C ALA A 129 52.03 11.00 -1.13
N HIS A 130 51.72 10.21 -0.09
CA HIS A 130 52.72 9.42 0.64
C HIS A 130 53.43 8.40 -0.25
N GLN A 131 52.68 7.65 -1.06
CA GLN A 131 53.24 6.67 -1.99
C GLN A 131 54.14 7.34 -3.04
N ALA A 132 53.70 8.44 -3.64
CA ALA A 132 54.47 9.16 -4.66
C ALA A 132 55.80 9.70 -4.09
N LEU A 133 55.78 10.31 -2.91
CA LEU A 133 56.96 10.89 -2.26
C LEU A 133 58.00 9.86 -1.79
N ASN A 134 57.62 8.58 -1.68
CA ASN A 134 58.51 7.49 -1.26
C ASN A 134 58.92 6.53 -2.40
N GLN A 135 58.61 6.86 -3.65
CA GLN A 135 59.17 6.14 -4.80
C GLN A 135 60.69 6.34 -4.89
N HIS A 136 61.39 5.41 -5.56
CA HIS A 136 62.84 5.52 -5.76
C HIS A 136 63.26 6.84 -6.45
N ASN A 137 62.40 7.38 -7.31
CA ASN A 137 62.55 8.68 -7.97
C ASN A 137 61.27 9.51 -7.72
N PRO A 138 61.13 10.15 -6.55
CA PRO A 138 59.89 10.82 -6.20
C PRO A 138 59.69 12.08 -7.07
N PRO A 139 58.44 12.37 -7.49
CA PRO A 139 58.12 13.62 -8.18
C PRO A 139 58.42 14.84 -7.28
N THR A 140 58.66 15.99 -7.91
CA THR A 140 58.83 17.24 -7.15
C THR A 140 57.55 17.58 -6.39
N LEU A 141 57.65 18.30 -5.26
CA LEU A 141 56.48 18.75 -4.50
C LEU A 141 55.49 19.54 -5.37
N LEU A 142 56.01 20.34 -6.31
CA LEU A 142 55.20 21.08 -7.28
C LEU A 142 54.36 20.14 -8.15
N ASN A 143 54.95 19.05 -8.65
CA ASN A 143 54.24 18.09 -9.48
C ASN A 143 53.19 17.32 -8.68
N VAL A 144 53.50 16.89 -7.44
CA VAL A 144 52.51 16.25 -6.55
C VAL A 144 51.32 17.17 -6.30
N GLY A 145 51.61 18.43 -5.97
CA GLY A 145 50.58 19.43 -5.70
C GLY A 145 49.69 19.76 -6.92
N GLN A 146 50.27 19.85 -8.12
CA GLN A 146 49.53 20.03 -9.38
C GLN A 146 48.62 18.83 -9.70
N THR A 147 49.10 17.61 -9.50
CA THR A 147 48.30 16.39 -9.69
C THR A 147 47.08 16.39 -8.78
N ILE A 148 47.27 16.65 -7.47
CA ILE A 148 46.17 16.74 -6.50
C ILE A 148 45.18 17.86 -6.88
N THR A 149 45.69 19.03 -7.28
CA THR A 149 44.85 20.16 -7.72
C THR A 149 43.94 19.76 -8.88
N ASN A 150 44.48 19.04 -9.87
CA ASN A 150 43.73 18.62 -11.05
C ASN A 150 42.71 17.54 -10.72
N GLU A 151 43.03 16.61 -9.82
CA GLU A 151 42.09 15.58 -9.37
C GLU A 151 40.92 16.17 -8.58
N MET A 152 41.20 17.11 -7.66
CA MET A 152 40.15 17.84 -6.95
C MET A 152 39.22 18.58 -7.92
N ARG A 153 39.79 19.24 -8.94
CA ARG A 153 39.01 19.95 -9.97
C ARG A 153 38.14 18.99 -10.78
N ASN A 154 38.73 17.90 -11.29
CA ASN A 154 38.02 16.90 -12.08
C ASN A 154 36.89 16.23 -11.30
N GLU A 155 37.08 16.01 -10.00
CA GLU A 155 36.06 15.41 -9.17
C GLU A 155 34.95 16.39 -8.80
N LEU A 156 35.23 17.70 -8.73
CA LEU A 156 34.23 18.74 -8.49
C LEU A 156 33.42 19.12 -9.73
N ASP A 157 33.98 18.95 -10.93
CA ASP A 157 33.25 19.13 -12.18
C ASP A 157 32.05 18.17 -12.25
N HIS A 158 30.97 18.56 -12.93
CA HIS A 158 29.75 17.73 -13.08
C HIS A 158 29.07 17.33 -11.75
N ASP A 159 28.81 18.34 -10.90
CA ASP A 159 28.06 18.23 -9.64
C ASP A 159 28.80 17.45 -8.53
N GLY A 160 30.12 17.41 -8.62
CA GLY A 160 30.99 16.68 -7.70
C GLY A 160 30.82 17.04 -6.23
N TYR A 161 30.71 18.34 -5.92
CA TYR A 161 30.48 18.80 -4.55
C TYR A 161 29.21 18.20 -3.93
N ARG A 162 28.12 18.20 -4.70
CA ARG A 162 26.84 17.64 -4.24
C ARG A 162 26.91 16.13 -4.10
N LYS A 163 27.61 15.44 -5.00
CA LYS A 163 27.87 13.99 -4.91
C LYS A 163 28.66 13.64 -3.65
N ILE A 164 29.80 14.29 -3.42
CA ILE A 164 30.65 14.06 -2.24
C ILE A 164 29.89 14.39 -0.95
N THR A 165 29.22 15.54 -0.86
CA THR A 165 28.46 15.91 0.36
C THR A 165 27.22 15.03 0.57
N GLY A 166 26.56 14.60 -0.51
CA GLY A 166 25.47 13.65 -0.48
C GLY A 166 25.93 12.28 0.01
N TRP A 167 27.07 11.81 -0.49
CA TRP A 167 27.71 10.60 -0.03
C TRP A 167 28.07 10.66 1.45
N LEU A 168 28.81 11.69 1.88
CA LEU A 168 29.17 11.91 3.28
C LEU A 168 27.95 11.91 4.20
N ARG A 169 26.83 12.51 3.78
CA ARG A 169 25.58 12.52 4.57
C ARG A 169 24.83 11.18 4.54
N ALA A 170 24.91 10.43 3.44
CA ALA A 170 24.26 9.13 3.32
C ALA A 170 24.96 8.05 4.16
N VAL A 171 26.29 8.09 4.24
CA VAL A 171 27.09 7.15 5.06
C VAL A 171 27.14 7.52 6.55
N ALA A 172 26.43 8.58 6.93
CA ALA A 172 26.71 9.31 8.16
C ALA A 172 26.23 8.59 9.44
N ASP A 173 25.32 7.60 9.30
CA ASP A 173 24.85 6.74 10.39
C ASP A 173 25.06 5.23 10.11
N GLU A 174 25.15 4.81 8.83
CA GLU A 174 25.33 3.40 8.43
C GLU A 174 26.43 3.26 7.36
N PHE A 175 27.68 3.63 7.70
CA PHE A 175 28.83 3.57 6.79
C PHE A 175 28.96 2.16 6.15
N PRO A 176 28.50 1.97 4.89
CA PRO A 176 28.19 0.63 4.39
C PRO A 176 29.46 -0.23 4.28
N GLU A 177 29.30 -1.54 4.50
CA GLU A 177 30.35 -2.54 4.26
C GLU A 177 30.60 -2.69 2.75
N GLY A 178 31.85 -2.57 2.33
CA GLY A 178 32.25 -2.74 0.94
C GLY A 178 33.70 -3.19 0.84
N ASP A 179 34.07 -3.74 -0.32
CA ASP A 179 35.42 -4.22 -0.57
C ASP A 179 36.46 -3.10 -0.38
N PRO A 180 37.58 -3.36 0.31
CA PRO A 180 38.62 -2.38 0.56
C PRO A 180 39.05 -1.62 -0.70
N GLN A 181 38.93 -0.29 -0.71
CA GLN A 181 39.32 0.57 -1.84
C GLN A 181 40.58 1.39 -1.55
N LEU A 182 41.50 1.47 -2.50
CA LEU A 182 42.79 2.16 -2.32
C LEU A 182 42.69 3.69 -2.14
N ASP A 183 41.60 4.33 -2.58
CA ASP A 183 41.36 5.77 -2.40
C ASP A 183 39.90 6.09 -2.02
N GLY A 184 39.69 7.24 -1.37
CA GLY A 184 38.37 7.69 -0.91
C GLY A 184 37.37 8.01 -2.03
N LYS A 185 37.83 8.22 -3.28
CA LYS A 185 36.96 8.41 -4.44
C LYS A 185 36.36 7.08 -4.91
N ALA A 186 37.18 6.05 -5.06
CA ALA A 186 36.71 4.71 -5.38
C ALA A 186 35.76 4.17 -4.31
N LEU A 187 36.05 4.44 -3.02
CA LEU A 187 35.13 4.10 -1.93
C LEU A 187 33.77 4.77 -2.09
N ARG A 188 33.74 6.07 -2.40
CA ARG A 188 32.50 6.81 -2.70
C ARG A 188 31.77 6.23 -3.91
N GLU A 189 32.46 6.05 -5.03
CA GLU A 189 31.85 5.56 -6.28
C GLU A 189 31.29 4.13 -6.16
N ASN A 190 31.91 3.28 -5.35
CA ASN A 190 31.37 1.94 -5.07
C ASN A 190 30.16 2.00 -4.13
N THR A 191 30.20 2.80 -3.07
CA THR A 191 29.11 2.86 -2.08
C THR A 191 27.92 3.69 -2.53
N GLU A 192 28.10 4.66 -3.43
CA GLU A 192 27.00 5.39 -4.09
C GLU A 192 26.08 4.46 -4.88
N LYS A 193 26.58 3.33 -5.40
CA LYS A 193 25.77 2.30 -6.07
C LYS A 193 24.83 1.60 -5.11
N ASP A 194 25.28 1.35 -3.88
CA ASP A 194 24.53 0.62 -2.86
C ASP A 194 23.56 1.52 -2.08
N LEU A 195 23.91 2.79 -1.88
CA LEU A 195 23.18 3.72 -1.02
C LEU A 195 21.88 4.27 -1.62
N LYS A 196 21.51 3.91 -2.86
CA LYS A 196 20.34 4.48 -3.59
C LYS A 196 20.18 5.98 -3.31
N ILE A 197 21.27 6.74 -3.37
CA ILE A 197 21.20 8.19 -3.26
C ILE A 197 20.43 8.65 -4.49
N GLU A 198 19.12 8.87 -4.33
CA GLU A 198 18.26 9.40 -5.39
C GLU A 198 18.68 10.85 -5.67
N ILE A 199 19.75 11.00 -6.44
CA ILE A 199 20.04 12.22 -7.17
C ILE A 199 18.90 12.31 -8.19
N PRO A 200 18.10 13.39 -8.20
CA PRO A 200 16.98 13.49 -9.12
C PRO A 200 17.52 13.55 -10.55
N THR A 201 17.47 12.42 -11.25
CA THR A 201 17.84 12.35 -12.66
C THR A 201 16.77 13.09 -13.45
N LEU A 202 17.18 14.08 -14.25
CA LEU A 202 16.36 14.64 -15.31
C LEU A 202 15.82 13.49 -16.18
N VAL A 203 14.54 13.15 -16.04
CA VAL A 203 13.86 12.23 -16.95
C VAL A 203 13.54 13.00 -18.23
N LEU A 204 14.46 12.92 -19.19
CA LEU A 204 14.15 13.12 -20.61
C LEU A 204 13.41 11.87 -21.13
N PRO A 205 12.43 12.03 -22.02
CA PRO A 205 11.50 10.96 -22.38
C PRO A 205 12.17 9.95 -23.33
N GLY A 206 12.23 8.68 -22.93
CA GLY A 206 12.57 7.58 -23.84
C GLY A 206 13.38 6.47 -23.16
N LYS A 207 12.86 5.24 -23.24
CA LYS A 207 13.49 3.97 -22.86
C LYS A 207 13.53 3.65 -21.35
N ASP A 208 12.39 3.25 -20.80
CA ASP A 208 12.31 2.17 -19.80
C ASP A 208 10.83 1.77 -19.60
N THR A 209 10.37 0.73 -20.30
CA THR A 209 9.00 0.18 -20.16
C THR A 209 8.95 -1.07 -19.29
N SER A 210 9.94 -1.26 -18.41
CA SER A 210 9.88 -2.27 -17.35
C SER A 210 8.97 -1.73 -16.24
N PRO A 211 7.86 -2.40 -15.88
CA PRO A 211 7.07 -1.95 -14.74
C PRO A 211 7.89 -2.19 -13.47
N LYS A 212 8.58 -1.14 -12.99
CA LYS A 212 8.95 -1.06 -11.58
C LYS A 212 7.65 -1.07 -10.79
N GLU A 213 7.57 -1.94 -9.79
CA GLU A 213 6.43 -2.06 -8.87
C GLU A 213 5.85 -0.68 -8.57
N MET A 214 4.59 -0.49 -8.93
CA MET A 214 3.86 0.73 -8.67
C MET A 214 3.88 0.99 -7.16
N SER A 215 4.13 2.25 -6.80
CA SER A 215 3.99 2.74 -5.44
C SER A 215 2.69 2.19 -4.84
N VAL A 216 2.77 1.54 -3.68
CA VAL A 216 1.64 0.93 -2.96
C VAL A 216 0.63 1.95 -2.43
N LYS A 217 0.69 3.21 -2.89
CA LYS A 217 -0.25 4.25 -2.50
C LYS A 217 -1.52 4.11 -3.35
N PRO A 218 -2.70 3.90 -2.71
CA PRO A 218 -3.96 3.79 -3.43
C PRO A 218 -4.22 5.03 -4.30
N THR A 219 -4.72 4.78 -5.52
CA THR A 219 -4.99 5.77 -6.58
C THR A 219 -6.35 6.43 -6.50
N ALA A 220 -7.14 6.11 -5.48
CA ALA A 220 -8.44 6.73 -5.26
C ALA A 220 -8.54 7.15 -3.79
N PRO A 221 -9.22 8.28 -3.47
CA PRO A 221 -9.50 8.64 -2.10
C PRO A 221 -10.53 7.63 -1.59
N GLN A 222 -10.06 6.54 -0.99
CA GLN A 222 -10.94 5.60 -0.32
C GLN A 222 -11.27 6.14 1.06
N ASP A 223 -12.56 6.09 1.40
CA ASP A 223 -12.96 6.30 2.77
C ASP A 223 -12.45 5.12 3.60
N LYS A 224 -11.34 5.34 4.32
CA LYS A 224 -10.69 4.38 5.22
C LYS A 224 -11.61 3.93 6.37
N SER A 225 -12.81 4.49 6.49
CA SER A 225 -13.80 4.12 7.51
C SER A 225 -14.63 2.87 7.18
N VAL A 226 -14.52 2.28 5.97
CA VAL A 226 -15.24 1.04 5.64
C VAL A 226 -14.46 -0.18 6.16
N PRO A 227 -14.96 -0.93 7.16
CA PRO A 227 -14.26 -2.10 7.68
C PRO A 227 -14.18 -3.21 6.62
N VAL A 228 -13.09 -3.99 6.63
CA VAL A 228 -12.96 -5.21 5.81
C VAL A 228 -14.02 -6.23 6.26
N TRP A 229 -14.67 -6.90 5.31
CA TRP A 229 -15.72 -7.87 5.62
C TRP A 229 -15.12 -9.15 6.25
N ASN A 230 -15.81 -9.75 7.21
CA ASN A 230 -15.31 -10.92 7.96
C ASN A 230 -15.66 -12.27 7.33
N GLY A 231 -16.25 -12.28 6.13
CA GLY A 231 -16.59 -13.50 5.40
C GLY A 231 -18.04 -13.97 5.55
N PHE A 232 -18.85 -13.34 6.41
CA PHE A 232 -20.29 -13.62 6.50
C PHE A 232 -20.97 -13.53 5.12
N SER A 233 -21.85 -14.48 4.82
CA SER A 233 -22.72 -14.43 3.64
C SER A 233 -23.96 -15.27 3.90
N LEU A 234 -25.09 -14.82 3.38
CA LEU A 234 -26.36 -15.54 3.32
C LEU A 234 -26.18 -16.98 2.84
N TYR A 235 -25.31 -17.19 1.85
CA TYR A 235 -25.19 -18.48 1.17
C TYR A 235 -24.37 -19.52 1.95
N THR A 236 -23.62 -19.09 2.98
CA THR A 236 -22.71 -19.95 3.73
C THR A 236 -22.99 -19.98 5.24
N ASP A 237 -23.82 -19.07 5.76
CA ASP A 237 -24.13 -19.02 7.19
C ASP A 237 -25.26 -20.00 7.55
N ASP A 238 -24.91 -21.09 8.23
CA ASP A 238 -25.87 -22.13 8.61
C ASP A 238 -26.96 -21.62 9.58
N THR A 239 -26.71 -20.58 10.37
CA THR A 239 -27.73 -20.00 11.26
C THR A 239 -28.84 -19.31 10.48
N VAL A 240 -28.50 -18.50 9.47
CA VAL A 240 -29.49 -17.86 8.60
C VAL A 240 -30.25 -18.91 7.79
N LYS A 241 -29.56 -19.92 7.25
CA LYS A 241 -30.19 -21.03 6.54
C LYS A 241 -31.16 -21.80 7.43
N ALA A 242 -30.80 -22.07 8.68
CA ALA A 242 -31.67 -22.74 9.64
C ALA A 242 -32.95 -21.94 9.95
N ALA A 243 -32.85 -20.60 10.06
CA ALA A 243 -34.00 -19.73 10.21
C ALA A 243 -34.95 -19.78 9.00
N ALA A 244 -34.39 -19.73 7.78
CA ALA A 244 -35.16 -19.88 6.54
C ALA A 244 -35.83 -21.26 6.43
N GLN A 245 -35.12 -22.33 6.80
CA GLN A 245 -35.65 -23.69 6.84
C GLN A 245 -36.81 -23.80 7.85
N TYR A 246 -36.65 -23.24 9.04
CA TYR A 246 -37.72 -23.18 10.04
C TYR A 246 -38.94 -22.40 9.53
N ALA A 247 -38.74 -21.25 8.89
CA ALA A 247 -39.83 -20.46 8.31
C ALA A 247 -40.58 -21.25 7.23
N TYR A 248 -39.87 -21.99 6.38
CA TYR A 248 -40.46 -22.88 5.39
C TYR A 248 -41.27 -24.02 6.02
N ASP A 249 -40.65 -24.79 6.91
CA ASP A 249 -41.26 -26.00 7.46
C ASP A 249 -42.53 -25.73 8.28
N ASN A 250 -42.59 -24.57 8.93
CA ASN A 250 -43.68 -24.19 9.82
C ASN A 250 -44.72 -23.28 9.16
N TYR A 251 -44.34 -22.48 8.16
CA TYR A 251 -45.20 -21.43 7.59
C TYR A 251 -45.20 -21.42 6.05
N LEU A 252 -44.08 -21.07 5.40
CA LEU A 252 -44.06 -20.76 3.96
C LEU A 252 -44.33 -21.99 3.08
N GLY A 253 -43.95 -23.18 3.53
CA GLY A 253 -44.24 -24.46 2.88
C GLY A 253 -45.62 -25.04 3.22
N LYS A 254 -46.40 -24.37 4.07
CA LYS A 254 -47.78 -24.77 4.38
C LYS A 254 -48.78 -24.12 3.39
N PRO A 255 -49.90 -24.81 3.08
CA PRO A 255 -51.02 -24.21 2.38
C PRO A 255 -51.47 -22.87 2.98
N TYR A 256 -51.95 -21.95 2.14
CA TYR A 256 -52.68 -20.77 2.62
C TYR A 256 -53.98 -21.17 3.31
N THR A 257 -54.32 -20.47 4.38
CA THR A 257 -55.48 -20.72 5.26
C THR A 257 -56.60 -19.70 5.06
N GLY A 258 -56.32 -18.60 4.34
CA GLY A 258 -57.28 -17.57 3.96
C GLY A 258 -57.90 -17.81 2.58
N SER A 259 -58.46 -16.78 1.96
CA SER A 259 -59.33 -16.94 0.77
C SER A 259 -58.78 -16.33 -0.53
N VAL A 260 -58.06 -15.22 -0.48
CA VAL A 260 -57.67 -14.45 -1.68
C VAL A 260 -56.40 -15.04 -2.32
N GLU A 261 -56.51 -15.51 -3.57
CA GLU A 261 -55.40 -16.16 -4.32
C GLU A 261 -54.67 -17.26 -3.53
N SER A 262 -55.40 -17.98 -2.66
CA SER A 262 -54.89 -19.08 -1.82
C SER A 262 -54.73 -20.41 -2.56
N ALA A 263 -55.04 -20.45 -3.86
CA ALA A 263 -54.97 -21.68 -4.65
C ALA A 263 -53.51 -22.10 -4.86
N PRO A 264 -53.17 -23.38 -4.65
CA PRO A 264 -51.80 -23.84 -4.84
C PRO A 264 -51.46 -23.89 -6.34
N ALA A 265 -50.23 -23.50 -6.68
CA ALA A 265 -49.69 -23.54 -8.02
C ALA A 265 -49.00 -24.88 -8.31
N ASN A 266 -48.85 -25.23 -9.59
CA ASN A 266 -48.14 -26.42 -10.05
C ASN A 266 -47.11 -26.03 -11.11
N PHE A 267 -45.84 -26.33 -10.86
CA PHE A 267 -44.75 -26.12 -11.81
C PHE A 267 -43.99 -27.43 -12.04
N GLY A 268 -43.93 -27.87 -13.29
CA GLY A 268 -43.27 -29.13 -13.68
C GLY A 268 -43.85 -30.39 -13.02
N GLY A 269 -45.10 -30.37 -12.53
CA GLY A 269 -45.70 -31.50 -11.82
C GLY A 269 -45.47 -31.49 -10.30
N ARG A 270 -44.93 -30.40 -9.74
CA ARG A 270 -44.68 -30.25 -8.29
C ARG A 270 -45.45 -29.05 -7.74
N MET A 271 -46.08 -29.26 -6.58
CA MET A 271 -46.92 -28.27 -5.93
C MET A 271 -46.10 -27.17 -5.25
N VAL A 272 -46.60 -25.94 -5.32
CA VAL A 272 -46.11 -24.76 -4.61
C VAL A 272 -47.33 -24.07 -3.99
N TYR A 273 -47.39 -24.02 -2.67
CA TYR A 273 -48.57 -23.47 -1.98
C TYR A 273 -48.64 -21.94 -2.02
N ARG A 274 -47.48 -21.28 -2.03
CA ARG A 274 -47.36 -19.83 -1.94
C ARG A 274 -46.43 -19.32 -3.04
N GLN A 275 -46.94 -19.09 -4.24
CA GLN A 275 -46.10 -18.75 -5.40
C GLN A 275 -45.62 -17.28 -5.43
N HIS A 276 -46.33 -16.37 -4.77
CA HIS A 276 -45.97 -14.94 -4.75
C HIS A 276 -45.16 -14.59 -3.50
N HIS A 277 -45.61 -15.00 -2.31
CA HIS A 277 -44.95 -14.74 -1.02
C HIS A 277 -44.56 -16.04 -0.29
N GLY A 278 -43.89 -16.93 -1.02
CA GLY A 278 -43.34 -18.19 -0.51
C GLY A 278 -41.86 -18.13 -0.14
N LEU A 279 -41.19 -19.27 -0.31
CA LEU A 279 -39.79 -19.43 0.03
C LEU A 279 -38.87 -18.63 -0.91
N SER A 280 -39.07 -18.72 -2.23
CA SER A 280 -38.18 -18.04 -3.18
C SER A 280 -38.25 -16.52 -3.04
N HIS A 281 -39.44 -15.96 -2.77
CA HIS A 281 -39.59 -14.54 -2.43
C HIS A 281 -38.72 -14.18 -1.23
N THR A 282 -38.90 -14.91 -0.12
CA THR A 282 -38.22 -14.64 1.14
C THR A 282 -36.69 -14.80 1.04
N LEU A 283 -36.20 -15.80 0.31
CA LEU A 283 -34.77 -15.96 0.07
C LEU A 283 -34.19 -14.87 -0.84
N ARG A 284 -34.96 -14.40 -1.84
CA ARG A 284 -34.56 -13.25 -2.65
C ARG A 284 -34.50 -11.96 -1.84
N THR A 285 -35.43 -11.73 -0.90
CA THR A 285 -35.37 -10.51 -0.05
C THR A 285 -34.12 -10.48 0.84
N MET A 286 -33.71 -11.64 1.37
CA MET A 286 -32.43 -11.76 2.07
C MET A 286 -31.23 -11.51 1.13
N ALA A 287 -31.26 -12.07 -0.08
CA ALA A 287 -30.22 -11.86 -1.07
C ALA A 287 -30.14 -10.38 -1.50
N TYR A 288 -31.27 -9.68 -1.57
CA TYR A 288 -31.31 -8.24 -1.78
C TYR A 288 -30.70 -7.47 -0.62
N ALA A 289 -30.95 -7.86 0.64
CA ALA A 289 -30.30 -7.20 1.78
C ALA A 289 -28.76 -7.36 1.72
N GLU A 290 -28.26 -8.56 1.38
CA GLU A 290 -26.81 -8.77 1.15
C GLU A 290 -26.29 -7.84 0.05
N LEU A 291 -26.93 -7.87 -1.12
CA LEU A 291 -26.55 -7.11 -2.29
C LEU A 291 -26.59 -5.59 -2.05
N ILE A 292 -27.65 -5.08 -1.43
CA ILE A 292 -27.81 -3.65 -1.13
C ILE A 292 -26.70 -3.18 -0.17
N VAL A 293 -26.35 -3.97 0.85
CA VAL A 293 -25.25 -3.64 1.76
C VAL A 293 -23.90 -3.68 1.04
N GLU A 294 -23.65 -4.68 0.19
CA GLU A 294 -22.44 -4.74 -0.62
C GLU A 294 -22.30 -3.51 -1.52
N GLU A 295 -23.32 -3.16 -2.29
CA GLU A 295 -23.29 -2.03 -3.23
C GLU A 295 -23.23 -0.68 -2.51
N ALA A 296 -23.84 -0.54 -1.33
CA ALA A 296 -23.68 0.64 -0.48
C ALA A 296 -22.24 0.78 0.04
N ARG A 297 -21.60 -0.33 0.45
CA ARG A 297 -20.19 -0.33 0.87
C ARG A 297 -19.27 0.03 -0.28
N LYS A 298 -19.52 -0.50 -1.49
CA LYS A 298 -18.81 -0.10 -2.71
C LYS A 298 -19.00 1.40 -3.00
N ALA A 299 -20.22 1.94 -2.89
CA ALA A 299 -20.49 3.37 -3.07
C ALA A 299 -19.71 4.24 -2.08
N LYS A 300 -19.66 3.86 -0.79
CA LYS A 300 -18.84 4.55 0.21
C LYS A 300 -17.35 4.51 -0.13
N LEU A 301 -16.83 3.37 -0.61
CA LEU A 301 -15.44 3.22 -1.07
C LEU A 301 -15.12 4.06 -2.30
N ARG A 302 -16.09 4.31 -3.20
CA ARG A 302 -15.95 5.24 -4.35
C ARG A 302 -15.94 6.72 -3.94
N GLY A 303 -16.25 7.03 -2.68
CA GLY A 303 -16.36 8.39 -2.16
C GLY A 303 -17.75 9.03 -2.34
N GLU A 304 -18.79 8.24 -2.62
CA GLU A 304 -20.17 8.73 -2.68
C GLU A 304 -20.69 9.06 -1.28
N THR A 305 -21.50 10.12 -1.18
CA THR A 305 -22.18 10.47 0.08
C THR A 305 -23.56 9.84 0.11
N LEU A 306 -23.72 8.82 0.95
CA LEU A 306 -24.94 8.04 1.12
C LEU A 306 -25.96 8.73 2.04
N GLY A 307 -27.22 8.32 1.95
CA GLY A 307 -28.29 8.79 2.83
C GLY A 307 -28.03 8.39 4.29
N LYS A 308 -28.06 9.37 5.20
CA LYS A 308 -27.81 9.16 6.63
C LYS A 308 -29.10 8.94 7.42
N PHE A 309 -29.05 8.02 8.38
CA PHE A 309 -30.07 7.84 9.41
C PHE A 309 -29.88 8.85 10.55
N LYS A 310 -30.81 8.85 11.53
CA LYS A 310 -30.78 9.79 12.67
C LYS A 310 -29.51 9.71 13.51
N ASP A 311 -28.87 8.54 13.57
CA ASP A 311 -27.63 8.27 14.30
C ASP A 311 -26.37 8.62 13.48
N GLY A 312 -26.52 9.12 12.25
CA GLY A 312 -25.42 9.47 11.36
C GLY A 312 -24.85 8.31 10.55
N ARG A 313 -25.32 7.07 10.78
CA ARG A 313 -24.96 5.88 10.00
C ARG A 313 -25.63 5.91 8.62
N THR A 314 -25.12 5.10 7.72
CA THR A 314 -25.62 4.83 6.37
C THR A 314 -25.82 3.31 6.20
N ILE A 315 -26.39 2.87 5.08
CA ILE A 315 -26.50 1.42 4.77
C ILE A 315 -25.11 0.75 4.70
N ALA A 316 -24.08 1.48 4.31
CA ALA A 316 -22.70 0.97 4.24
C ALA A 316 -22.09 0.67 5.62
N ASP A 317 -22.69 1.17 6.71
CA ASP A 317 -22.22 0.97 8.08
C ASP A 317 -22.87 -0.25 8.77
N VAL A 318 -23.71 -1.00 8.04
CA VAL A 318 -24.30 -2.26 8.51
C VAL A 318 -23.20 -3.30 8.69
N THR A 319 -23.07 -3.83 9.91
CA THR A 319 -22.08 -4.86 10.24
C THR A 319 -22.56 -6.26 9.81
N PRO A 320 -21.66 -7.25 9.65
CA PRO A 320 -22.05 -8.65 9.40
C PRO A 320 -23.05 -9.21 10.41
N GLN A 321 -22.89 -8.87 11.70
CA GLN A 321 -23.80 -9.34 12.76
C GLN A 321 -25.15 -8.64 12.70
N GLU A 322 -25.20 -7.34 12.37
CA GLU A 322 -26.46 -6.63 12.12
C GLU A 322 -27.18 -7.20 10.89
N LEU A 323 -26.45 -7.48 9.81
CA LEU A 323 -27.02 -8.09 8.60
C LEU A 323 -27.56 -9.49 8.86
N LYS A 324 -26.88 -10.32 9.65
CA LYS A 324 -27.37 -11.63 10.09
C LYS A 324 -28.72 -11.52 10.78
N LYS A 325 -28.87 -10.59 11.74
CA LYS A 325 -30.14 -10.34 12.44
C LYS A 325 -31.24 -9.90 11.49
N ILE A 326 -30.91 -8.99 10.56
CA ILE A 326 -31.83 -8.52 9.51
C ILE A 326 -32.33 -9.69 8.66
N MET A 327 -31.45 -10.56 8.18
CA MET A 327 -31.82 -11.72 7.35
C MET A 327 -32.68 -12.73 8.12
N ILE A 328 -32.35 -13.02 9.39
CA ILE A 328 -33.18 -13.87 10.24
C ILE A 328 -34.58 -13.25 10.40
N ALA A 329 -34.68 -11.94 10.61
CA ALA A 329 -35.97 -11.25 10.68
C ALA A 329 -36.74 -11.30 9.33
N GLN A 330 -36.05 -11.13 8.20
CA GLN A 330 -36.64 -11.24 6.86
C GLN A 330 -37.22 -12.63 6.59
N ALA A 331 -36.66 -13.69 7.16
CA ALA A 331 -37.18 -15.06 7.03
C ALA A 331 -38.64 -15.18 7.45
N PHE A 332 -39.06 -14.36 8.42
CA PHE A 332 -40.40 -14.40 9.00
C PHE A 332 -41.31 -13.26 8.53
N PHE A 333 -40.80 -12.30 7.76
CA PHE A 333 -41.53 -11.07 7.38
C PHE A 333 -42.87 -11.34 6.66
N VAL A 334 -42.96 -12.47 5.94
CA VAL A 334 -44.18 -12.91 5.24
C VAL A 334 -44.71 -14.27 5.76
N ALA A 335 -44.15 -14.80 6.84
CA ALA A 335 -44.53 -16.10 7.38
C ALA A 335 -45.96 -16.11 7.95
N GLY A 336 -46.42 -14.96 8.47
CA GLY A 336 -47.76 -14.78 9.02
C GLY A 336 -48.87 -14.61 7.99
N ARG A 337 -48.59 -14.68 6.68
CA ARG A 337 -49.64 -14.55 5.66
C ARG A 337 -50.56 -15.77 5.63
N ASP A 338 -51.86 -15.53 5.81
CA ASP A 338 -52.92 -16.54 5.62
C ASP A 338 -53.39 -16.61 4.17
N ASP A 339 -53.37 -15.50 3.42
CA ASP A 339 -53.67 -15.41 1.99
C ASP A 339 -52.95 -14.21 1.32
N GLU A 340 -53.30 -13.89 0.07
CA GLU A 340 -52.68 -12.81 -0.72
C GLU A 340 -53.41 -11.45 -0.65
N ALA A 341 -54.40 -11.28 0.24
CA ALA A 341 -55.10 -10.01 0.43
C ALA A 341 -54.15 -8.86 0.79
N SER A 342 -54.46 -7.66 0.30
CA SER A 342 -53.61 -6.45 0.40
C SER A 342 -54.29 -5.27 1.10
N ASP A 343 -55.49 -5.47 1.65
CA ASP A 343 -56.17 -4.45 2.43
C ASP A 343 -55.48 -4.23 3.79
N ALA A 344 -55.65 -3.04 4.36
CA ALA A 344 -54.97 -2.63 5.58
C ALA A 344 -55.27 -3.53 6.80
N LYS A 345 -56.47 -4.15 6.86
CA LYS A 345 -56.86 -5.01 7.98
C LYS A 345 -56.09 -6.33 7.92
N ASN A 346 -56.03 -6.94 6.73
CA ASN A 346 -55.25 -8.15 6.51
C ASN A 346 -53.74 -7.88 6.63
N TYR A 347 -53.25 -6.73 6.15
CA TYR A 347 -51.86 -6.31 6.31
C TYR A 347 -51.42 -6.34 7.79
N GLN A 348 -52.13 -5.61 8.66
CA GLN A 348 -51.79 -5.55 10.09
C GLN A 348 -51.81 -6.94 10.74
N LYS A 349 -52.85 -7.74 10.46
CA LYS A 349 -52.97 -9.10 11.00
C LYS A 349 -51.79 -9.99 10.58
N TYR A 350 -51.41 -9.96 9.31
CA TYR A 350 -50.33 -10.80 8.80
C TYR A 350 -48.97 -10.39 9.35
N HIS A 351 -48.73 -9.10 9.58
CA HIS A 351 -47.52 -8.61 10.20
C HIS A 351 -47.45 -8.93 11.71
N GLU A 352 -48.57 -8.88 12.43
CA GLU A 352 -48.66 -9.38 13.82
C GLU A 352 -48.32 -10.88 13.90
N GLN A 353 -48.90 -11.70 13.04
CA GLN A 353 -48.60 -13.15 12.97
C GLN A 353 -47.15 -13.42 12.56
N SER A 354 -46.58 -12.62 11.66
CA SER A 354 -45.19 -12.71 11.22
C SER A 354 -44.21 -12.40 12.35
N ARG A 355 -44.51 -11.35 13.13
CA ARG A 355 -43.75 -11.02 14.36
C ARG A 355 -43.80 -12.18 15.35
N ASP A 356 -44.98 -12.76 15.58
CA ASP A 356 -45.14 -13.85 16.54
C ASP A 356 -44.41 -15.12 16.10
N ALA A 357 -44.37 -15.40 14.79
CA ALA A 357 -43.58 -16.49 14.21
C ALA A 357 -42.08 -16.29 14.45
N PHE A 358 -41.57 -15.07 14.25
CA PHE A 358 -40.18 -14.71 14.55
C PHE A 358 -39.87 -14.88 16.05
N LEU A 359 -40.70 -14.32 16.93
CA LEU A 359 -40.52 -14.44 18.39
C LEU A 359 -40.56 -15.89 18.84
N LYS A 360 -41.41 -16.73 18.23
CA LYS A 360 -41.46 -18.16 18.49
C LYS A 360 -40.15 -18.85 18.11
N TYR A 361 -39.63 -18.60 16.91
CA TYR A 361 -38.35 -19.15 16.48
C TYR A 361 -37.21 -18.77 17.42
N VAL A 362 -37.11 -17.48 17.76
CA VAL A 362 -36.05 -17.00 18.67
C VAL A 362 -36.17 -17.66 20.04
N LYS A 363 -37.38 -17.81 20.56
CA LYS A 363 -37.63 -18.50 21.84
C LYS A 363 -37.28 -19.99 21.80
N ASP A 364 -37.63 -20.67 20.71
CA ASP A 364 -37.32 -22.10 20.54
C ASP A 364 -35.80 -22.35 20.44
N ASN A 365 -35.04 -21.36 19.97
CA ASN A 365 -33.60 -21.43 19.72
C ASN A 365 -32.77 -20.46 20.60
N GLU A 366 -33.34 -20.01 21.72
CA GLU A 366 -32.78 -18.92 22.55
C GLU A 366 -31.35 -19.20 22.98
N SER A 367 -31.04 -20.43 23.40
CA SER A 367 -29.71 -20.87 23.85
C SER A 367 -28.60 -20.83 22.79
N THR A 368 -28.98 -20.75 21.50
CA THR A 368 -28.03 -20.68 20.37
C THR A 368 -28.01 -19.31 19.71
N LEU A 369 -29.04 -18.49 19.95
CA LEU A 369 -29.19 -17.17 19.34
C LEU A 369 -28.84 -16.05 20.31
N ILE A 370 -29.08 -16.21 21.61
CA ILE A 370 -28.72 -15.26 22.67
C ILE A 370 -27.65 -15.92 23.55
N PRO A 371 -26.46 -15.32 23.73
CA PRO A 371 -26.09 -13.94 23.39
C PRO A 371 -25.35 -13.75 22.03
N ASP A 372 -25.10 -14.83 21.30
CA ASP A 372 -24.10 -14.83 20.20
C ASP A 372 -24.58 -14.13 18.92
N VAL A 373 -25.86 -14.28 18.57
CA VAL A 373 -26.46 -13.63 17.40
C VAL A 373 -27.15 -12.34 17.83
N PHE A 374 -28.14 -12.43 18.72
CA PHE A 374 -28.82 -11.30 19.33
C PHE A 374 -28.20 -11.03 20.70
N LYS A 375 -27.98 -9.76 21.01
CA LYS A 375 -27.31 -9.36 22.26
C LYS A 375 -28.16 -9.72 23.47
N ASP A 376 -29.45 -9.46 23.40
CA ASP A 376 -30.43 -9.58 24.47
C ASP A 376 -31.85 -9.56 23.90
N GLN A 377 -32.85 -9.68 24.77
CA GLN A 377 -34.26 -9.63 24.36
C GLN A 377 -34.69 -8.25 23.82
N GLU A 378 -33.98 -7.17 24.17
CA GLU A 378 -34.28 -5.83 23.64
C GLU A 378 -33.94 -5.75 22.15
N ASP A 379 -32.79 -6.31 21.77
CA ASP A 379 -32.35 -6.48 20.38
C ASP A 379 -33.35 -7.32 19.57
N VAL A 380 -33.80 -8.46 20.11
CA VAL A 380 -34.85 -9.30 19.48
C VAL A 380 -36.15 -8.51 19.29
N ASN A 381 -36.60 -7.81 20.33
CA ASN A 381 -37.84 -7.03 20.29
C ASN A 381 -37.76 -5.87 19.29
N PHE A 382 -36.56 -5.33 19.01
CA PHE A 382 -36.38 -4.35 17.96
C PHE A 382 -36.74 -4.92 16.58
N TYR A 383 -36.15 -6.04 16.17
CA TYR A 383 -36.46 -6.66 14.87
C TYR A 383 -37.91 -7.15 14.79
N ALA A 384 -38.45 -7.67 15.90
CA ALA A 384 -39.86 -8.03 15.98
C ALA A 384 -40.79 -6.82 15.68
N ARG A 385 -40.47 -5.63 16.21
CA ARG A 385 -41.21 -4.40 15.90
C ARG A 385 -41.07 -3.96 14.45
N VAL A 386 -39.91 -4.19 13.83
CA VAL A 386 -39.72 -3.92 12.38
C VAL A 386 -40.62 -4.83 11.55
N ILE A 387 -40.76 -6.11 11.92
CA ILE A 387 -41.65 -7.06 11.24
C ILE A 387 -43.12 -6.66 11.41
N GLU A 388 -43.53 -6.15 12.58
CA GLU A 388 -44.91 -5.74 12.86
C GLU A 388 -45.36 -4.54 12.01
N ASP A 389 -44.42 -3.66 11.62
CA ASP A 389 -44.64 -2.46 10.80
C ASP A 389 -45.84 -1.59 11.20
N LYS A 390 -46.14 -1.52 12.50
CA LYS A 390 -47.32 -0.83 13.00
C LYS A 390 -47.37 0.66 12.64
N SER A 391 -46.21 1.31 12.59
CA SER A 391 -46.07 2.75 12.32
C SER A 391 -45.94 3.10 10.83
N HIS A 392 -45.76 2.12 9.94
CA HIS A 392 -45.39 2.35 8.53
C HIS A 392 -44.13 3.23 8.40
N ASP A 393 -43.18 3.04 9.32
CA ASP A 393 -41.89 3.75 9.32
C ASP A 393 -40.83 2.86 8.65
N TRP A 394 -40.54 3.15 7.39
CA TRP A 394 -39.66 2.32 6.57
C TRP A 394 -38.25 2.91 6.43
N GLU A 395 -37.96 4.02 7.10
CA GLU A 395 -36.79 4.86 6.82
C GLU A 395 -35.96 5.24 8.06
N SER A 396 -36.36 4.81 9.26
CA SER A 396 -35.70 5.23 10.50
C SER A 396 -34.33 4.62 10.75
N THR A 397 -34.11 3.37 10.34
CA THR A 397 -32.85 2.65 10.57
C THR A 397 -32.50 1.77 9.36
N PRO A 398 -31.24 1.28 9.28
CA PRO A 398 -30.85 0.33 8.23
C PRO A 398 -31.74 -0.91 8.17
N ALA A 399 -32.15 -1.47 9.32
CA ALA A 399 -33.03 -2.63 9.37
C ALA A 399 -34.41 -2.36 8.74
N HIS A 400 -35.03 -1.20 9.03
CA HIS A 400 -36.30 -0.84 8.41
C HIS A 400 -36.17 -0.70 6.90
N VAL A 401 -35.12 -0.03 6.42
CA VAL A 401 -34.90 0.17 4.97
C VAL A 401 -34.65 -1.16 4.27
N LEU A 402 -33.74 -2.00 4.77
CA LEU A 402 -33.36 -3.26 4.12
C LEU A 402 -34.53 -4.26 4.07
N ILE A 403 -35.29 -4.39 5.15
CA ILE A 403 -36.45 -5.29 5.21
C ILE A 403 -37.55 -4.82 4.25
N ASN A 404 -37.96 -3.55 4.35
CA ASN A 404 -39.07 -3.02 3.56
C ASN A 404 -38.71 -2.85 2.08
N GLN A 405 -37.54 -2.28 1.75
CA GLN A 405 -37.10 -2.16 0.35
C GLN A 405 -36.85 -3.54 -0.26
N GLY A 406 -36.21 -4.46 0.47
CA GLY A 406 -35.99 -5.84 0.00
C GLY A 406 -37.29 -6.54 -0.37
N HIS A 407 -38.34 -6.36 0.44
CA HIS A 407 -39.67 -6.85 0.11
C HIS A 407 -40.29 -6.15 -1.12
N MET A 408 -40.22 -4.81 -1.18
CA MET A 408 -40.80 -4.02 -2.27
C MET A 408 -40.16 -4.30 -3.63
N VAL A 409 -38.83 -4.45 -3.69
CA VAL A 409 -38.15 -4.63 -4.98
C VAL A 409 -38.50 -5.96 -5.64
N ASP A 410 -38.79 -7.02 -4.87
CA ASP A 410 -39.20 -8.32 -5.43
C ASP A 410 -40.48 -8.22 -6.30
N LEU A 411 -41.27 -7.15 -6.14
CA LEU A 411 -42.49 -6.91 -6.92
C LEU A 411 -42.23 -6.51 -8.37
N VAL A 412 -40.99 -6.15 -8.75
CA VAL A 412 -40.64 -5.80 -10.16
C VAL A 412 -41.03 -6.91 -11.15
N ARG A 413 -41.01 -8.18 -10.73
CA ARG A 413 -41.33 -9.32 -11.59
C ARG A 413 -42.82 -9.45 -11.98
N VAL A 414 -43.74 -8.82 -11.24
CA VAL A 414 -45.20 -9.00 -11.41
C VAL A 414 -45.99 -7.74 -11.75
N LYS A 415 -45.46 -6.54 -11.48
CA LYS A 415 -46.22 -5.28 -11.61
C LYS A 415 -46.15 -4.70 -13.03
N GLN A 416 -47.24 -4.07 -13.47
CA GLN A 416 -47.35 -3.40 -14.77
C GLN A 416 -47.93 -1.98 -14.62
N PRO A 417 -47.48 -0.99 -15.42
CA PRO A 417 -46.39 -1.07 -16.40
C PRO A 417 -44.99 -1.08 -15.73
N PRO A 418 -44.03 -1.92 -16.18
CA PRO A 418 -42.73 -2.10 -15.53
C PRO A 418 -41.95 -0.80 -15.32
N GLU A 419 -42.03 0.14 -16.26
CA GLU A 419 -41.27 1.39 -16.22
C GLU A 419 -41.68 2.27 -15.04
N SER A 420 -42.98 2.31 -14.73
CA SER A 420 -43.52 3.15 -13.64
C SER A 420 -43.09 2.61 -12.27
N PHE A 421 -43.10 1.28 -12.12
CA PHE A 421 -42.66 0.63 -10.88
C PHE A 421 -41.15 0.68 -10.72
N LEU A 422 -40.39 0.41 -11.78
CA LEU A 422 -38.93 0.47 -11.74
C LEU A 422 -38.44 1.88 -11.40
N GLN A 423 -39.01 2.92 -12.02
CA GLN A 423 -38.66 4.31 -11.69
C GLN A 423 -38.96 4.62 -10.21
N ARG A 424 -40.11 4.17 -9.68
CA ARG A 424 -40.46 4.41 -8.28
C ARG A 424 -39.51 3.69 -7.32
N TYR A 425 -39.22 2.42 -7.55
CA TYR A 425 -38.34 1.64 -6.67
C TYR A 425 -36.88 2.10 -6.79
N PHE A 426 -36.45 2.49 -7.98
CA PHE A 426 -35.15 3.12 -8.20
C PHE A 426 -35.01 4.39 -7.37
N SER A 427 -35.94 5.33 -7.48
CA SER A 427 -35.90 6.59 -6.72
C SER A 427 -35.92 6.39 -5.20
N SER A 428 -36.68 5.41 -4.71
CA SER A 428 -36.70 5.01 -3.30
C SER A 428 -35.33 4.55 -2.80
N MET A 429 -34.64 3.72 -3.57
CA MET A 429 -33.38 3.10 -3.18
C MET A 429 -32.18 4.03 -3.39
N GLN A 430 -32.20 4.82 -4.48
CA GLN A 430 -31.17 5.80 -4.84
C GLN A 430 -30.86 6.78 -3.71
N ARG A 431 -31.88 7.18 -2.94
CA ARG A 431 -31.72 8.06 -1.77
C ARG A 431 -30.77 7.48 -0.70
N TRP A 432 -30.74 6.16 -0.55
CA TRP A 432 -30.00 5.48 0.51
C TRP A 432 -28.63 5.00 0.05
N ILE A 433 -28.55 4.45 -1.17
CA ILE A 433 -27.33 3.77 -1.65
C ILE A 433 -26.64 4.46 -2.85
N GLY A 434 -27.24 5.48 -3.45
CA GLY A 434 -26.71 6.15 -4.64
C GLY A 434 -27.17 5.52 -5.96
N SER A 435 -26.98 6.24 -7.08
CA SER A 435 -27.52 5.85 -8.40
C SER A 435 -26.84 4.60 -8.96
N GLN A 436 -25.51 4.56 -8.98
CA GLN A 436 -24.75 3.43 -9.53
C GLN A 436 -25.01 2.14 -8.74
N ALA A 437 -25.04 2.22 -7.41
CA ALA A 437 -25.38 1.09 -6.55
C ALA A 437 -26.81 0.60 -6.81
N THR A 438 -27.76 1.50 -7.04
CA THR A 438 -29.15 1.14 -7.34
C THR A 438 -29.26 0.45 -8.71
N GLU A 439 -28.56 0.94 -9.74
CA GLU A 439 -28.47 0.26 -11.03
C GLU A 439 -27.90 -1.16 -10.87
N ALA A 440 -26.83 -1.33 -10.09
CA ALA A 440 -26.25 -2.64 -9.80
C ALA A 440 -27.26 -3.58 -9.11
N VAL A 441 -28.01 -3.08 -8.11
CA VAL A 441 -29.03 -3.86 -7.41
C VAL A 441 -30.07 -4.41 -8.38
N PHE A 442 -30.66 -3.56 -9.23
CA PHE A 442 -31.68 -3.99 -10.19
C PHE A 442 -31.11 -4.78 -11.38
N GLY A 443 -29.84 -4.57 -11.75
CA GLY A 443 -29.12 -5.42 -12.72
C GLY A 443 -28.99 -6.86 -12.21
N ILE A 444 -28.52 -7.02 -10.97
CA ILE A 444 -28.34 -8.32 -10.30
C ILE A 444 -29.68 -8.95 -9.93
N GLN A 445 -30.68 -8.15 -9.56
CA GLN A 445 -32.04 -8.62 -9.31
C GLN A 445 -32.60 -9.43 -10.49
N ARG A 446 -32.37 -8.96 -11.72
CA ARG A 446 -32.80 -9.67 -12.92
C ARG A 446 -32.13 -11.04 -13.03
N GLN A 447 -30.86 -11.14 -12.65
CA GLN A 447 -30.15 -12.42 -12.57
C GLN A 447 -30.72 -13.33 -11.48
N PHE A 448 -31.12 -12.78 -10.33
CA PHE A 448 -31.80 -13.54 -9.27
C PHE A 448 -33.14 -14.08 -9.76
N PHE A 449 -33.93 -13.28 -10.48
CA PHE A 449 -35.16 -13.75 -11.11
C PHE A 449 -34.90 -14.88 -12.11
N HIS A 450 -33.89 -14.76 -12.98
CA HIS A 450 -33.50 -15.85 -13.89
C HIS A 450 -33.06 -17.12 -13.13
N ALA A 451 -32.35 -16.97 -12.02
CA ALA A 451 -31.83 -18.07 -11.20
C ALA A 451 -32.92 -18.80 -10.43
N THR A 452 -33.96 -18.08 -9.98
CA THR A 452 -35.12 -18.63 -9.28
C THR A 452 -36.33 -18.90 -10.19
N TYR A 453 -36.14 -18.84 -11.51
CA TYR A 453 -37.15 -19.16 -12.52
C TYR A 453 -38.38 -18.24 -12.47
N GLU A 454 -38.19 -16.98 -12.09
CA GLU A 454 -39.21 -15.93 -12.12
C GLU A 454 -39.17 -15.15 -13.44
N VAL A 455 -40.27 -14.43 -13.71
CA VAL A 455 -40.38 -13.56 -14.88
C VAL A 455 -39.42 -12.37 -14.75
N VAL A 456 -38.72 -12.06 -15.83
CA VAL A 456 -37.92 -10.83 -15.97
C VAL A 456 -38.62 -9.91 -16.95
N ALA A 457 -39.24 -8.85 -16.42
CA ALA A 457 -39.93 -7.84 -17.22
C ALA A 457 -38.97 -7.08 -18.16
N GLY A 458 -39.48 -6.67 -19.32
CA GLY A 458 -38.80 -5.68 -20.16
C GLY A 458 -38.88 -4.27 -19.56
N PHE A 459 -38.14 -3.34 -20.15
CA PHE A 459 -38.29 -1.91 -19.93
C PHE A 459 -38.24 -1.22 -21.28
N ASP A 460 -39.31 -0.54 -21.67
CA ASP A 460 -39.40 0.20 -22.92
C ASP A 460 -39.67 1.68 -22.63
N SER A 461 -38.66 2.53 -22.84
CA SER A 461 -38.81 3.98 -22.62
C SER A 461 -39.83 4.64 -23.57
N ASP A 462 -40.28 3.95 -24.61
CA ASP A 462 -41.31 4.42 -25.55
C ASP A 462 -42.66 3.71 -25.32
N ASN A 463 -42.83 3.01 -24.18
CA ASN A 463 -44.09 2.39 -23.80
C ASN A 463 -45.23 3.42 -23.79
N LYS A 464 -46.30 3.10 -24.53
CA LYS A 464 -47.48 3.96 -24.72
C LYS A 464 -48.62 3.64 -23.76
N GLU A 465 -48.44 2.66 -22.88
CA GLU A 465 -49.40 2.40 -21.81
C GLU A 465 -49.51 3.63 -20.89
N PRO A 466 -50.69 3.89 -20.29
CA PRO A 466 -50.86 5.00 -19.36
C PRO A 466 -49.96 4.82 -18.12
N HIS A 467 -49.21 5.86 -17.74
CA HIS A 467 -48.35 5.85 -16.56
C HIS A 467 -49.17 5.65 -15.27
N LEU A 468 -48.65 4.84 -14.35
CA LEU A 468 -49.25 4.62 -13.04
C LEU A 468 -48.43 5.32 -11.97
N VAL A 469 -49.05 6.25 -11.24
CA VAL A 469 -48.44 6.87 -10.05
C VAL A 469 -48.52 5.85 -8.91
N VAL A 470 -47.42 5.13 -8.68
CA VAL A 470 -47.34 4.02 -7.71
C VAL A 470 -47.72 4.46 -6.30
N SER A 471 -47.38 5.69 -5.91
CA SER A 471 -47.78 6.30 -4.64
C SER A 471 -49.29 6.59 -4.63
N GLY A 472 -50.09 5.65 -4.15
CA GLY A 472 -51.56 5.77 -4.04
C GLY A 472 -52.34 5.22 -5.24
N LEU A 473 -51.68 4.57 -6.20
CA LEU A 473 -52.29 4.00 -7.41
C LEU A 473 -53.10 5.04 -8.22
N GLY A 474 -52.49 6.22 -8.43
CA GLY A 474 -53.07 7.33 -9.17
C GLY A 474 -52.63 7.41 -10.64
N ARG A 475 -53.03 8.49 -11.31
CA ARG A 475 -52.67 8.84 -12.69
C ARG A 475 -52.25 10.30 -12.78
N TYR A 476 -51.38 10.61 -13.75
CA TYR A 476 -51.21 11.98 -14.23
C TYR A 476 -52.09 12.21 -15.48
N VAL A 477 -52.57 13.44 -15.64
CA VAL A 477 -53.49 13.83 -16.72
C VAL A 477 -52.86 14.97 -17.51
N ILE A 478 -53.01 14.91 -18.82
CA ILE A 478 -52.67 15.97 -19.77
C ILE A 478 -53.96 16.71 -20.13
N GLY A 479 -53.93 18.03 -19.97
CA GLY A 479 -55.04 18.93 -20.24
C GLY A 479 -55.24 19.21 -21.73
N GLU A 480 -56.22 20.07 -22.02
CA GLU A 480 -56.62 20.45 -23.38
C GLU A 480 -55.49 21.10 -24.19
N ASP A 481 -54.54 21.77 -23.52
CA ASP A 481 -53.38 22.44 -24.11
C ASP A 481 -52.22 21.47 -24.45
N GLY A 482 -52.41 20.17 -24.20
CA GLY A 482 -51.37 19.17 -24.38
C GLY A 482 -50.28 19.21 -23.29
N GLN A 483 -50.46 19.99 -22.23
CA GLN A 483 -49.54 20.07 -21.10
C GLN A 483 -50.04 19.23 -19.92
N PRO A 484 -49.13 18.71 -19.08
CA PRO A 484 -49.53 18.00 -17.87
C PRO A 484 -50.17 18.95 -16.85
N ILE A 485 -51.27 18.51 -16.24
CA ILE A 485 -51.94 19.30 -15.20
C ILE A 485 -51.05 19.35 -13.96
N ARG A 486 -50.65 20.55 -13.56
CA ARG A 486 -49.82 20.83 -12.39
C ARG A 486 -50.56 21.66 -11.35
N GLU A 487 -50.12 21.57 -10.11
CA GLU A 487 -50.52 22.50 -9.05
C GLU A 487 -49.87 23.88 -9.27
N ALA A 488 -50.37 24.91 -8.58
CA ALA A 488 -49.73 26.22 -8.63
C ALA A 488 -48.32 26.15 -8.00
N PRO A 489 -47.29 26.73 -8.63
CA PRO A 489 -45.92 26.67 -8.12
C PRO A 489 -45.83 27.34 -6.73
N LYS A 490 -45.05 26.73 -5.83
CA LYS A 490 -44.68 27.40 -4.58
C LYS A 490 -43.68 28.53 -4.90
N LYS A 491 -43.64 29.57 -4.07
CA LYS A 491 -42.79 30.75 -4.27
C LYS A 491 -41.32 30.34 -4.48
N GLY A 492 -40.80 30.53 -5.70
CA GLY A 492 -39.43 30.19 -6.11
C GLY A 492 -39.32 29.03 -7.11
N GLN A 493 -40.39 28.26 -7.33
CA GLN A 493 -40.43 27.23 -8.37
C GLN A 493 -40.92 27.81 -9.71
N LYS A 494 -40.33 27.36 -10.83
CA LYS A 494 -40.79 27.77 -12.17
C LYS A 494 -42.10 27.08 -12.58
N GLU A 495 -42.30 25.84 -12.14
CA GLU A 495 -43.48 25.02 -12.38
C GLU A 495 -43.93 24.39 -11.05
N GLY A 496 -45.22 24.11 -10.91
CA GLY A 496 -45.72 23.38 -9.75
C GLY A 496 -45.64 21.86 -9.92
N ASP A 497 -45.88 21.15 -8.82
CA ASP A 497 -45.85 19.69 -8.78
C ASP A 497 -46.95 19.09 -9.68
N LEU A 498 -46.71 17.92 -10.28
CA LEU A 498 -47.73 17.23 -11.09
C LEU A 498 -48.91 16.81 -10.23
N LYS A 499 -50.13 17.11 -10.69
CA LYS A 499 -51.34 16.79 -9.94
C LYS A 499 -51.68 15.31 -10.09
N VAL A 500 -51.71 14.57 -8.97
CA VAL A 500 -52.12 13.15 -8.95
C VAL A 500 -53.65 13.05 -8.96
N PHE A 501 -54.19 12.29 -9.90
CA PHE A 501 -55.62 11.98 -9.99
C PHE A 501 -55.87 10.53 -9.55
N PRO A 502 -56.94 10.24 -8.79
CA PRO A 502 -57.33 8.87 -8.49
C PRO A 502 -57.57 8.07 -9.78
N GLN A 503 -57.35 6.75 -9.76
CA GLN A 503 -57.67 5.90 -10.92
C GLN A 503 -59.16 5.96 -11.32
N THR A 504 -60.04 6.31 -10.38
CA THR A 504 -61.48 6.51 -10.58
C THR A 504 -61.84 7.88 -11.17
N TYR A 505 -60.86 8.75 -11.42
CA TYR A 505 -61.11 10.06 -12.01
C TYR A 505 -61.68 9.93 -13.43
N LYS A 506 -62.82 10.59 -13.66
CA LYS A 506 -63.43 10.69 -14.98
C LYS A 506 -62.81 11.87 -15.72
N LEU A 507 -62.05 11.58 -16.78
CA LEU A 507 -61.48 12.59 -17.67
C LEU A 507 -62.58 13.49 -18.22
N LYS A 508 -62.30 14.80 -18.30
CA LYS A 508 -63.15 15.73 -19.05
C LYS A 508 -62.94 15.57 -20.55
N GLU A 509 -63.80 16.19 -21.34
CA GLU A 509 -63.63 16.28 -22.79
C GLU A 509 -62.24 16.87 -23.12
N ASN A 510 -61.51 16.26 -24.04
CA ASN A 510 -60.13 16.60 -24.44
C ASN A 510 -59.01 16.39 -23.39
N GLU A 511 -59.30 15.91 -22.18
CA GLU A 511 -58.27 15.43 -21.26
C GLU A 511 -57.86 13.98 -21.62
N ARG A 512 -56.59 13.63 -21.40
CA ARG A 512 -56.10 12.25 -21.53
C ARG A 512 -55.13 11.88 -20.42
N LEU A 513 -54.98 10.59 -20.15
CA LEU A 513 -53.94 10.13 -19.25
C LEU A 513 -52.56 10.35 -19.87
N MET A 514 -51.60 10.73 -19.03
CA MET A 514 -50.19 10.77 -19.39
C MET A 514 -49.69 9.33 -19.64
N ARG A 515 -48.98 9.13 -20.75
CA ARG A 515 -48.35 7.85 -21.09
C ARG A 515 -46.99 7.69 -20.40
N VAL A 516 -46.48 6.46 -20.34
CA VAL A 516 -45.15 6.17 -19.76
C VAL A 516 -44.04 6.93 -20.49
N ASP A 517 -44.03 6.92 -21.83
CA ASP A 517 -43.05 7.65 -22.64
C ASP A 517 -43.03 9.16 -22.32
N GLU A 518 -44.20 9.76 -22.15
CA GLU A 518 -44.36 11.18 -21.77
C GLU A 518 -43.84 11.47 -20.37
N PHE A 519 -44.12 10.59 -19.41
CA PHE A 519 -43.61 10.70 -18.06
C PHE A 519 -42.07 10.61 -18.02
N LEU A 520 -41.48 9.63 -18.71
CA LEU A 520 -40.02 9.45 -18.77
C LEU A 520 -39.30 10.57 -19.52
N LYS A 521 -40.02 11.29 -20.41
CA LYS A 521 -39.50 12.46 -21.15
C LYS A 521 -39.65 13.78 -20.39
N LEU A 522 -40.24 13.79 -19.18
CA LEU A 522 -40.28 14.99 -18.35
C LEU A 522 -38.88 15.39 -17.90
N PRO A 523 -38.52 16.70 -17.92
CA PRO A 523 -37.19 17.16 -17.49
C PRO A 523 -36.84 16.75 -16.05
N GLU A 524 -37.84 16.65 -15.17
CA GLU A 524 -37.68 16.23 -13.77
C GLU A 524 -37.23 14.76 -13.66
N ILE A 525 -37.66 13.91 -14.60
CA ILE A 525 -37.35 12.48 -14.64
C ILE A 525 -36.08 12.21 -15.45
N GLN A 526 -35.91 12.86 -16.60
CA GLN A 526 -34.71 12.69 -17.44
C GLN A 526 -33.41 12.98 -16.70
N ASN A 527 -33.42 13.94 -15.77
CA ASN A 527 -32.24 14.33 -15.00
C ASN A 527 -32.00 13.46 -13.74
N THR A 528 -32.95 12.62 -13.35
CA THR A 528 -32.89 11.86 -12.09
C THR A 528 -32.97 10.36 -12.26
N PHE A 529 -33.50 9.87 -13.39
CA PHE A 529 -33.68 8.45 -13.67
C PHE A 529 -32.93 8.00 -14.94
N PRO A 530 -31.93 7.10 -14.82
CA PRO A 530 -31.07 6.69 -15.94
C PRO A 530 -31.77 5.86 -17.02
N GLY A 531 -32.99 5.35 -16.76
CA GLY A 531 -33.77 4.59 -17.74
C GLY A 531 -34.42 5.46 -18.84
N SER A 532 -34.41 6.79 -18.70
CA SER A 532 -35.01 7.69 -19.68
C SER A 532 -34.29 7.58 -21.05
N GLY A 533 -35.00 7.18 -22.09
CA GLY A 533 -34.46 6.94 -23.43
C GLY A 533 -33.68 5.62 -23.58
N LYS A 534 -33.84 4.67 -22.65
CA LYS A 534 -33.17 3.37 -22.65
C LYS A 534 -34.17 2.21 -22.78
N HIS A 535 -33.65 1.03 -23.11
CA HIS A 535 -34.42 -0.20 -23.29
C HIS A 535 -33.74 -1.38 -22.61
N LEU A 536 -34.52 -2.27 -22.00
CA LEU A 536 -34.09 -3.56 -21.49
C LEU A 536 -34.95 -4.66 -22.09
N GLN A 537 -34.31 -5.65 -22.71
CA GLN A 537 -35.01 -6.83 -23.22
C GLN A 537 -35.58 -7.64 -22.05
N GLY A 538 -36.87 -8.00 -22.12
CA GLY A 538 -37.49 -8.95 -21.20
C GLY A 538 -37.10 -10.40 -21.50
N GLY A 539 -37.52 -11.33 -20.65
CA GLY A 539 -37.29 -12.76 -20.88
C GLY A 539 -35.84 -13.20 -20.69
N MET A 540 -35.39 -14.21 -21.43
CA MET A 540 -34.04 -14.78 -21.35
C MET A 540 -33.30 -14.60 -22.69
N PRO A 541 -32.18 -13.86 -22.74
CA PRO A 541 -31.39 -13.69 -23.97
C PRO A 541 -30.96 -15.04 -24.56
N GLY A 542 -31.13 -15.21 -25.87
CA GLY A 542 -30.80 -16.45 -26.59
C GLY A 542 -31.89 -17.53 -26.58
N MET A 543 -33.06 -17.25 -25.99
CA MET A 543 -34.21 -18.15 -25.93
C MET A 543 -35.46 -17.42 -26.46
N ASN A 544 -36.33 -18.13 -27.19
CA ASN A 544 -37.61 -17.57 -27.62
C ASN A 544 -38.64 -17.57 -26.45
N GLU A 545 -39.74 -16.83 -26.59
CA GLU A 545 -40.76 -16.70 -25.52
C GLU A 545 -41.41 -18.03 -25.13
N MET A 546 -41.58 -18.97 -26.07
CA MET A 546 -42.20 -20.27 -25.79
C MET A 546 -41.28 -21.16 -24.93
N ASP A 547 -40.00 -21.21 -25.27
CA ASP A 547 -39.00 -21.95 -24.49
C ASP A 547 -38.76 -21.28 -23.12
N TYR A 548 -38.83 -19.95 -23.07
CA TYR A 548 -38.76 -19.21 -21.81
C TYR A 548 -39.96 -19.51 -20.91
N TRP A 549 -41.18 -19.56 -21.46
CA TRP A 549 -42.37 -19.96 -20.73
C TRP A 549 -42.27 -21.41 -20.20
N ASN A 550 -41.73 -22.33 -21.00
CA ASN A 550 -41.45 -23.71 -20.55
C ASN A 550 -40.43 -23.74 -19.39
N ARG A 551 -39.39 -22.89 -19.43
CA ARG A 551 -38.42 -22.73 -18.35
C ARG A 551 -39.09 -22.23 -17.06
N LEU A 552 -39.95 -21.22 -17.14
CA LEU A 552 -40.69 -20.67 -16.00
C LEU A 552 -41.60 -21.72 -15.34
N ASN A 553 -42.22 -22.60 -16.15
CA ASN A 553 -43.11 -23.66 -15.68
C ASN A 553 -42.40 -25.01 -15.40
N SER A 554 -41.08 -24.98 -15.17
CA SER A 554 -40.27 -26.18 -14.97
C SER A 554 -40.25 -26.65 -13.50
N LEU A 555 -39.73 -27.87 -13.28
CA LEU A 555 -39.50 -28.42 -11.94
C LEU A 555 -38.60 -27.53 -11.06
N ASN A 556 -37.68 -26.77 -11.66
CA ASN A 556 -36.73 -25.96 -10.89
C ASN A 556 -37.41 -24.73 -10.28
N ARG A 557 -38.51 -24.22 -10.86
CA ARG A 557 -39.36 -23.22 -10.22
C ARG A 557 -39.93 -23.76 -8.92
N ALA A 558 -40.52 -24.95 -8.95
CA ALA A 558 -41.04 -25.59 -7.75
C ALA A 558 -39.92 -25.97 -6.75
N ARG A 559 -38.74 -26.38 -7.23
CA ARG A 559 -37.61 -26.67 -6.33
C ARG A 559 -37.14 -25.42 -5.60
N CYS A 560 -37.05 -24.27 -6.27
CA CYS A 560 -36.71 -23.01 -5.60
C CYS A 560 -37.72 -22.62 -4.50
N GLU A 561 -38.99 -23.02 -4.65
CA GLU A 561 -40.04 -22.70 -3.67
C GLU A 561 -40.17 -23.73 -2.54
N ASN A 562 -39.47 -24.86 -2.61
CA ASN A 562 -39.60 -25.96 -1.65
C ASN A 562 -38.28 -26.45 -1.05
N ASP A 563 -37.13 -26.12 -1.65
CA ASP A 563 -35.80 -26.60 -1.26
C ASP A 563 -34.88 -25.39 -1.00
N VAL A 564 -34.59 -25.17 0.29
CA VAL A 564 -33.82 -24.02 0.78
C VAL A 564 -32.39 -24.06 0.25
N ASP A 565 -31.70 -25.20 0.36
CA ASP A 565 -30.32 -25.36 -0.10
C ASP A 565 -30.22 -25.15 -1.61
N PHE A 566 -31.16 -25.71 -2.38
CA PHE A 566 -31.17 -25.51 -3.84
C PHE A 566 -31.39 -24.05 -4.21
N CYS A 567 -32.36 -23.37 -3.60
CA CYS A 567 -32.66 -21.98 -3.91
C CYS A 567 -31.50 -21.05 -3.52
N LEU A 568 -30.91 -21.24 -2.32
CA LEU A 568 -29.74 -20.50 -1.88
C LEU A 568 -28.54 -20.71 -2.83
N LYS A 569 -28.29 -21.95 -3.27
CA LYS A 569 -27.23 -22.24 -4.24
C LYS A 569 -27.44 -21.57 -5.60
N GLN A 570 -28.69 -21.50 -6.07
CA GLN A 570 -29.03 -20.81 -7.33
C GLN A 570 -28.76 -19.30 -7.21
N LEU A 571 -29.17 -18.68 -6.10
CA LEU A 571 -28.91 -17.27 -5.81
C LEU A 571 -27.41 -16.99 -5.64
N GLN A 572 -26.69 -17.84 -4.91
CA GLN A 572 -25.24 -17.75 -4.72
C GLN A 572 -24.52 -17.74 -6.08
N THR A 573 -24.84 -18.71 -6.94
CA THR A 573 -24.20 -18.82 -8.27
C THR A 573 -24.47 -17.59 -9.13
N ALA A 574 -25.70 -17.05 -9.07
CA ALA A 574 -26.05 -15.83 -9.78
C ALA A 574 -25.34 -14.60 -9.21
N HIS A 575 -25.21 -14.51 -7.88
CA HIS A 575 -24.53 -13.41 -7.23
C HIS A 575 -23.04 -13.42 -7.54
N ASP A 576 -22.38 -14.57 -7.41
CA ASP A 576 -20.96 -14.74 -7.71
C ASP A 576 -20.66 -14.46 -9.20
N LYS A 577 -21.55 -14.90 -10.11
CA LYS A 577 -21.43 -14.59 -11.53
C LYS A 577 -21.51 -13.09 -11.80
N ALA A 578 -22.40 -12.36 -11.13
CA ALA A 578 -22.53 -10.92 -11.26
C ALA A 578 -21.33 -10.12 -10.70
N LYS A 579 -20.41 -10.77 -9.99
CA LYS A 579 -19.10 -10.18 -9.62
C LYS A 579 -18.05 -10.35 -10.73
N ILE A 580 -18.24 -11.31 -11.65
CA ILE A 580 -17.28 -11.66 -12.71
C ILE A 580 -17.65 -11.01 -14.05
N GLU A 581 -18.92 -11.08 -14.47
CA GLU A 581 -19.35 -10.56 -15.78
C GLU A 581 -19.03 -9.07 -15.99
N PRO A 582 -19.21 -8.17 -14.99
CA PRO A 582 -18.84 -6.77 -15.16
C PRO A 582 -17.34 -6.56 -15.40
N ILE A 583 -16.48 -7.43 -14.86
CA ILE A 583 -15.03 -7.40 -15.15
C ILE A 583 -14.80 -7.74 -16.62
N LYS A 584 -15.42 -8.81 -17.13
CA LYS A 584 -15.31 -9.20 -18.55
C LYS A 584 -15.83 -8.08 -19.46
N GLN A 585 -16.88 -7.37 -19.07
CA GLN A 585 -17.43 -6.24 -19.82
C GLN A 585 -16.54 -4.99 -19.80
N ALA A 586 -15.68 -4.80 -18.79
CA ALA A 586 -14.74 -3.68 -18.76
C ALA A 586 -13.68 -3.74 -19.89
N PHE A 587 -13.39 -4.95 -20.39
CA PHE A 587 -12.32 -5.21 -21.34
C PHE A 587 -12.82 -5.74 -22.70
N GLN A 588 -11.93 -5.74 -23.69
CA GLN A 588 -12.14 -6.41 -24.97
C GLN A 588 -12.26 -7.92 -24.76
N SER A 589 -13.15 -8.57 -25.52
CA SER A 589 -13.32 -10.03 -25.45
C SER A 589 -12.16 -10.79 -26.10
N SER A 590 -11.79 -11.93 -25.52
CA SER A 590 -10.83 -12.88 -26.10
C SER A 590 -11.56 -14.01 -26.84
N LYS A 591 -11.01 -14.47 -27.98
CA LYS A 591 -11.62 -15.52 -28.83
C LYS A 591 -11.26 -16.96 -28.44
N GLY A 592 -10.45 -17.19 -27.41
CA GLY A 592 -10.10 -18.54 -26.97
C GLY A 592 -9.39 -18.57 -25.62
N LYS A 593 -9.28 -19.77 -25.03
CA LYS A 593 -8.60 -20.01 -23.75
C LYS A 593 -7.10 -20.32 -23.89
N GLU A 594 -6.62 -20.55 -25.11
CA GLU A 594 -5.24 -21.00 -25.36
C GLU A 594 -4.22 -19.90 -25.04
N ARG A 595 -3.00 -20.32 -24.73
CA ARG A 595 -1.83 -19.43 -24.63
C ARG A 595 -1.48 -18.93 -26.03
N ARG A 596 -0.97 -17.70 -26.14
CA ARG A 596 -0.67 -17.11 -27.45
C ARG A 596 0.49 -17.81 -28.16
N GLN A 597 0.60 -17.56 -29.46
CA GLN A 597 1.72 -18.05 -30.26
C GLN A 597 3.00 -17.21 -30.01
N PRO A 598 4.19 -17.79 -30.25
CA PRO A 598 5.46 -17.08 -30.09
C PRO A 598 5.61 -15.87 -31.02
N ASN A 599 6.20 -14.80 -30.48
CA ASN A 599 6.66 -13.66 -31.27
C ASN A 599 8.13 -13.82 -31.72
N VAL A 600 8.66 -12.89 -32.52
CA VAL A 600 10.04 -12.95 -33.06
C VAL A 600 11.11 -13.00 -31.96
N ASP A 601 10.92 -12.24 -30.88
CA ASP A 601 11.86 -12.17 -29.77
C ASP A 601 11.88 -13.45 -28.95
N GLU A 602 10.73 -14.11 -28.75
CA GLU A 602 10.65 -15.37 -28.01
C GLU A 602 11.23 -16.55 -28.77
N ILE A 603 11.06 -16.57 -30.09
CA ILE A 603 11.72 -17.55 -30.95
C ILE A 603 13.24 -17.33 -30.86
N ALA A 604 13.71 -16.08 -30.97
CA ALA A 604 15.13 -15.75 -30.81
C ALA A 604 15.66 -16.13 -29.41
N ALA A 605 14.92 -15.80 -28.35
CA ALA A 605 15.26 -16.15 -26.97
C ALA A 605 15.38 -17.67 -26.79
N ALA A 606 14.43 -18.45 -27.31
CA ALA A 606 14.51 -19.92 -27.26
C ALA A 606 15.76 -20.44 -27.97
N ARG A 607 16.13 -19.89 -29.13
CA ARG A 607 17.37 -20.27 -29.84
C ARG A 607 18.63 -19.92 -29.06
N ILE A 608 18.68 -18.75 -28.42
CA ILE A 608 19.80 -18.35 -27.56
C ILE A 608 19.93 -19.31 -26.37
N ILE A 609 18.82 -19.63 -25.70
CA ILE A 609 18.78 -20.59 -24.58
C ILE A 609 19.29 -21.97 -25.04
N GLN A 610 18.83 -22.46 -26.20
CA GLN A 610 19.30 -23.72 -26.77
C GLN A 610 20.81 -23.73 -27.02
N GLN A 611 21.37 -22.63 -27.54
CA GLN A 611 22.81 -22.52 -27.78
C GLN A 611 23.61 -22.50 -26.48
N ILE A 612 23.12 -21.83 -25.43
CA ILE A 612 23.76 -21.81 -24.10
C ILE A 612 23.77 -23.21 -23.49
N LEU A 613 22.62 -23.91 -23.49
CA LEU A 613 22.50 -25.26 -22.94
C LEU A 613 23.39 -26.26 -23.69
N ALA A 614 23.45 -26.15 -25.02
CA ALA A 614 24.27 -27.01 -25.86
C ALA A 614 25.79 -26.77 -25.71
N ASN A 615 26.20 -25.54 -25.38
CA ASN A 615 27.60 -25.18 -25.20
C ASN A 615 27.83 -24.31 -23.95
N PRO A 616 27.87 -24.90 -22.74
CA PRO A 616 28.06 -24.15 -21.50
C PRO A 616 29.38 -23.35 -21.43
N ASP A 617 30.38 -23.70 -22.24
CA ASP A 617 31.67 -22.99 -22.32
C ASP A 617 31.53 -21.51 -22.71
N CYS A 618 30.38 -21.10 -23.24
CA CYS A 618 30.08 -19.69 -23.53
C CYS A 618 29.72 -18.85 -22.29
N ILE A 619 29.65 -19.45 -21.10
CA ILE A 619 29.25 -18.79 -19.86
C ILE A 619 30.48 -18.28 -19.10
N HIS A 620 30.54 -16.97 -18.88
CA HIS A 620 31.56 -16.31 -18.09
C HIS A 620 30.97 -15.82 -16.76
N ASP A 621 31.75 -15.10 -15.95
CA ASP A 621 31.33 -14.61 -14.64
C ASP A 621 30.36 -13.43 -14.71
N ASP A 622 30.46 -12.57 -15.74
CA ASP A 622 29.63 -11.36 -15.90
C ASP A 622 28.78 -11.34 -17.19
N HIS A 623 28.97 -12.31 -18.10
CA HIS A 623 28.29 -12.35 -19.40
C HIS A 623 28.27 -13.75 -20.03
N VAL A 624 27.51 -13.89 -21.13
CA VAL A 624 27.60 -15.01 -22.07
C VAL A 624 28.14 -14.50 -23.41
N LEU A 625 29.08 -15.22 -24.03
CA LEU A 625 29.67 -14.86 -25.33
C LEU A 625 29.31 -15.89 -26.40
N ILE A 626 28.46 -15.51 -27.37
CA ILE A 626 28.06 -16.40 -28.48
C ILE A 626 28.24 -15.68 -29.81
N ASN A 627 28.99 -16.28 -30.75
CA ASN A 627 29.27 -15.73 -32.09
C ASN A 627 29.67 -14.24 -32.04
N GLY A 628 30.57 -13.89 -31.12
CA GLY A 628 31.07 -12.53 -30.93
C GLY A 628 30.11 -11.55 -30.25
N GLN A 629 28.92 -11.96 -29.82
CA GLN A 629 27.98 -11.10 -29.10
C GLN A 629 28.09 -11.33 -27.59
N LYS A 630 28.39 -10.26 -26.84
CA LYS A 630 28.39 -10.23 -25.38
C LYS A 630 26.96 -10.00 -24.88
N LEU A 631 26.40 -10.97 -24.15
CA LEU A 631 25.08 -10.91 -23.53
C LEU A 631 25.24 -10.73 -22.02
N GLU A 632 24.92 -9.54 -21.53
CA GLU A 632 25.12 -9.16 -20.11
C GLU A 632 23.89 -9.48 -19.25
N GLN A 633 23.99 -9.26 -17.94
CA GLN A 633 22.90 -9.51 -16.98
C GLN A 633 21.56 -8.90 -17.41
N GLN A 634 21.56 -7.65 -17.88
CA GLN A 634 20.33 -6.94 -18.25
C GLN A 634 19.61 -7.61 -19.43
N PHE A 635 20.33 -8.23 -20.36
CA PHE A 635 19.71 -8.98 -21.45
C PHE A 635 18.86 -10.13 -20.90
N PHE A 636 19.41 -10.91 -19.97
CA PHE A 636 18.70 -12.04 -19.35
C PHE A 636 17.52 -11.58 -18.47
N ARG A 637 17.67 -10.46 -17.75
CA ARG A 637 16.54 -9.82 -17.03
C ARG A 637 15.45 -9.34 -17.98
N ASP A 638 15.81 -8.75 -19.10
CA ASP A 638 14.86 -8.32 -20.14
C ASP A 638 14.10 -9.51 -20.72
N LEU A 639 14.77 -10.64 -20.96
CA LEU A 639 14.14 -11.88 -21.37
C LEU A 639 13.07 -12.31 -20.34
N LEU A 640 13.43 -12.40 -19.05
CA LEU A 640 12.49 -12.76 -17.98
C LEU A 640 11.32 -11.77 -17.86
N ALA A 641 11.56 -10.48 -18.11
CA ALA A 641 10.57 -9.42 -17.97
C ALA A 641 9.63 -9.28 -19.18
N LYS A 642 10.08 -9.63 -20.39
CA LYS A 642 9.38 -9.35 -21.66
C LYS A 642 8.87 -10.61 -22.35
N CYS A 643 9.60 -11.73 -22.29
CA CYS A 643 9.15 -13.00 -22.87
C CYS A 643 8.10 -13.68 -21.98
N GLU A 644 7.16 -14.37 -22.60
CA GLU A 644 6.34 -15.37 -21.93
C GLU A 644 7.12 -16.68 -21.82
N MET A 645 7.79 -16.93 -20.69
CA MET A 645 8.71 -18.07 -20.57
C MET A 645 8.05 -19.45 -20.70
N ALA A 646 6.74 -19.56 -20.50
CA ALA A 646 6.01 -20.78 -20.86
C ALA A 646 5.92 -21.00 -22.38
N VAL A 647 5.77 -19.92 -23.15
CA VAL A 647 5.81 -19.96 -24.62
C VAL A 647 7.22 -20.27 -25.09
N VAL A 648 8.24 -19.64 -24.50
CA VAL A 648 9.66 -19.99 -24.76
C VAL A 648 9.93 -21.47 -24.43
N GLY A 649 9.42 -21.97 -23.30
CA GLY A 649 9.53 -23.37 -22.91
C GLY A 649 8.89 -24.34 -23.91
N SER A 650 7.79 -23.96 -24.56
CA SER A 650 7.14 -24.77 -25.61
C SER A 650 7.98 -24.94 -26.87
N LEU A 651 9.01 -24.09 -27.07
CA LEU A 651 9.96 -24.15 -28.18
C LEU A 651 11.22 -24.99 -27.84
N LEU A 652 11.37 -25.38 -26.56
CA LEU A 652 12.47 -26.24 -26.11
C LEU A 652 12.11 -27.72 -26.31
N ASN A 653 13.12 -28.57 -26.42
CA ASN A 653 12.97 -30.00 -26.69
C ASN A 653 13.66 -30.86 -25.60
N ASP A 654 13.58 -32.19 -25.75
CA ASP A 654 14.11 -33.12 -24.76
C ASP A 654 15.65 -33.17 -24.74
N THR A 655 16.32 -32.79 -25.81
CA THR A 655 17.78 -32.56 -25.81
C THR A 655 18.14 -31.39 -24.91
N ASP A 656 17.35 -30.32 -24.93
CA ASP A 656 17.57 -29.14 -24.08
C ASP A 656 17.41 -29.50 -22.58
N ILE A 657 16.46 -30.37 -22.24
CA ILE A 657 16.31 -30.94 -20.88
C ILE A 657 17.52 -31.83 -20.54
N GLY A 658 18.00 -32.64 -21.48
CA GLY A 658 19.21 -33.46 -21.29
C GLY A 658 20.46 -32.63 -21.02
N ASN A 659 20.54 -31.44 -21.63
CA ASN A 659 21.64 -30.49 -21.47
C ASN A 659 21.63 -29.72 -20.13
N ILE A 660 20.63 -29.95 -19.26
CA ILE A 660 20.75 -29.46 -17.87
C ILE A 660 21.96 -30.11 -17.20
N ASP A 661 22.24 -31.39 -17.46
CA ASP A 661 23.41 -32.06 -16.89
C ASP A 661 24.73 -31.48 -17.39
N THR A 662 24.79 -31.02 -18.66
CA THR A 662 26.01 -30.40 -19.20
C THR A 662 26.22 -29.03 -18.57
N LEU A 663 25.16 -28.22 -18.46
CA LEU A 663 25.18 -26.95 -17.76
C LEU A 663 25.64 -27.11 -16.30
N MET A 664 25.04 -28.04 -15.56
CA MET A 664 25.32 -28.24 -14.13
C MET A 664 26.70 -28.83 -13.88
N ARG A 665 27.29 -29.57 -14.85
CA ARG A 665 28.70 -29.96 -14.79
C ARG A 665 29.66 -28.78 -14.97
N HIS A 666 29.29 -27.81 -15.80
CA HIS A 666 30.07 -26.58 -16.00
C HIS A 666 29.96 -25.67 -14.75
N GLU A 667 28.75 -25.48 -14.24
CA GLU A 667 28.46 -24.63 -13.06
C GLU A 667 28.68 -25.36 -11.72
N LYS A 668 29.68 -26.24 -11.65
CA LYS A 668 29.92 -27.13 -10.49
C LYS A 668 30.09 -26.36 -9.18
N ASP A 669 30.85 -25.27 -9.21
CA ASP A 669 31.22 -24.48 -8.03
C ASP A 669 30.38 -23.20 -7.88
N THR A 670 29.36 -23.00 -8.72
CA THR A 670 28.50 -21.82 -8.68
C THR A 670 27.60 -21.86 -7.45
N GLU A 671 27.85 -20.94 -6.51
CA GLU A 671 27.06 -20.78 -5.30
C GLU A 671 25.74 -20.06 -5.60
N PHE A 672 24.66 -20.61 -5.03
CA PHE A 672 23.30 -20.10 -5.16
C PHE A 672 22.79 -19.71 -3.78
N HIS A 673 22.39 -18.45 -3.63
CA HIS A 673 22.02 -17.85 -2.35
C HIS A 673 20.51 -17.80 -2.22
N SER A 674 19.98 -18.27 -1.07
CA SER A 674 18.58 -18.01 -0.71
C SER A 674 18.30 -16.50 -0.60
N THR A 675 17.02 -16.11 -0.61
CA THR A 675 16.63 -14.75 -0.21
C THR A 675 16.77 -14.51 1.29
N ASN A 676 16.92 -15.56 2.09
CA ASN A 676 17.32 -15.45 3.50
C ASN A 676 18.85 -15.30 3.58
N PRO A 677 19.38 -14.13 4.00
CA PRO A 677 20.83 -13.90 4.08
C PRO A 677 21.55 -14.85 5.05
N GLU A 678 20.85 -15.41 6.03
CA GLU A 678 21.42 -16.35 7.02
C GLU A 678 21.49 -17.81 6.51
N ALA A 679 20.89 -18.10 5.35
CA ALA A 679 20.92 -19.45 4.79
C ALA A 679 22.26 -19.74 4.11
N VAL A 680 22.75 -20.96 4.26
CA VAL A 680 24.02 -21.41 3.67
C VAL A 680 23.88 -21.44 2.13
N PRO A 681 24.83 -20.85 1.38
CA PRO A 681 24.85 -20.96 -0.08
C PRO A 681 25.07 -22.40 -0.52
N VAL A 682 24.42 -22.81 -1.61
CA VAL A 682 24.50 -24.18 -2.14
C VAL A 682 25.14 -24.16 -3.53
N LYS A 683 26.11 -25.04 -3.75
CA LYS A 683 26.72 -25.24 -5.07
C LYS A 683 25.76 -25.97 -6.00
N ILE A 684 25.11 -25.23 -6.89
CA ILE A 684 23.97 -25.73 -7.68
C ILE A 684 24.36 -26.90 -8.58
N GLY A 685 25.51 -26.82 -9.26
CA GLY A 685 25.96 -27.86 -10.18
C GLY A 685 26.33 -29.15 -9.49
N GLU A 686 27.06 -29.06 -8.36
CA GLU A 686 27.39 -30.22 -7.53
C GLU A 686 26.14 -30.91 -6.97
N TYR A 687 25.19 -30.11 -6.43
CA TYR A 687 23.93 -30.61 -5.91
C TYR A 687 23.16 -31.41 -6.98
N TRP A 688 22.93 -30.79 -8.15
CA TRP A 688 22.18 -31.40 -9.25
C TRP A 688 22.80 -32.71 -9.73
N ILE A 689 24.12 -32.75 -9.96
CA ILE A 689 24.77 -33.95 -10.49
C ILE A 689 24.74 -35.09 -9.47
N ASN A 690 24.85 -34.80 -8.18
CA ASN A 690 24.71 -35.81 -7.13
C ASN A 690 23.26 -36.32 -7.04
N ASP A 691 22.28 -35.42 -7.09
CA ASP A 691 20.87 -35.77 -7.13
C ASP A 691 20.55 -36.70 -8.32
N GLN A 692 20.98 -36.33 -9.53
CA GLN A 692 20.76 -37.14 -10.74
C GLN A 692 21.42 -38.52 -10.67
N ARG A 693 22.61 -38.63 -10.07
CA ARG A 693 23.29 -39.94 -9.89
C ARG A 693 22.52 -40.87 -8.95
N ILE A 694 21.90 -40.32 -7.91
CA ILE A 694 21.20 -41.08 -6.87
C ILE A 694 19.77 -41.39 -7.30
N ASN A 695 19.01 -40.38 -7.72
CA ASN A 695 17.57 -40.45 -7.95
C ASN A 695 17.21 -40.81 -9.40
N ASN A 696 18.10 -40.53 -10.36
CA ASN A 696 17.90 -40.83 -11.78
C ASN A 696 19.09 -41.57 -12.40
N SER A 697 19.54 -42.63 -11.74
CA SER A 697 20.62 -43.50 -12.22
C SER A 697 20.38 -44.08 -13.63
N SER A 698 19.12 -44.16 -14.06
CA SER A 698 18.72 -44.58 -15.41
C SER A 698 18.95 -43.53 -16.50
N GLY A 699 19.18 -42.26 -16.14
CA GLY A 699 19.27 -41.15 -17.08
C GLY A 699 17.96 -40.87 -17.83
N ASN A 700 16.81 -41.26 -17.27
CA ASN A 700 15.51 -41.13 -17.94
C ASN A 700 15.12 -39.65 -18.07
N ILE A 701 14.74 -39.23 -19.28
CA ILE A 701 14.43 -37.82 -19.56
C ILE A 701 13.14 -37.35 -18.89
N THR A 702 12.14 -38.23 -18.75
CA THR A 702 10.91 -37.92 -18.02
C THR A 702 11.17 -37.81 -16.53
N GLN A 703 12.07 -38.64 -15.99
CA GLN A 703 12.51 -38.51 -14.60
C GLN A 703 13.28 -37.20 -14.38
N LYS A 704 14.18 -36.81 -15.29
CA LYS A 704 14.83 -35.47 -15.26
C LYS A 704 13.83 -34.32 -15.16
N LYS A 705 12.73 -34.40 -15.90
CA LYS A 705 11.64 -33.41 -15.83
C LYS A 705 11.02 -33.37 -14.43
N HIS A 706 10.75 -34.52 -13.82
CA HIS A 706 10.25 -34.59 -12.44
C HIS A 706 11.28 -34.09 -11.42
N ASP A 707 12.56 -34.40 -11.60
CA ASP A 707 13.63 -33.98 -10.69
C ASP A 707 13.83 -32.46 -10.75
N LEU A 708 13.71 -31.85 -11.94
CA LEU A 708 13.69 -30.40 -12.09
C LEU A 708 12.49 -29.75 -11.38
N ILE A 709 11.31 -30.37 -11.49
CA ILE A 709 10.11 -29.91 -10.79
C ILE A 709 10.30 -30.06 -9.28
N PHE A 710 10.93 -31.13 -8.82
CA PHE A 710 11.23 -31.37 -7.41
C PHE A 710 12.22 -30.34 -6.85
N LEU A 711 13.26 -29.97 -7.62
CA LEU A 711 14.18 -28.87 -7.29
C LEU A 711 13.42 -27.54 -7.12
N MET A 712 12.43 -27.25 -7.98
CA MET A 712 11.58 -26.07 -7.84
C MET A 712 10.69 -26.12 -6.58
N GLN A 713 10.16 -27.29 -6.23
CA GLN A 713 9.21 -27.46 -5.13
C GLN A 713 9.90 -27.43 -3.75
N ASN A 714 10.99 -28.19 -3.59
CA ASN A 714 11.51 -28.55 -2.27
C ASN A 714 12.66 -27.66 -1.79
N ASP A 715 13.46 -27.13 -2.71
CA ASP A 715 14.74 -26.49 -2.39
C ASP A 715 14.62 -24.97 -2.26
N ALA A 716 14.36 -24.48 -1.03
CA ALA A 716 14.19 -23.06 -0.76
C ALA A 716 15.38 -22.18 -1.14
N TRP A 717 16.60 -22.71 -1.06
CA TRP A 717 17.80 -22.01 -1.53
C TRP A 717 17.74 -21.72 -3.03
N TYR A 718 17.08 -22.58 -3.82
CA TYR A 718 16.87 -22.43 -5.26
C TYR A 718 15.62 -21.59 -5.57
N PHE A 719 14.43 -22.04 -5.17
CA PHE A 719 13.19 -21.43 -5.64
C PHE A 719 12.99 -20.00 -5.12
N SER A 720 13.52 -19.67 -3.93
CA SER A 720 13.37 -18.32 -3.37
C SER A 720 14.06 -17.28 -4.26
N ARG A 721 15.29 -17.59 -4.68
CA ARG A 721 16.13 -16.76 -5.55
C ARG A 721 15.61 -16.72 -6.99
N VAL A 722 15.25 -17.88 -7.56
CA VAL A 722 14.65 -17.97 -8.91
C VAL A 722 13.37 -17.12 -9.00
N ASN A 723 12.46 -17.27 -8.03
CA ASN A 723 11.22 -16.50 -8.03
C ASN A 723 11.47 -15.00 -7.82
N ALA A 724 12.45 -14.61 -6.99
CA ALA A 724 12.78 -13.21 -6.78
C ALA A 724 13.37 -12.56 -8.04
N ILE A 725 14.27 -13.25 -8.74
CA ILE A 725 14.89 -12.77 -9.99
C ILE A 725 13.85 -12.69 -11.11
N ALA A 726 13.06 -13.74 -11.32
CA ALA A 726 12.05 -13.78 -12.37
C ALA A 726 11.00 -12.67 -12.20
N GLN A 727 10.70 -12.29 -10.96
CA GLN A 727 9.79 -11.19 -10.63
C GLN A 727 10.50 -9.83 -10.48
N ASN A 728 11.81 -9.77 -10.75
CA ASN A 728 12.64 -8.58 -10.67
C ASN A 728 12.55 -7.83 -9.32
N ARG A 729 12.44 -8.60 -8.23
CA ARG A 729 12.37 -8.13 -6.83
C ARG A 729 13.52 -8.67 -5.97
N ASP A 730 14.48 -9.34 -6.60
CA ASP A 730 15.71 -9.80 -5.96
C ASP A 730 16.62 -8.64 -5.56
N LYS A 731 17.51 -8.90 -4.61
CA LYS A 731 18.60 -8.01 -4.22
C LYS A 731 19.89 -8.84 -4.10
N GLY A 732 21.01 -8.26 -4.51
CA GLY A 732 22.33 -8.88 -4.38
C GLY A 732 22.51 -10.18 -5.16
N SER A 733 21.76 -10.38 -6.25
CA SER A 733 21.95 -11.58 -7.08
C SER A 733 23.16 -11.49 -7.99
N THR A 734 23.82 -12.62 -8.18
CA THR A 734 24.94 -12.74 -9.11
C THR A 734 24.45 -12.84 -10.56
N PHE A 735 25.33 -12.54 -11.52
CA PHE A 735 25.04 -12.78 -12.94
C PHE A 735 24.67 -14.24 -13.21
N LYS A 736 25.40 -15.19 -12.62
CA LYS A 736 25.13 -16.62 -12.78
C LYS A 736 23.77 -17.04 -12.23
N GLU A 737 23.33 -16.48 -11.09
CA GLU A 737 21.98 -16.71 -10.58
C GLU A 737 20.91 -16.19 -11.55
N VAL A 738 21.13 -15.02 -12.16
CA VAL A 738 20.22 -14.43 -13.15
C VAL A 738 20.16 -15.24 -14.44
N LEU A 739 21.33 -15.65 -14.94
CA LEU A 739 21.46 -16.51 -16.11
C LEU A 739 20.74 -17.84 -15.89
N ILE A 740 21.06 -18.54 -14.80
CA ILE A 740 20.43 -19.82 -14.45
C ILE A 740 18.92 -19.63 -14.29
N THR A 741 18.44 -18.59 -13.62
CA THR A 741 17.00 -18.30 -13.54
C THR A 741 16.35 -18.18 -14.92
N THR A 742 17.02 -17.48 -15.85
CA THR A 742 16.53 -17.27 -17.22
C THR A 742 16.48 -18.56 -18.03
N LEU A 743 17.44 -19.47 -17.83
CA LEU A 743 17.46 -20.78 -18.48
C LEU A 743 16.45 -21.74 -17.86
N MET A 744 16.40 -21.81 -16.53
CA MET A 744 15.62 -22.80 -15.80
C MET A 744 14.13 -22.48 -15.80
N THR A 745 13.71 -21.21 -15.85
CA THR A 745 12.28 -20.84 -15.89
C THR A 745 11.51 -21.49 -17.07
N PRO A 746 11.95 -21.36 -18.34
CA PRO A 746 11.31 -22.03 -19.47
C PRO A 746 11.50 -23.55 -19.47
N LEU A 747 12.65 -24.06 -19.01
CA LEU A 747 12.89 -25.51 -18.88
C LEU A 747 11.93 -26.16 -17.86
N THR A 748 11.72 -25.52 -16.71
CA THR A 748 10.76 -25.97 -15.69
C THR A 748 9.33 -25.90 -16.23
N SER A 749 8.98 -24.83 -16.96
CA SER A 749 7.66 -24.72 -17.58
C SER A 749 7.41 -25.82 -18.61
N LYS A 750 8.42 -26.14 -19.44
CA LYS A 750 8.38 -27.29 -20.35
C LYS A 750 8.20 -28.61 -19.59
N ALA A 751 9.00 -28.84 -18.55
CA ALA A 751 8.90 -30.05 -17.74
C ALA A 751 7.48 -30.21 -17.16
N LEU A 752 6.91 -29.14 -16.61
CA LEU A 752 5.54 -29.11 -16.05
C LEU A 752 4.47 -29.40 -17.10
N VAL A 753 4.60 -28.84 -18.31
CA VAL A 753 3.67 -29.08 -19.42
C VAL A 753 3.72 -30.54 -19.87
N ASP A 754 4.91 -31.11 -19.97
CA ASP A 754 5.13 -32.47 -20.45
C ASP A 754 4.71 -33.55 -19.43
N THR A 755 4.81 -33.27 -18.12
CA THR A 755 4.53 -34.25 -17.05
C THR A 755 3.10 -34.19 -16.52
N SER A 756 2.49 -33.00 -16.44
CA SER A 756 1.18 -32.83 -15.82
C SER A 756 0.04 -33.38 -16.67
N GLN A 757 -0.58 -34.46 -16.21
CA GLN A 757 -1.78 -35.06 -16.83
C GLN A 757 -3.08 -34.77 -16.05
N ALA A 758 -2.99 -34.09 -14.90
CA ALA A 758 -4.15 -33.70 -14.11
C ALA A 758 -5.01 -32.67 -14.85
N LYS A 759 -6.33 -32.71 -14.59
CA LYS A 759 -7.24 -31.66 -15.04
C LYS A 759 -6.90 -30.35 -14.31
N PRO A 760 -6.83 -29.20 -15.00
CA PRO A 760 -6.64 -27.92 -14.34
C PRO A 760 -7.73 -27.67 -13.28
N PRO A 761 -7.38 -27.43 -12.00
CA PRO A 761 -8.35 -27.08 -10.97
C PRO A 761 -9.02 -25.74 -11.25
N THR A 762 -10.29 -25.62 -10.87
CA THR A 762 -11.06 -24.36 -10.98
C THR A 762 -10.81 -23.40 -9.82
N ARG A 763 -10.14 -23.87 -8.76
CA ARG A 763 -9.80 -23.07 -7.58
C ARG A 763 -8.43 -23.47 -7.05
N LEU A 764 -7.58 -22.47 -6.86
CA LEU A 764 -6.23 -22.59 -6.33
C LEU A 764 -6.03 -21.61 -5.16
N PHE A 765 -5.11 -21.93 -4.27
CA PHE A 765 -4.72 -21.09 -3.14
C PHE A 765 -3.22 -20.84 -3.18
N ARG A 766 -2.81 -19.61 -2.89
CA ARG A 766 -1.39 -19.22 -2.76
C ARG A 766 -1.19 -18.47 -1.46
N GLY A 767 -0.27 -18.97 -0.62
CA GLY A 767 0.11 -18.34 0.64
C GLY A 767 1.26 -17.36 0.45
N LEU A 768 1.17 -16.19 1.07
CA LEU A 768 2.20 -15.15 1.09
C LEU A 768 2.36 -14.62 2.52
N ASN A 769 3.59 -14.29 2.88
CA ASN A 769 3.93 -13.61 4.13
C ASN A 769 4.42 -12.20 3.82
N LEU A 770 3.58 -11.20 4.07
CA LEU A 770 3.80 -9.80 3.70
C LEU A 770 3.75 -8.91 4.94
N SER A 771 4.37 -7.72 4.89
CA SER A 771 4.23 -6.77 6.01
C SER A 771 2.80 -6.26 6.13
N GLU A 772 2.39 -5.82 7.33
CA GLU A 772 1.06 -5.24 7.55
C GLU A 772 0.82 -4.01 6.66
N GLU A 773 1.84 -3.17 6.47
CA GLU A 773 1.77 -1.98 5.60
C GLU A 773 1.52 -2.37 4.14
N PHE A 774 2.27 -3.34 3.60
CA PHE A 774 2.08 -3.80 2.22
C PHE A 774 0.72 -4.49 2.04
N THR A 775 0.30 -5.29 3.03
CA THR A 775 -1.02 -5.94 3.06
C THR A 775 -2.15 -4.92 3.05
N LYS A 776 -2.03 -3.83 3.81
CA LYS A 776 -3.02 -2.74 3.80
C LYS A 776 -3.10 -2.06 2.44
N GLY A 777 -1.97 -1.82 1.79
CA GLY A 777 -1.93 -1.30 0.43
C GLY A 777 -2.58 -2.23 -0.60
N LEU A 778 -2.44 -3.56 -0.44
CA LEU A 778 -3.14 -4.56 -1.26
C LEU A 778 -4.65 -4.54 -1.04
N ILE A 779 -5.11 -4.41 0.22
CA ILE A 779 -6.53 -4.30 0.56
C ILE A 779 -7.14 -3.06 -0.11
N ASP A 780 -6.46 -1.92 -0.04
CA ASP A 780 -6.93 -0.67 -0.65
C ASP A 780 -7.02 -0.82 -2.18
N GLN A 781 -5.98 -1.35 -2.83
CA GLN A 781 -5.98 -1.61 -4.29
C GLN A 781 -7.10 -2.57 -4.71
N ALA A 782 -7.29 -3.68 -3.99
CA ALA A 782 -8.34 -4.66 -4.26
C ALA A 782 -9.74 -4.04 -4.10
N ASN A 783 -9.96 -3.28 -3.02
CA ASN A 783 -11.22 -2.58 -2.78
C ASN A 783 -11.50 -1.52 -3.85
N ALA A 784 -10.50 -0.88 -4.44
CA ALA A 784 -10.70 0.09 -5.53
C ALA A 784 -11.29 -0.59 -6.76
N MET A 785 -10.76 -1.76 -7.13
CA MET A 785 -11.27 -2.55 -8.25
C MET A 785 -12.68 -3.09 -7.98
N ILE A 786 -12.92 -3.67 -6.81
CA ILE A 786 -14.23 -4.21 -6.42
C ILE A 786 -15.28 -3.09 -6.36
N ALA A 787 -14.93 -1.93 -5.80
CA ALA A 787 -15.87 -0.82 -5.63
C ALA A 787 -16.33 -0.20 -6.95
N ASN A 788 -15.47 -0.17 -7.97
CA ASN A 788 -15.78 0.42 -9.28
C ASN A 788 -16.30 -0.58 -10.31
N THR A 789 -16.40 -1.85 -9.93
CA THR A 789 -16.93 -2.92 -10.79
C THR A 789 -18.34 -3.30 -10.35
N THR A 790 -19.33 -2.86 -11.12
CA THR A 790 -20.75 -2.99 -10.80
C THR A 790 -21.54 -3.53 -12.00
N GLU A 791 -22.55 -4.37 -11.74
CA GLU A 791 -23.44 -4.88 -12.77
C GLU A 791 -24.20 -3.73 -13.45
N ARG A 792 -24.44 -3.89 -14.76
CA ARG A 792 -25.10 -2.86 -15.56
C ARG A 792 -26.62 -3.03 -15.53
N LEU A 793 -27.33 -1.91 -15.40
CA LEU A 793 -28.73 -1.82 -15.78
C LEU A 793 -28.87 -0.96 -17.05
N PHE A 794 -28.66 0.35 -16.96
CA PHE A 794 -28.79 1.27 -18.09
C PHE A 794 -27.44 1.91 -18.44
N THR A 795 -26.82 2.57 -17.47
CA THR A 795 -25.55 3.31 -17.61
C THR A 795 -24.37 2.36 -17.65
N ASP A 796 -23.47 2.56 -18.61
CA ASP A 796 -22.26 1.74 -18.71
C ASP A 796 -21.12 2.32 -17.88
N HIS A 797 -20.84 1.69 -16.74
CA HIS A 797 -19.72 2.04 -15.85
C HIS A 797 -18.44 1.26 -16.16
N SER A 798 -18.42 0.47 -17.25
CA SER A 798 -17.26 -0.31 -17.71
C SER A 798 -15.96 0.50 -17.86
N PRO A 799 -15.97 1.76 -18.37
CA PRO A 799 -14.75 2.55 -18.46
C PRO A 799 -14.11 2.84 -17.10
N GLU A 800 -14.89 3.14 -16.05
CA GLU A 800 -14.33 3.38 -14.71
C GLU A 800 -13.77 2.08 -14.12
N ALA A 801 -14.46 0.94 -14.29
CA ALA A 801 -13.94 -0.38 -13.90
C ALA A 801 -12.61 -0.70 -14.60
N PHE A 802 -12.53 -0.47 -15.92
CA PHE A 802 -11.30 -0.62 -16.70
C PHE A 802 -10.16 0.21 -16.11
N LYS A 803 -10.38 1.50 -15.87
CA LYS A 803 -9.36 2.41 -15.33
C LYS A 803 -8.87 1.94 -13.97
N GLN A 804 -9.78 1.63 -13.05
CA GLN A 804 -9.43 1.25 -11.69
C GLN A 804 -8.71 -0.10 -11.63
N ILE A 805 -9.06 -1.05 -12.51
CA ILE A 805 -8.30 -2.30 -12.65
C ILE A 805 -6.91 -2.03 -13.23
N LYS A 806 -6.77 -1.24 -14.30
CA LYS A 806 -5.44 -0.92 -14.85
C LYS A 806 -4.54 -0.16 -13.88
N LEU A 807 -5.10 0.64 -12.97
CA LEU A 807 -4.38 1.38 -11.93
C LEU A 807 -3.98 0.53 -10.72
N ASN A 808 -4.71 -0.54 -10.42
CA ASN A 808 -4.55 -1.29 -9.17
C ASN A 808 -4.29 -2.79 -9.40
N ASP A 809 -3.96 -3.20 -10.63
CA ASP A 809 -3.83 -4.60 -11.03
C ASP A 809 -2.77 -5.34 -10.20
N LEU A 810 -3.22 -6.36 -9.48
CA LEU A 810 -2.41 -7.19 -8.59
C LEU A 810 -1.81 -8.42 -9.28
N SER A 811 -2.15 -8.64 -10.56
CA SER A 811 -1.78 -9.84 -11.32
C SER A 811 -0.27 -10.09 -11.38
N LYS A 812 0.53 -9.02 -11.42
CA LYS A 812 1.98 -9.12 -11.58
C LYS A 812 2.69 -9.77 -10.39
N MET A 813 2.08 -9.81 -9.20
CA MET A 813 2.61 -10.56 -8.04
C MET A 813 2.61 -12.08 -8.25
N SER A 814 1.77 -12.59 -9.16
CA SER A 814 1.69 -14.01 -9.53
C SER A 814 2.22 -14.29 -10.94
N GLY A 815 2.79 -13.28 -11.60
CA GLY A 815 3.33 -13.39 -12.96
C GLY A 815 4.83 -13.60 -13.00
N ARG A 816 5.34 -13.76 -14.24
CA ARG A 816 6.76 -13.86 -14.64
C ARG A 816 7.54 -15.07 -14.11
N THR A 817 7.02 -15.80 -13.15
CA THR A 817 7.61 -17.05 -12.63
C THR A 817 6.61 -18.21 -12.63
N ASN A 818 7.10 -19.43 -12.39
CA ASN A 818 6.29 -20.64 -12.19
C ASN A 818 5.73 -20.66 -10.75
N ALA A 819 4.71 -19.85 -10.49
CA ALA A 819 4.19 -19.62 -9.14
C ALA A 819 3.56 -20.88 -8.53
N SER A 820 4.06 -21.29 -7.35
CA SER A 820 3.48 -22.38 -6.55
C SER A 820 2.11 -22.01 -5.97
N THR A 821 1.17 -22.95 -6.04
CA THR A 821 -0.22 -22.89 -5.56
C THR A 821 -0.68 -24.26 -5.08
N THR A 822 -1.77 -24.35 -4.34
CA THR A 822 -2.36 -25.61 -3.86
C THR A 822 -3.86 -25.63 -4.06
N THR A 823 -4.47 -26.81 -4.15
CA THR A 823 -5.94 -26.95 -4.09
C THR A 823 -6.48 -27.04 -2.67
N GLU A 824 -5.63 -27.23 -1.67
CA GLU A 824 -6.01 -27.41 -0.26
C GLU A 824 -5.66 -26.18 0.59
N ILE A 825 -6.68 -25.48 1.07
CA ILE A 825 -6.52 -24.23 1.82
C ILE A 825 -5.77 -24.44 3.15
N LYS A 826 -5.83 -25.65 3.75
CA LYS A 826 -5.13 -25.96 5.00
C LYS A 826 -3.62 -25.80 4.89
N LEU A 827 -3.02 -26.09 3.74
CA LEU A 827 -1.57 -25.92 3.56
C LEU A 827 -1.14 -24.47 3.81
N VAL A 828 -1.83 -23.51 3.19
CA VAL A 828 -1.49 -22.08 3.30
C VAL A 828 -1.96 -21.47 4.63
N LYS A 829 -3.04 -21.98 5.22
CA LYS A 829 -3.59 -21.48 6.50
C LYS A 829 -2.89 -22.02 7.73
N GLU A 830 -2.62 -23.32 7.76
CA GLU A 830 -2.19 -24.05 8.96
C GLU A 830 -0.70 -24.39 8.87
N THR A 831 -0.23 -24.95 7.75
CA THR A 831 1.17 -25.41 7.60
C THR A 831 2.14 -24.25 7.38
N TRP A 832 1.84 -23.34 6.45
CA TRP A 832 2.68 -22.18 6.15
C TRP A 832 2.32 -20.93 6.97
N ASP A 833 1.20 -20.96 7.69
CA ASP A 833 0.68 -19.86 8.52
C ASP A 833 0.68 -18.49 7.81
N SER A 834 0.24 -18.47 6.54
CA SER A 834 0.31 -17.29 5.68
C SER A 834 -0.66 -16.19 6.14
N ASN A 835 -0.17 -14.96 6.28
CA ASN A 835 -1.03 -13.81 6.63
C ASN A 835 -1.81 -13.27 5.42
N VAL A 836 -1.38 -13.56 4.19
CA VAL A 836 -2.12 -13.23 2.96
C VAL A 836 -2.33 -14.50 2.14
N ILE A 837 -3.58 -14.75 1.74
CA ILE A 837 -3.97 -15.87 0.89
C ILE A 837 -4.62 -15.33 -0.38
N PHE A 838 -4.12 -15.75 -1.54
CA PHE A 838 -4.80 -15.52 -2.82
C PHE A 838 -5.60 -16.78 -3.17
N GLU A 839 -6.93 -16.66 -3.19
CA GLU A 839 -7.83 -17.66 -3.73
C GLU A 839 -8.06 -17.33 -5.22
N MET A 840 -7.48 -18.12 -6.12
CA MET A 840 -7.54 -17.89 -7.56
C MET A 840 -8.64 -18.76 -8.18
N LEU A 841 -9.72 -18.14 -8.63
CA LEU A 841 -10.80 -18.80 -9.36
C LEU A 841 -10.47 -18.82 -10.85
N ASP A 842 -10.41 -20.02 -11.43
CA ASP A 842 -10.17 -20.25 -12.85
C ASP A 842 -11.33 -21.05 -13.49
N PRO A 843 -12.56 -20.51 -13.49
CA PRO A 843 -13.73 -21.22 -14.03
C PRO A 843 -13.62 -21.46 -15.54
N ASP A 844 -12.86 -20.63 -16.26
CA ASP A 844 -12.69 -20.68 -17.72
C ASP A 844 -11.44 -21.48 -18.15
N GLY A 845 -10.62 -21.96 -17.20
CA GLY A 845 -9.43 -22.78 -17.46
C GLY A 845 -8.30 -22.05 -18.18
N LEU A 846 -8.09 -20.78 -17.83
CA LEU A 846 -7.19 -19.81 -18.47
C LEU A 846 -5.78 -19.83 -17.87
N LEU A 847 -5.61 -20.25 -16.62
CA LEU A 847 -4.31 -20.21 -15.94
C LEU A 847 -3.36 -21.32 -16.40
N HIS A 848 -3.92 -22.39 -16.99
CA HIS A 848 -3.17 -23.56 -17.48
C HIS A 848 -2.25 -24.19 -16.42
N SER A 849 -2.71 -24.24 -15.17
CA SER A 849 -1.98 -24.79 -14.03
C SER A 849 -1.52 -26.23 -14.27
N LYS A 850 -0.31 -26.56 -13.83
CA LYS A 850 0.32 -27.88 -14.01
C LYS A 850 0.60 -28.52 -12.66
N GLN A 851 0.26 -29.80 -12.53
CA GLN A 851 0.52 -30.58 -11.31
C GLN A 851 2.03 -30.60 -10.99
N VAL A 852 2.35 -30.38 -9.72
CA VAL A 852 3.69 -30.48 -9.15
C VAL A 852 3.71 -31.67 -8.19
N GLY A 853 4.71 -32.54 -8.34
CA GLY A 853 4.86 -33.74 -7.52
C GLY A 853 3.71 -34.76 -7.68
N ARG A 854 3.61 -35.69 -6.73
CA ARG A 854 2.50 -36.64 -6.63
C ARG A 854 1.41 -36.07 -5.74
N HIS A 855 0.14 -36.25 -6.12
CA HIS A 855 -1.01 -35.84 -5.31
C HIS A 855 -1.64 -37.04 -4.61
N GLY A 856 -1.87 -36.88 -3.31
CA GLY A 856 -2.49 -37.86 -2.43
C GLY A 856 -2.80 -37.24 -1.07
N GLU A 857 -3.39 -38.02 -0.18
CA GLU A 857 -3.62 -37.60 1.20
C GLU A 857 -2.29 -37.24 1.87
N GLY A 858 -2.24 -36.09 2.57
CA GLY A 858 -1.03 -35.60 3.23
C GLY A 858 0.01 -34.93 2.32
N THR A 859 -0.25 -34.82 1.01
CA THR A 859 0.61 -34.07 0.08
C THR A 859 0.23 -32.59 0.03
N GLU A 860 1.13 -31.75 -0.48
CA GLU A 860 0.88 -30.32 -0.68
C GLU A 860 -0.19 -30.05 -1.75
N SER A 861 -0.60 -31.06 -2.53
CA SER A 861 -1.56 -30.93 -3.64
C SER A 861 -1.20 -29.75 -4.56
N GLU A 862 0.09 -29.62 -4.83
CA GLU A 862 0.67 -28.42 -5.44
C GLU A 862 0.41 -28.37 -6.96
N PHE A 863 0.11 -27.18 -7.45
CA PHE A 863 0.08 -26.82 -8.85
C PHE A 863 0.97 -25.60 -9.09
N SER A 864 1.66 -25.57 -10.23
CA SER A 864 2.42 -24.42 -10.69
C SER A 864 1.66 -23.64 -11.77
N VAL A 865 1.71 -22.31 -11.68
CA VAL A 865 1.07 -21.38 -12.62
C VAL A 865 2.10 -20.38 -13.14
N TYR A 866 2.42 -20.45 -14.43
CA TYR A 866 3.07 -19.34 -15.14
C TYR A 866 1.97 -18.47 -15.76
N LEU A 867 1.60 -17.37 -15.09
CA LEU A 867 0.46 -16.52 -15.50
C LEU A 867 0.61 -16.06 -16.96
N PRO A 868 -0.35 -16.39 -17.86
CA PRO A 868 -0.34 -15.88 -19.22
C PRO A 868 -0.39 -14.36 -19.25
N GLU A 869 0.32 -13.71 -20.16
CA GLU A 869 0.49 -12.25 -20.14
C GLU A 869 -0.79 -11.46 -20.46
N ASP A 870 -1.77 -12.10 -21.10
CA ASP A 870 -3.08 -11.56 -21.44
C ASP A 870 -4.18 -11.99 -20.46
N VAL A 871 -3.81 -12.62 -19.34
CA VAL A 871 -4.72 -13.00 -18.25
C VAL A 871 -4.41 -12.18 -17.01
N ALA A 872 -5.44 -11.53 -16.45
CA ALA A 872 -5.37 -10.86 -15.16
C ALA A 872 -6.08 -11.68 -14.07
N LEU A 873 -5.57 -11.62 -12.84
CA LEU A 873 -6.23 -12.05 -11.62
C LEU A 873 -6.90 -10.81 -11.00
N VAL A 874 -8.20 -10.63 -11.25
CA VAL A 874 -8.95 -9.46 -10.78
C VAL A 874 -9.72 -9.80 -9.51
N PRO A 875 -9.59 -9.03 -8.41
CA PRO A 875 -10.23 -9.38 -7.15
C PRO A 875 -11.75 -9.12 -7.21
N VAL A 876 -12.51 -10.07 -6.67
CA VAL A 876 -13.97 -10.00 -6.52
C VAL A 876 -14.40 -9.87 -5.05
N LYS A 877 -13.52 -10.25 -4.11
CA LYS A 877 -13.77 -10.22 -2.67
C LYS A 877 -12.46 -10.09 -1.87
N VAL A 878 -12.51 -9.36 -0.75
CA VAL A 878 -11.48 -9.32 0.29
C VAL A 878 -12.11 -9.69 1.63
N THR A 879 -11.53 -10.67 2.31
CA THR A 879 -12.07 -11.23 3.56
C THR A 879 -11.02 -11.22 4.66
N LEU A 880 -11.40 -10.76 5.86
CA LEU A 880 -10.63 -10.96 7.08
C LEU A 880 -10.97 -12.33 7.68
N ASP A 881 -9.99 -13.23 7.76
CA ASP A 881 -10.17 -14.66 8.07
C ASP A 881 -9.33 -15.09 9.29
N GLY A 882 -9.69 -14.51 10.42
CA GLY A 882 -9.04 -14.74 11.70
C GLY A 882 -7.62 -14.18 11.77
N LYS A 883 -6.76 -14.86 12.53
CA LYS A 883 -5.36 -14.49 12.76
C LYS A 883 -4.42 -15.65 12.44
N THR A 884 -3.18 -15.33 12.12
CA THR A 884 -2.07 -16.29 12.05
C THR A 884 -1.67 -16.76 13.46
N GLN A 885 -0.83 -17.79 13.55
CA GLN A 885 -0.26 -18.25 14.83
C GLN A 885 0.62 -17.17 15.48
N LYS A 886 1.14 -16.22 14.69
CA LYS A 886 1.88 -15.03 15.15
C LYS A 886 1.00 -13.88 15.64
N GLY A 887 -0.33 -14.00 15.56
CA GLY A 887 -1.29 -13.00 16.02
C GLY A 887 -1.60 -11.88 15.02
N GLU A 888 -1.02 -11.91 13.83
CA GLU A 888 -1.33 -10.99 12.73
C GLU A 888 -2.68 -11.33 12.11
N ASN A 889 -3.40 -10.32 11.59
CA ASN A 889 -4.65 -10.57 10.87
C ASN A 889 -4.35 -11.30 9.55
N ARG A 890 -5.14 -12.32 9.24
CA ARG A 890 -5.04 -13.05 7.97
C ARG A 890 -6.10 -12.56 6.99
N TYR A 891 -5.69 -12.22 5.77
CA TYR A 891 -6.58 -11.74 4.72
C TYR A 891 -6.62 -12.70 3.53
N VAL A 892 -7.83 -13.02 3.06
CA VAL A 892 -8.07 -13.83 1.86
C VAL A 892 -8.60 -12.93 0.74
N PHE A 893 -7.85 -12.87 -0.35
CA PHE A 893 -8.21 -12.16 -1.57
C PHE A 893 -8.71 -13.18 -2.60
N THR A 894 -9.98 -13.13 -2.93
CA THR A 894 -10.57 -13.99 -3.97
C THR A 894 -10.45 -13.27 -5.31
N PHE A 895 -9.69 -13.85 -6.22
CA PHE A 895 -9.46 -13.39 -7.58
C PHE A 895 -10.22 -14.23 -8.59
N VAL A 896 -10.54 -13.65 -9.74
CA VAL A 896 -10.99 -14.37 -10.94
C VAL A 896 -10.02 -14.15 -12.09
N ALA A 897 -9.66 -15.23 -12.79
CA ALA A 897 -8.86 -15.16 -14.00
C ALA A 897 -9.70 -14.59 -15.17
N VAL A 898 -9.25 -13.51 -15.80
CA VAL A 898 -9.90 -12.88 -16.94
C VAL A 898 -8.90 -12.67 -18.08
N LYS A 899 -9.19 -13.27 -19.24
CA LYS A 899 -8.36 -13.15 -20.44
C LYS A 899 -8.85 -12.01 -21.34
N SER A 900 -7.95 -11.08 -21.68
CA SER A 900 -8.22 -10.00 -22.62
C SER A 900 -6.94 -9.49 -23.27
N PRO A 901 -6.96 -9.11 -24.58
CA PRO A 901 -5.89 -8.34 -25.20
C PRO A 901 -5.54 -7.06 -24.44
N ASP A 902 -6.47 -6.53 -23.64
CA ASP A 902 -6.25 -5.37 -22.77
C ASP A 902 -5.21 -5.60 -21.65
N PHE A 903 -4.80 -6.85 -21.38
CA PHE A 903 -3.74 -7.15 -20.42
C PHE A 903 -2.37 -7.41 -21.06
N THR A 904 -2.33 -7.68 -22.37
CA THR A 904 -1.09 -7.87 -23.13
C THR A 904 -0.17 -6.67 -22.95
N PRO A 905 1.04 -6.85 -22.39
CA PRO A 905 1.99 -5.76 -22.23
C PRO A 905 2.52 -5.34 -23.60
N ARG A 906 2.67 -4.03 -23.83
CA ARG A 906 3.29 -3.53 -25.06
C ARG A 906 4.80 -3.45 -24.85
N HIS A 907 5.51 -4.48 -25.32
CA HIS A 907 6.96 -4.50 -25.37
C HIS A 907 7.42 -4.05 -26.76
N GLU A 908 8.37 -3.12 -26.82
CA GLU A 908 9.09 -2.82 -28.05
C GLU A 908 9.86 -4.07 -28.46
N SER A 909 9.61 -4.59 -29.66
CA SER A 909 10.32 -5.77 -30.19
C SER A 909 11.79 -5.45 -30.47
N GLY A 910 12.66 -6.44 -30.48
CA GLY A 910 14.09 -6.28 -30.79
C GLY A 910 15.04 -6.69 -29.66
N TYR A 911 14.53 -6.80 -28.43
CA TYR A 911 15.34 -7.08 -27.24
C TYR A 911 16.06 -8.45 -27.28
N ALA A 912 15.52 -9.42 -28.02
CA ALA A 912 16.16 -10.73 -28.23
C ALA A 912 16.48 -11.02 -29.69
N VAL A 913 15.64 -10.57 -30.63
CA VAL A 913 15.88 -10.82 -32.06
C VAL A 913 17.07 -10.03 -32.59
N GLU A 914 17.33 -8.80 -32.15
CA GLU A 914 18.47 -8.04 -32.68
C GLU A 914 19.84 -8.65 -32.31
N PRO A 915 20.12 -9.00 -31.04
CA PRO A 915 21.34 -9.75 -30.71
C PRO A 915 21.45 -11.04 -31.51
N PHE A 916 20.34 -11.77 -31.67
CA PHE A 916 20.32 -13.01 -32.43
C PHE A 916 20.66 -12.78 -33.92
N LEU A 917 20.12 -11.76 -34.57
CA LEU A 917 20.47 -11.43 -35.97
C LEU A 917 21.95 -11.08 -36.10
N ARG A 918 22.55 -10.36 -35.13
CA ARG A 918 23.99 -10.08 -35.10
C ARG A 918 24.82 -11.35 -34.93
N MET A 919 24.39 -12.30 -34.09
CA MET A 919 25.03 -13.61 -33.96
C MET A 919 25.04 -14.38 -35.28
N GLN A 920 23.94 -14.34 -36.02
CA GLN A 920 23.82 -14.99 -37.32
C GLN A 920 24.67 -14.29 -38.39
N ALA A 921 24.74 -12.95 -38.37
CA ALA A 921 25.61 -12.18 -39.25
C ALA A 921 27.10 -12.51 -39.01
N ALA A 922 27.53 -12.59 -37.75
CA ALA A 922 28.90 -12.98 -37.39
C ALA A 922 29.23 -14.41 -37.83
N LYS A 923 28.33 -15.37 -37.58
CA LYS A 923 28.47 -16.75 -38.05
C LYS A 923 28.61 -16.84 -39.57
N LEU A 924 27.81 -16.10 -40.33
CA LEU A 924 27.90 -16.07 -41.80
C LEU A 924 29.14 -15.30 -42.30
N ALA A 925 29.64 -14.31 -41.55
CA ALA A 925 30.87 -13.61 -41.87
C ALA A 925 32.10 -14.52 -41.76
N GLU A 926 32.12 -15.42 -40.77
CA GLU A 926 33.17 -16.46 -40.67
C GLU A 926 33.12 -17.43 -41.85
N VAL A 927 31.92 -17.87 -42.24
CA VAL A 927 31.72 -18.70 -43.45
C VAL A 927 32.23 -17.97 -44.69
N LYS A 928 31.82 -16.71 -44.87
CA LYS A 928 32.26 -15.85 -45.98
C LYS A 928 33.79 -15.71 -46.01
N SER A 929 34.41 -15.38 -44.89
CA SER A 929 35.88 -15.27 -44.77
C SER A 929 36.58 -16.60 -45.07
N SER A 930 36.01 -17.74 -44.68
CA SER A 930 36.59 -19.06 -44.94
C SER A 930 36.55 -19.40 -46.43
N ILE A 931 35.44 -19.10 -47.11
CA ILE A 931 35.28 -19.24 -48.56
C ILE A 931 36.26 -18.31 -49.30
N GLU A 932 36.33 -17.04 -48.90
CA GLU A 932 37.20 -16.03 -49.51
C GLU A 932 38.69 -16.39 -49.39
N LYS A 933 39.15 -16.85 -48.21
CA LYS A 933 40.56 -17.25 -47.99
C LYS A 933 40.94 -18.55 -48.67
N ALA A 934 40.00 -19.49 -48.82
CA ALA A 934 40.25 -20.77 -49.45
C ALA A 934 40.37 -20.68 -50.98
N GLN A 935 40.00 -19.54 -51.57
CA GLN A 935 39.83 -19.38 -53.01
C GLN A 935 40.84 -18.40 -53.60
N ARG A 936 41.35 -18.72 -54.79
CA ARG A 936 42.22 -17.80 -55.55
C ARG A 936 41.35 -16.68 -56.12
N ALA A 937 41.94 -15.49 -56.23
CA ALA A 937 41.32 -14.36 -56.91
C ALA A 937 40.85 -14.79 -58.33
N PRO A 938 39.77 -14.21 -58.87
CA PRO A 938 39.26 -14.56 -60.20
C PRO A 938 40.37 -14.41 -61.24
N ASP A 939 40.81 -15.52 -61.81
CA ASP A 939 41.84 -15.56 -62.84
C ASP A 939 41.17 -15.34 -64.21
N LEU A 940 40.94 -14.08 -64.55
CA LEU A 940 40.31 -13.71 -65.82
C LEU A 940 41.10 -14.26 -67.03
N GLU A 941 42.40 -14.50 -66.88
CA GLU A 941 43.24 -15.07 -67.93
C GLU A 941 42.78 -16.48 -68.33
N THR A 942 42.27 -17.27 -67.38
CA THR A 942 41.70 -18.60 -67.70
C THR A 942 40.46 -18.51 -68.60
N ILE A 943 39.63 -17.48 -68.43
CA ILE A 943 38.46 -17.25 -69.27
C ILE A 943 38.89 -16.81 -70.67
N PHE A 944 39.82 -15.85 -70.76
CA PHE A 944 40.38 -15.41 -72.04
C PHE A 944 41.05 -16.56 -72.80
N ASN A 945 41.83 -17.40 -72.10
CA ASN A 945 42.50 -18.56 -72.70
C ASN A 945 41.49 -19.56 -73.25
N LEU A 946 40.41 -19.84 -72.52
CA LEU A 946 39.38 -20.76 -73.00
C LEU A 946 38.52 -20.15 -74.12
N GLN A 947 38.26 -18.84 -74.12
CA GLN A 947 37.64 -18.14 -75.25
C GLN A 947 38.50 -18.26 -76.51
N ASN A 948 39.81 -18.01 -76.39
CA ASN A 948 40.77 -18.18 -77.49
C ASN A 948 40.82 -19.64 -77.97
N GLU A 949 40.75 -20.62 -77.06
CA GLU A 949 40.68 -22.05 -77.41
C GLU A 949 39.39 -22.39 -78.16
N VAL A 950 38.24 -21.85 -77.73
CA VAL A 950 36.93 -21.98 -78.42
C VAL A 950 36.97 -21.45 -79.85
N GLU A 951 37.76 -20.42 -80.13
CA GLU A 951 38.02 -19.91 -81.47
C GLU A 951 39.05 -20.76 -82.23
N ALA A 952 40.15 -21.16 -81.59
CA ALA A 952 41.23 -21.94 -82.19
C ALA A 952 40.78 -23.33 -82.65
N VAL A 953 39.93 -24.01 -81.86
CA VAL A 953 39.37 -25.33 -82.22
C VAL A 953 38.52 -25.29 -83.49
N GLN A 954 38.04 -24.12 -83.94
CA GLN A 954 37.33 -24.01 -85.21
C GLN A 954 38.23 -24.43 -86.39
N TYR A 955 39.54 -24.21 -86.27
CA TYR A 955 40.57 -24.56 -87.25
C TYR A 955 41.20 -25.95 -87.01
N SER A 956 40.79 -26.68 -85.98
CA SER A 956 41.26 -28.03 -85.67
C SER A 956 40.61 -29.10 -86.56
N HIS A 957 41.16 -30.32 -86.57
CA HIS A 957 40.55 -31.48 -87.24
C HIS A 957 39.49 -32.20 -86.38
N LEU A 958 39.07 -31.60 -85.25
CA LEU A 958 38.07 -32.19 -84.34
C LEU A 958 36.66 -32.21 -84.95
N SER A 959 35.77 -33.00 -84.35
CA SER A 959 34.38 -33.22 -84.81
C SER A 959 33.59 -31.91 -84.96
N THR A 960 32.79 -31.80 -86.02
CA THR A 960 31.81 -30.71 -86.23
C THR A 960 30.89 -30.52 -85.02
N GLY A 961 30.49 -31.62 -84.37
CA GLY A 961 29.66 -31.56 -83.16
C GLY A 961 30.36 -30.86 -82.00
N TYR A 962 31.66 -31.09 -81.82
CA TYR A 962 32.45 -30.44 -80.78
C TYR A 962 32.71 -28.97 -81.10
N LYS A 963 33.02 -28.64 -82.37
CA LYS A 963 33.19 -27.25 -82.81
C LYS A 963 31.93 -26.42 -82.56
N ASN A 964 30.76 -26.97 -82.87
CA ASN A 964 29.47 -26.34 -82.62
C ASN A 964 29.16 -26.25 -81.12
N PHE A 965 29.48 -27.29 -80.35
CA PHE A 965 29.30 -27.28 -78.89
C PHE A 965 30.14 -26.18 -78.23
N LEU A 966 31.42 -26.07 -78.60
CA LEU A 966 32.29 -25.01 -78.08
C LEU A 966 31.81 -23.62 -78.50
N LYS A 967 31.48 -23.42 -79.79
CA LYS A 967 31.06 -22.10 -80.29
C LYS A 967 29.70 -21.64 -79.77
N ASN A 968 28.71 -22.52 -79.78
CA ASN A 968 27.30 -22.13 -79.56
C ASN A 968 26.82 -22.42 -78.13
N THR A 969 27.47 -23.34 -77.41
CA THR A 969 27.08 -23.68 -76.03
C THR A 969 28.08 -23.11 -75.02
N VAL A 970 29.38 -23.36 -75.22
CA VAL A 970 30.41 -22.89 -74.27
C VAL A 970 30.71 -21.40 -74.44
N GLY A 971 30.82 -20.92 -75.68
CA GLY A 971 31.12 -19.51 -76.00
C GLY A 971 30.24 -18.50 -75.27
N PRO A 972 28.89 -18.58 -75.37
CA PRO A 972 28.00 -17.67 -74.65
C PRO A 972 28.12 -17.75 -73.13
N VAL A 973 28.43 -18.92 -72.58
CA VAL A 973 28.61 -19.09 -71.12
C VAL A 973 29.87 -18.39 -70.67
N LEU A 974 30.96 -18.48 -71.44
CA LEU A 974 32.20 -17.76 -71.16
C LEU A 974 32.01 -16.25 -71.26
N GLU A 975 31.29 -15.78 -72.27
CA GLU A 975 30.98 -14.36 -72.47
C GLU A 975 30.22 -13.77 -71.28
N ASN A 976 29.16 -14.47 -70.85
CA ASN A 976 28.36 -14.05 -69.69
C ASN A 976 29.14 -14.19 -68.37
N SER A 977 30.00 -15.20 -68.25
CA SER A 977 30.87 -15.38 -67.08
C SER A 977 31.89 -14.25 -66.98
N LEU A 978 32.50 -13.86 -68.11
CA LEU A 978 33.44 -12.74 -68.19
C LEU A 978 32.76 -11.43 -67.87
N SER A 979 31.65 -11.13 -68.55
CA SER A 979 30.87 -9.90 -68.35
C SER A 979 30.41 -9.78 -66.91
N GLY A 980 29.85 -10.84 -66.34
CA GLY A 980 29.41 -10.86 -64.94
C GLY A 980 30.55 -10.68 -63.94
N LEU A 981 31.73 -11.26 -64.19
CA LEU A 981 32.88 -11.11 -63.30
C LEU A 981 33.51 -9.71 -63.40
N MET A 982 33.54 -9.13 -64.59
CA MET A 982 34.09 -7.78 -64.83
C MET A 982 33.17 -6.68 -64.29
N GLU A 983 31.87 -6.79 -64.52
CA GLU A 983 30.88 -5.78 -64.12
C GLU A 983 30.37 -5.99 -62.69
N SER A 984 30.78 -7.07 -62.03
CA SER A 984 30.26 -7.51 -60.73
C SER A 984 28.72 -7.67 -60.73
N ASP A 985 28.15 -8.08 -61.86
CA ASP A 985 26.72 -8.33 -61.99
C ASP A 985 26.36 -9.75 -61.52
N THR A 986 25.86 -9.83 -60.29
CA THR A 986 25.46 -11.09 -59.65
C THR A 986 24.36 -11.82 -60.43
N ASP A 987 23.39 -11.11 -61.04
CA ASP A 987 22.28 -11.77 -61.74
C ASP A 987 22.75 -12.40 -63.05
N THR A 988 23.67 -11.73 -63.76
CA THR A 988 24.34 -12.30 -64.94
C THR A 988 25.21 -13.50 -64.55
N LEU A 989 25.96 -13.42 -63.44
CA LEU A 989 26.74 -14.56 -62.93
C LEU A 989 25.86 -15.75 -62.54
N SER A 990 24.73 -15.52 -61.85
CA SER A 990 23.80 -16.59 -61.49
C SER A 990 23.19 -17.26 -62.72
N LYS A 991 22.81 -16.48 -63.75
CA LYS A 991 22.33 -17.01 -65.04
C LYS A 991 23.43 -17.77 -65.81
N ALA A 992 24.65 -17.23 -65.82
CA ALA A 992 25.80 -17.88 -66.44
C ALA A 992 26.08 -19.23 -65.77
N LEU A 993 26.07 -19.28 -64.43
CA LEU A 993 26.28 -20.50 -63.65
C LEU A 993 25.27 -21.61 -64.00
N ALA A 994 24.00 -21.24 -64.17
CA ALA A 994 22.94 -22.15 -64.60
C ALA A 994 23.11 -22.65 -66.04
N ALA A 995 23.83 -21.90 -66.89
CA ALA A 995 24.04 -22.23 -68.30
C ALA A 995 25.29 -23.11 -68.56
N PHE A 996 26.11 -23.41 -67.54
CA PHE A 996 27.26 -24.29 -67.69
C PHE A 996 26.83 -25.68 -68.18
N PRO A 997 27.47 -26.23 -69.23
CA PRO A 997 27.14 -27.57 -69.72
C PRO A 997 27.36 -28.63 -68.64
N SER A 998 26.46 -29.61 -68.59
CA SER A 998 26.56 -30.72 -67.64
C SER A 998 27.69 -31.67 -67.99
N ASP A 999 28.15 -32.45 -67.02
CA ASP A 999 29.12 -33.53 -67.24
C ASP A 999 28.66 -34.53 -68.30
N THR A 1000 27.34 -34.73 -68.44
CA THR A 1000 26.73 -35.56 -69.48
C THR A 1000 26.93 -34.96 -70.88
N GLN A 1001 26.80 -33.65 -71.02
CA GLN A 1001 27.05 -32.96 -72.31
C GLN A 1001 28.53 -33.03 -72.68
N TRP A 1002 29.43 -32.87 -71.70
CA TRP A 1002 30.88 -33.02 -71.92
C TRP A 1002 31.28 -34.45 -72.28
N SER A 1003 30.69 -35.45 -71.62
CA SER A 1003 31.00 -36.88 -71.85
C SER A 1003 30.62 -37.39 -73.24
N ALA A 1004 29.79 -36.64 -74.00
CA ALA A 1004 29.51 -36.95 -75.40
C ALA A 1004 30.73 -36.78 -76.32
N PHE A 1005 31.81 -36.14 -75.85
CA PHE A 1005 33.04 -35.89 -76.61
C PHE A 1005 34.23 -36.59 -75.95
N ASN A 1006 34.53 -37.82 -76.40
CA ASN A 1006 35.45 -38.73 -75.69
C ASN A 1006 36.94 -38.63 -76.11
N PHE A 1007 37.47 -37.42 -76.31
CA PHE A 1007 38.86 -37.19 -76.70
C PHE A 1007 39.58 -36.22 -75.73
N GLU A 1008 40.91 -36.16 -75.80
CA GLU A 1008 41.74 -35.49 -74.79
C GLU A 1008 41.47 -33.99 -74.71
N GLU A 1009 41.30 -33.33 -75.85
CA GLU A 1009 41.04 -31.90 -75.96
C GLU A 1009 39.70 -31.54 -75.30
N ALA A 1010 38.66 -32.37 -75.46
CA ALA A 1010 37.38 -32.18 -74.76
C ALA A 1010 37.50 -32.32 -73.25
N ARG A 1011 38.35 -33.25 -72.76
CA ARG A 1011 38.62 -33.38 -71.32
C ARG A 1011 39.42 -32.20 -70.78
N GLN A 1012 40.35 -31.67 -71.58
CA GLN A 1012 41.14 -30.50 -71.20
C GLN A 1012 40.29 -29.24 -71.15
N ALA A 1013 39.46 -28.99 -72.16
CA ALA A 1013 38.49 -27.89 -72.17
C ALA A 1013 37.47 -28.02 -71.02
N LYS A 1014 36.99 -29.24 -70.73
CA LYS A 1014 36.14 -29.50 -69.56
C LYS A 1014 36.81 -29.08 -68.26
N ARG A 1015 38.09 -29.43 -68.04
CA ARG A 1015 38.81 -29.04 -66.82
C ARG A 1015 38.93 -27.53 -66.67
N GLN A 1016 39.17 -26.82 -67.78
CA GLN A 1016 39.18 -25.35 -67.77
C GLN A 1016 37.78 -24.79 -67.49
N MET A 1017 36.74 -25.35 -68.13
CA MET A 1017 35.35 -24.95 -67.89
C MET A 1017 34.92 -25.21 -66.45
N ASP A 1018 35.31 -26.34 -65.85
CA ASP A 1018 35.04 -26.67 -64.46
C ASP A 1018 35.73 -25.67 -63.51
N ALA A 1019 36.95 -25.23 -63.83
CA ALA A 1019 37.66 -24.19 -63.08
C ALA A 1019 36.93 -22.84 -63.17
N ILE A 1020 36.42 -22.45 -64.34
CA ILE A 1020 35.63 -21.23 -64.53
C ILE A 1020 34.27 -21.33 -63.84
N LYS A 1021 33.63 -22.51 -63.88
CA LYS A 1021 32.38 -22.78 -63.15
C LYS A 1021 32.56 -22.57 -61.66
N GLN A 1022 33.66 -23.06 -61.11
CA GLN A 1022 34.03 -22.84 -59.72
C GLN A 1022 34.25 -21.35 -59.45
N MET A 1023 34.98 -20.64 -60.32
CA MET A 1023 35.23 -19.20 -60.18
C MET A 1023 33.94 -18.38 -60.13
N VAL A 1024 33.01 -18.61 -61.06
CA VAL A 1024 31.70 -17.96 -61.11
C VAL A 1024 30.85 -18.34 -59.89
N GLY A 1025 30.74 -19.62 -59.58
CA GLY A 1025 29.93 -20.10 -58.46
C GLY A 1025 30.39 -19.54 -57.11
N ASN A 1026 31.70 -19.46 -56.91
CA ASN A 1026 32.31 -18.87 -55.73
C ASN A 1026 31.94 -17.39 -55.57
N LYS A 1027 32.01 -16.62 -56.67
CA LYS A 1027 31.61 -15.21 -56.67
C LYS A 1027 30.13 -15.02 -56.33
N VAL A 1028 29.24 -15.84 -56.92
CA VAL A 1028 27.80 -15.82 -56.62
C VAL A 1028 27.54 -16.07 -55.13
N VAL A 1029 28.23 -17.03 -54.51
CA VAL A 1029 28.06 -17.31 -53.07
C VAL A 1029 28.58 -16.18 -52.20
N LEU A 1030 29.74 -15.59 -52.52
CA LEU A 1030 30.28 -14.45 -51.78
C LEU A 1030 29.33 -13.23 -51.85
N ASP A 1031 28.76 -12.95 -53.01
CA ASP A 1031 27.80 -11.86 -53.18
C ASP A 1031 26.49 -12.14 -52.44
N ALA A 1032 25.97 -13.39 -52.50
CA ALA A 1032 24.76 -13.79 -51.77
C ALA A 1032 24.94 -13.68 -50.25
N LEU A 1033 26.08 -14.12 -49.70
CA LEU A 1033 26.41 -13.97 -48.28
C LEU A 1033 26.55 -12.50 -47.88
N THR A 1034 27.11 -11.66 -48.76
CA THR A 1034 27.23 -10.21 -48.51
C THR A 1034 25.87 -9.53 -48.48
N GLN A 1035 24.98 -9.85 -49.44
CA GLN A 1035 23.60 -9.36 -49.46
C GLN A 1035 22.81 -9.84 -48.23
N CYS A 1036 23.02 -11.09 -47.79
CA CYS A 1036 22.42 -11.62 -46.58
C CYS A 1036 22.88 -10.85 -45.34
N GLN A 1037 24.18 -10.61 -45.20
CA GLN A 1037 24.75 -9.87 -44.08
C GLN A 1037 24.23 -8.43 -44.01
N ASP A 1038 24.19 -7.70 -45.13
CA ASP A 1038 23.62 -6.34 -45.20
C ASP A 1038 22.13 -6.32 -44.81
N ALA A 1039 21.36 -7.34 -45.22
CA ALA A 1039 19.96 -7.46 -44.83
C ALA A 1039 19.80 -7.73 -43.32
N LEU A 1040 20.66 -8.56 -42.72
CA LEU A 1040 20.65 -8.82 -41.27
C LEU A 1040 21.03 -7.57 -40.46
N GLU A 1041 22.02 -6.79 -40.92
CA GLU A 1041 22.40 -5.51 -40.29
C GLU A 1041 21.25 -4.49 -40.33
N LYS A 1042 20.43 -4.52 -41.39
CA LYS A 1042 19.21 -3.71 -41.53
C LYS A 1042 17.97 -4.34 -40.87
N GLN A 1043 18.13 -5.43 -40.13
CA GLN A 1043 17.05 -6.19 -39.48
C GLN A 1043 15.96 -6.72 -40.45
N ASN A 1044 16.27 -6.83 -41.73
CA ASN A 1044 15.35 -7.30 -42.76
C ASN A 1044 15.48 -8.83 -42.94
N ILE A 1045 14.78 -9.57 -42.07
CA ILE A 1045 14.78 -11.05 -42.06
C ILE A 1045 14.34 -11.62 -43.42
N ALA A 1046 13.32 -11.02 -44.05
CA ALA A 1046 12.82 -11.45 -45.36
C ALA A 1046 13.89 -11.28 -46.45
N GLY A 1047 14.55 -10.13 -46.49
CA GLY A 1047 15.65 -9.87 -47.41
C GLY A 1047 16.85 -10.79 -47.20
N ALA A 1048 17.17 -11.12 -45.94
CA ALA A 1048 18.23 -12.06 -45.61
C ALA A 1048 17.94 -13.47 -46.13
N LEU A 1049 16.69 -13.94 -45.98
CA LEU A 1049 16.26 -15.23 -46.52
C LEU A 1049 16.27 -15.26 -48.05
N ASP A 1050 15.88 -14.18 -48.71
CA ASP A 1050 15.92 -14.09 -50.18
C ASP A 1050 17.36 -14.12 -50.71
N ALA A 1051 18.31 -13.49 -50.02
CA ALA A 1051 19.72 -13.58 -50.36
C ALA A 1051 20.27 -15.01 -50.22
N LEU A 1052 19.92 -15.74 -49.14
CA LEU A 1052 20.34 -17.13 -48.96
C LEU A 1052 19.76 -18.08 -50.01
N LYS A 1053 18.59 -17.77 -50.59
CA LYS A 1053 18.00 -18.56 -51.70
C LYS A 1053 18.83 -18.49 -52.99
N LYS A 1054 19.70 -17.49 -53.16
CA LYS A 1054 20.58 -17.34 -54.32
C LYS A 1054 21.82 -18.26 -54.28
N ILE A 1055 22.09 -18.89 -53.14
CA ILE A 1055 23.23 -19.81 -52.99
C ILE A 1055 22.97 -21.08 -53.82
N PRO A 1056 23.86 -21.44 -54.76
CA PRO A 1056 23.67 -22.60 -55.63
C PRO A 1056 23.59 -23.92 -54.86
N SER A 1057 22.80 -24.85 -55.37
CA SER A 1057 22.67 -26.20 -54.80
C SER A 1057 23.94 -27.04 -55.00
N GLU A 1058 24.07 -28.15 -54.27
CA GLU A 1058 25.20 -29.06 -54.41
C GLU A 1058 25.38 -29.60 -55.83
N LYS A 1059 24.30 -29.73 -56.60
CA LYS A 1059 24.32 -30.14 -58.02
C LYS A 1059 24.95 -29.08 -58.92
N GLU A 1060 24.85 -27.82 -58.53
CA GLU A 1060 25.34 -26.68 -59.28
C GLU A 1060 26.78 -26.33 -58.87
N MET A 1061 27.13 -26.49 -57.60
CA MET A 1061 28.44 -26.14 -57.08
C MET A 1061 28.93 -27.11 -55.98
N GLY A 1062 29.97 -27.89 -56.30
CA GLY A 1062 30.55 -28.95 -55.45
C GLY A 1062 31.71 -28.55 -54.53
N THR A 1063 32.11 -27.28 -54.48
CA THR A 1063 33.41 -26.86 -53.91
C THR A 1063 33.38 -26.28 -52.50
N ILE A 1064 32.21 -25.86 -51.99
CA ILE A 1064 32.08 -25.45 -50.59
C ILE A 1064 32.12 -26.71 -49.72
N ARG A 1065 33.01 -26.71 -48.71
CA ARG A 1065 33.12 -27.81 -47.74
C ARG A 1065 31.76 -28.07 -47.09
N ARG A 1066 31.44 -29.34 -46.87
CA ARG A 1066 30.16 -29.78 -46.30
C ARG A 1066 29.78 -29.04 -45.01
N GLU A 1067 30.74 -28.84 -44.13
CA GLU A 1067 30.58 -28.11 -42.85
C GLU A 1067 30.03 -26.69 -43.05
N LEU A 1068 30.55 -25.95 -44.03
CA LEU A 1068 30.11 -24.58 -44.32
C LEU A 1068 28.68 -24.57 -44.91
N ARG A 1069 28.33 -25.57 -45.72
CA ARG A 1069 26.96 -25.71 -46.23
C ARG A 1069 25.96 -26.01 -45.12
N GLU A 1070 26.34 -26.87 -44.16
CA GLU A 1070 25.52 -27.18 -42.99
C GLU A 1070 25.31 -25.92 -42.13
N GLN A 1071 26.33 -25.07 -41.97
CA GLN A 1071 26.20 -23.78 -41.29
C GLN A 1071 25.25 -22.81 -42.01
N ILE A 1072 25.36 -22.69 -43.35
CA ILE A 1072 24.46 -21.87 -44.17
C ILE A 1072 23.02 -22.37 -44.05
N GLN A 1073 22.82 -23.69 -44.14
CA GLN A 1073 21.50 -24.30 -44.07
C GLN A 1073 20.88 -24.15 -42.68
N SER A 1074 21.68 -24.27 -41.62
CA SER A 1074 21.25 -24.00 -40.24
C SER A 1074 20.80 -22.54 -40.08
N ALA A 1075 21.60 -21.58 -40.55
CA ALA A 1075 21.24 -20.16 -40.50
C ALA A 1075 19.93 -19.87 -41.26
N ARG A 1076 19.73 -20.51 -42.42
CA ARG A 1076 18.48 -20.40 -43.19
C ARG A 1076 17.26 -20.91 -42.41
N GLN A 1077 17.36 -22.07 -41.76
CA GLN A 1077 16.25 -22.63 -40.97
C GLN A 1077 15.91 -21.77 -39.74
N GLU A 1078 16.91 -21.18 -39.10
CA GLU A 1078 16.72 -20.27 -37.97
C GLU A 1078 16.00 -18.97 -38.38
N LEU A 1079 16.41 -18.37 -39.51
CA LEU A 1079 15.75 -17.18 -40.05
C LEU A 1079 14.32 -17.47 -40.53
N GLU A 1080 14.08 -18.64 -41.14
CA GLU A 1080 12.73 -19.04 -41.57
C GLU A 1080 11.78 -19.24 -40.37
N SER A 1081 12.30 -19.69 -39.22
CA SER A 1081 11.52 -19.81 -37.99
C SER A 1081 11.06 -18.45 -37.47
N LEU A 1082 11.93 -17.43 -37.52
CA LEU A 1082 11.56 -16.06 -37.14
C LEU A 1082 10.47 -15.48 -38.06
N GLN A 1083 10.50 -15.79 -39.36
CA GLN A 1083 9.51 -15.29 -40.31
C GLN A 1083 8.09 -15.83 -40.05
N ARG A 1084 7.95 -16.96 -39.33
CA ARG A 1084 6.66 -17.56 -38.97
C ARG A 1084 6.03 -16.97 -37.70
N ALA A 1085 6.69 -16.02 -37.03
CA ALA A 1085 6.19 -15.39 -35.81
C ALA A 1085 4.85 -14.67 -36.04
N VAL A 1086 3.93 -14.79 -35.07
CA VAL A 1086 2.60 -14.17 -35.16
C VAL A 1086 2.61 -12.81 -34.46
N VAL A 1087 2.18 -11.77 -35.18
CA VAL A 1087 1.91 -10.46 -34.57
C VAL A 1087 0.59 -10.56 -33.80
N THR A 1088 0.66 -10.56 -32.47
CA THR A 1088 -0.55 -10.63 -31.64
C THR A 1088 -1.28 -9.29 -31.69
N PRO A 1089 -2.55 -9.23 -32.15
CA PRO A 1089 -3.29 -7.97 -32.20
C PRO A 1089 -3.63 -7.50 -30.77
N VAL A 1090 -3.23 -6.28 -30.42
CA VAL A 1090 -3.55 -5.64 -29.12
C VAL A 1090 -5.00 -5.12 -29.09
N VAL A 1091 -5.57 -4.82 -30.25
CA VAL A 1091 -6.96 -4.35 -30.41
C VAL A 1091 -7.71 -5.33 -31.30
N THR A 1092 -8.75 -5.96 -30.75
CA THR A 1092 -9.65 -6.89 -31.44
C THR A 1092 -11.07 -6.33 -31.59
N ASP A 1093 -11.45 -5.38 -30.74
CA ASP A 1093 -12.73 -4.66 -30.74
C ASP A 1093 -12.48 -3.15 -30.74
N GLU A 1094 -12.16 -2.60 -31.92
CA GLU A 1094 -11.81 -1.19 -32.11
C GLU A 1094 -12.92 -0.25 -31.61
N LYS A 1095 -14.19 -0.62 -31.82
CA LYS A 1095 -15.34 0.18 -31.40
C LYS A 1095 -15.36 0.32 -29.88
N LYS A 1096 -15.26 -0.80 -29.16
CA LYS A 1096 -15.26 -0.80 -27.69
C LYS A 1096 -14.08 -0.03 -27.11
N VAL A 1097 -12.89 -0.19 -27.67
CA VAL A 1097 -11.69 0.54 -27.22
C VAL A 1097 -11.86 2.06 -27.42
N ARG A 1098 -12.38 2.48 -28.57
CA ARG A 1098 -12.63 3.90 -28.87
C ARG A 1098 -13.70 4.50 -27.96
N GLU A 1099 -14.88 3.88 -27.86
CA GLU A 1099 -15.97 4.36 -26.99
C GLU A 1099 -15.54 4.42 -25.52
N ARG A 1100 -14.76 3.42 -25.06
CA ARG A 1100 -14.17 3.42 -23.73
C ARG A 1100 -13.19 4.57 -23.53
N TYR A 1101 -12.29 4.81 -24.49
CA TYR A 1101 -11.33 5.91 -24.42
C TYR A 1101 -12.04 7.26 -24.33
N ASP A 1102 -13.05 7.48 -25.17
CA ASP A 1102 -13.82 8.73 -25.19
C ASP A 1102 -14.54 8.98 -23.85
N ALA A 1103 -15.14 7.94 -23.27
CA ALA A 1103 -15.75 8.03 -21.94
C ALA A 1103 -14.72 8.27 -20.81
N LEU A 1104 -13.54 7.66 -20.90
CA LEU A 1104 -12.45 7.87 -19.94
C LEU A 1104 -11.96 9.31 -19.98
N ILE A 1105 -11.67 9.85 -21.17
CA ILE A 1105 -11.11 11.19 -21.30
C ILE A 1105 -12.12 12.27 -20.90
N GLU A 1106 -13.41 12.09 -21.24
CA GLU A 1106 -14.49 12.98 -20.80
C GLU A 1106 -14.60 13.01 -19.26
N ASN A 1107 -14.63 11.84 -18.64
CA ASN A 1107 -14.70 11.72 -17.17
C ASN A 1107 -13.49 12.36 -16.48
N THR A 1108 -12.26 12.04 -16.92
CA THR A 1108 -11.04 12.61 -16.35
C THR A 1108 -10.99 14.13 -16.55
N SER A 1109 -11.36 14.63 -17.74
CA SER A 1109 -11.42 16.07 -18.02
C SER A 1109 -12.43 16.79 -17.12
N LYS A 1110 -13.60 16.20 -16.89
CA LYS A 1110 -14.61 16.74 -15.98
C LYS A 1110 -14.09 16.81 -14.55
N LYS A 1111 -13.46 15.74 -14.04
CA LYS A 1111 -12.87 15.72 -12.69
C LYS A 1111 -11.76 16.78 -12.53
N ILE A 1112 -10.93 16.98 -13.55
CA ILE A 1112 -9.91 18.04 -13.57
C ILE A 1112 -10.57 19.42 -13.49
N THR A 1113 -11.60 19.68 -14.30
CA THR A 1113 -12.32 20.95 -14.31
C THR A 1113 -13.05 21.25 -12.99
N GLU A 1114 -13.63 20.22 -12.35
CA GLU A 1114 -14.24 20.33 -11.02
C GLU A 1114 -13.20 20.66 -9.94
N LEU A 1115 -12.00 20.05 -10.01
CA LEU A 1115 -10.91 20.36 -9.09
C LEU A 1115 -10.33 21.77 -9.35
N GLU A 1116 -10.25 22.19 -10.61
CA GLU A 1116 -9.78 23.52 -11.02
C GLU A 1116 -10.62 24.64 -10.39
N THR A 1117 -11.95 24.47 -10.40
CA THR A 1117 -12.92 25.43 -9.83
C THR A 1117 -13.24 25.20 -8.35
N GLY A 1118 -12.69 24.15 -7.74
CA GLY A 1118 -12.91 23.78 -6.36
C GLY A 1118 -12.51 24.87 -5.36
N LYS A 1119 -13.38 25.13 -4.37
CA LYS A 1119 -13.08 26.05 -3.27
C LYS A 1119 -12.12 25.39 -2.28
N LEU A 1120 -11.11 26.14 -1.84
CA LEU A 1120 -10.08 25.70 -0.90
C LEU A 1120 -10.15 26.52 0.41
N PRO A 1121 -11.24 26.39 1.22
CA PRO A 1121 -11.46 27.24 2.38
C PRO A 1121 -10.54 26.96 3.58
N ASN A 1122 -9.94 25.76 3.66
CA ASN A 1122 -9.13 25.31 4.78
C ASN A 1122 -8.12 24.24 4.33
N LEU A 1123 -7.20 23.87 5.23
CA LEU A 1123 -6.16 22.87 4.97
C LEU A 1123 -6.72 21.50 4.55
N ASP A 1124 -7.86 21.08 5.10
CA ASP A 1124 -8.48 19.79 4.75
C ASP A 1124 -8.96 19.76 3.29
N ALA A 1125 -9.57 20.86 2.82
CA ALA A 1125 -9.95 21.00 1.42
C ALA A 1125 -8.72 20.97 0.50
N VAL A 1126 -7.60 21.58 0.93
CA VAL A 1126 -6.34 21.53 0.16
C VAL A 1126 -5.74 20.13 0.17
N LYS A 1127 -5.67 19.43 1.32
CA LYS A 1127 -5.18 18.04 1.41
C LYS A 1127 -6.02 17.10 0.54
N LYS A 1128 -7.34 17.27 0.52
CA LYS A 1128 -8.24 16.54 -0.39
C LYS A 1128 -7.97 16.89 -1.86
N GLY A 1129 -7.73 18.15 -2.16
CA GLY A 1129 -7.35 18.61 -3.50
C GLY A 1129 -6.04 17.99 -3.99
N ILE A 1130 -5.00 17.93 -3.16
CA ILE A 1130 -3.69 17.33 -3.49
C ILE A 1130 -3.84 15.82 -3.74
N SER A 1131 -4.60 15.12 -2.89
CA SER A 1131 -4.91 13.70 -3.09
C SER A 1131 -5.65 13.47 -4.41
N ASN A 1132 -6.69 14.26 -4.70
CA ASN A 1132 -7.42 14.19 -5.97
C ASN A 1132 -6.50 14.44 -7.17
N LEU A 1133 -5.60 15.43 -7.08
CA LEU A 1133 -4.65 15.71 -8.15
C LEU A 1133 -3.67 14.55 -8.38
N SER A 1134 -3.17 13.91 -7.31
CA SER A 1134 -2.31 12.72 -7.40
C SER A 1134 -3.02 11.58 -8.14
N ASN A 1135 -4.31 11.39 -7.88
CA ASN A 1135 -5.11 10.38 -8.56
C ASN A 1135 -5.29 10.73 -10.04
N LEU A 1136 -5.63 11.98 -10.36
CA LEU A 1136 -5.77 12.46 -11.74
C LEU A 1136 -4.48 12.32 -12.55
N LYS A 1137 -3.31 12.53 -11.95
CA LYS A 1137 -2.00 12.28 -12.61
C LYS A 1137 -1.85 10.82 -13.06
N GLN A 1138 -2.35 9.88 -12.27
CA GLN A 1138 -2.33 8.46 -12.64
C GLN A 1138 -3.42 8.13 -13.67
N GLU A 1139 -4.62 8.72 -13.55
CA GLU A 1139 -5.67 8.58 -14.57
C GLU A 1139 -5.19 9.06 -15.96
N VAL A 1140 -4.44 10.17 -16.02
CA VAL A 1140 -3.87 10.69 -17.28
C VAL A 1140 -2.79 9.77 -17.86
N THR A 1141 -1.99 9.09 -17.02
CA THR A 1141 -1.05 8.05 -17.48
C THR A 1141 -1.80 6.86 -18.11
N VAL A 1142 -2.95 6.46 -17.56
CA VAL A 1142 -3.80 5.42 -18.17
C VAL A 1142 -4.33 5.86 -19.54
N LEU A 1143 -4.81 7.10 -19.67
CA LEU A 1143 -5.22 7.66 -20.96
C LEU A 1143 -4.06 7.63 -21.96
N ARG A 1144 -2.85 8.01 -21.54
CA ARG A 1144 -1.65 7.99 -22.39
C ARG A 1144 -1.33 6.58 -22.88
N ASN A 1145 -1.35 5.60 -21.99
CA ASN A 1145 -1.12 4.19 -22.33
C ASN A 1145 -2.20 3.67 -23.28
N GLU A 1146 -3.47 3.99 -23.04
CA GLU A 1146 -4.56 3.54 -23.90
C GLU A 1146 -4.48 4.15 -25.31
N LYS A 1147 -4.07 5.43 -25.39
CA LYS A 1147 -3.79 6.11 -26.67
C LYS A 1147 -2.68 5.44 -27.46
N ILE A 1148 -1.60 5.05 -26.78
CA ILE A 1148 -0.51 4.25 -27.40
C ILE A 1148 -1.07 2.94 -27.93
N ARG A 1149 -1.85 2.22 -27.12
CA ARG A 1149 -2.34 0.88 -27.45
C ARG A 1149 -3.32 0.87 -28.61
N MET A 1150 -4.21 1.85 -28.70
CA MET A 1150 -5.16 1.98 -29.80
C MET A 1150 -4.52 2.50 -31.09
N HIS A 1151 -3.33 3.10 -31.02
CA HIS A 1151 -2.61 3.55 -32.21
C HIS A 1151 -2.07 2.38 -33.04
N VAL A 1152 -2.48 2.33 -34.30
CA VAL A 1152 -2.04 1.39 -35.32
C VAL A 1152 -1.23 2.16 -36.37
N GLY A 1153 0.06 1.83 -36.52
CA GLY A 1153 0.95 2.46 -37.50
C GLY A 1153 2.38 2.66 -36.99
N THR A 1154 3.22 3.23 -37.83
CA THR A 1154 4.60 3.66 -37.52
C THR A 1154 4.74 5.17 -37.34
N ASP A 1155 3.64 5.91 -37.49
CA ASP A 1155 3.61 7.36 -37.31
C ASP A 1155 3.66 7.75 -35.83
N LYS A 1156 3.86 9.04 -35.55
CA LYS A 1156 3.82 9.54 -34.17
C LYS A 1156 2.41 9.37 -33.59
N VAL A 1157 2.33 8.86 -32.36
CA VAL A 1157 1.07 8.78 -31.60
C VAL A 1157 0.61 10.21 -31.28
N ASP A 1158 -0.66 10.52 -31.58
CA ASP A 1158 -1.27 11.80 -31.24
C ASP A 1158 -1.65 11.85 -29.75
N PHE A 1159 -1.01 12.74 -28.99
CA PHE A 1159 -1.29 12.99 -27.57
C PHE A 1159 -1.92 14.36 -27.31
N SER A 1160 -2.39 15.08 -28.35
CA SER A 1160 -2.84 16.48 -28.24
C SER A 1160 -3.94 16.71 -27.20
N ASP A 1161 -4.77 15.69 -26.96
CA ASP A 1161 -5.84 15.71 -25.96
C ASP A 1161 -5.30 15.48 -24.54
N VAL A 1162 -4.42 14.49 -24.35
CA VAL A 1162 -3.73 14.18 -23.08
C VAL A 1162 -2.82 15.34 -22.65
N GLU A 1163 -2.09 15.96 -23.58
CA GLU A 1163 -1.19 17.09 -23.29
C GLU A 1163 -1.95 18.31 -22.71
N LYS A 1164 -3.19 18.56 -23.17
CA LYS A 1164 -4.05 19.61 -22.59
C LYS A 1164 -4.42 19.30 -21.13
N LEU A 1165 -4.70 18.04 -20.81
CA LEU A 1165 -5.00 17.62 -19.44
C LEU A 1165 -3.75 17.69 -18.55
N GLU A 1166 -2.58 17.31 -19.05
CA GLU A 1166 -1.30 17.44 -18.34
C GLU A 1166 -0.99 18.92 -17.99
N GLN A 1167 -1.27 19.85 -18.91
CA GLN A 1167 -1.14 21.29 -18.65
C GLN A 1167 -2.09 21.78 -17.56
N GLN A 1168 -3.36 21.39 -17.58
CA GLN A 1168 -4.33 21.74 -16.53
C GLN A 1168 -3.90 21.17 -15.17
N ILE A 1169 -3.43 19.92 -15.12
CA ILE A 1169 -2.87 19.32 -13.91
C ILE A 1169 -1.72 20.14 -13.35
N GLN A 1170 -0.81 20.63 -14.19
CA GLN A 1170 0.33 21.44 -13.76
C GLN A 1170 -0.10 22.79 -13.15
N VAL A 1171 -1.13 23.43 -13.71
CA VAL A 1171 -1.74 24.66 -13.16
C VAL A 1171 -2.38 24.41 -11.80
N ILE A 1172 -3.12 23.31 -11.65
CA ILE A 1172 -3.76 22.95 -10.38
C ILE A 1172 -2.72 22.54 -9.33
N ASP A 1173 -1.63 21.86 -9.71
CA ASP A 1173 -0.52 21.49 -8.82
C ASP A 1173 0.08 22.72 -8.13
N THR A 1174 0.42 23.74 -8.92
CA THR A 1174 0.95 25.01 -8.39
C THR A 1174 -0.07 25.72 -7.49
N LYS A 1175 -1.33 25.85 -7.94
CA LYS A 1175 -2.42 26.44 -7.15
C LYS A 1175 -2.61 25.75 -5.79
N LEU A 1176 -2.59 24.42 -5.75
CA LEU A 1176 -2.76 23.64 -4.52
C LEU A 1176 -1.53 23.73 -3.60
N ALA A 1177 -0.31 23.72 -4.16
CA ALA A 1177 0.91 23.89 -3.38
C ALA A 1177 0.96 25.25 -2.67
N ASP A 1178 0.60 26.33 -3.38
CA ASP A 1178 0.53 27.68 -2.82
C ASP A 1178 -0.56 27.79 -1.75
N ALA A 1179 -1.75 27.23 -2.02
CA ALA A 1179 -2.85 27.21 -1.05
C ALA A 1179 -2.49 26.38 0.20
N TYR A 1180 -1.76 25.28 0.04
CA TYR A 1180 -1.34 24.43 1.15
C TYR A 1180 -0.39 25.18 2.08
N LEU A 1181 0.63 25.83 1.51
CA LEU A 1181 1.55 26.67 2.28
C LEU A 1181 0.82 27.80 3.01
N LEU A 1182 -0.13 28.46 2.35
CA LEU A 1182 -0.94 29.53 2.95
C LEU A 1182 -1.77 29.03 4.14
N GLU A 1183 -2.45 27.89 4.01
CA GLU A 1183 -3.28 27.33 5.08
C GLU A 1183 -2.44 26.77 6.24
N VAL A 1184 -1.29 26.13 5.96
CA VAL A 1184 -0.33 25.73 7.01
C VAL A 1184 0.18 26.97 7.77
N THR A 1185 0.49 28.06 7.05
CA THR A 1185 0.91 29.34 7.66
C THR A 1185 -0.17 29.92 8.59
N LYS A 1186 -1.44 29.90 8.16
CA LYS A 1186 -2.58 30.35 8.99
C LYS A 1186 -2.73 29.50 10.24
N GLN A 1187 -2.58 28.17 10.13
CA GLN A 1187 -2.72 27.29 11.28
C GLN A 1187 -1.56 27.41 12.27
N ILE A 1188 -0.32 27.59 11.80
CA ILE A 1188 0.82 27.89 12.67
C ILE A 1188 0.59 29.22 13.41
N SER A 1189 0.06 30.22 12.72
CA SER A 1189 -0.30 31.50 13.35
C SER A 1189 -1.40 31.34 14.42
N ALA A 1190 -2.37 30.46 14.21
CA ALA A 1190 -3.42 30.17 15.19
C ALA A 1190 -2.89 29.42 16.43
N LEU A 1191 -1.85 28.59 16.28
CA LEU A 1191 -1.21 27.88 17.39
C LEU A 1191 -0.50 28.82 18.37
N ASP A 1192 0.08 29.92 17.86
CA ASP A 1192 0.79 30.93 18.66
C ASP A 1192 -0.18 31.77 19.53
N ASN A 1193 -1.38 32.07 19.03
CA ASN A 1193 -2.27 33.09 19.59
C ASN A 1193 -3.11 32.67 20.82
N THR A 1194 -2.95 31.46 21.36
CA THR A 1194 -3.80 30.96 22.46
C THR A 1194 -2.96 30.34 23.57
N LYS A 1195 -3.03 30.88 24.78
CA LYS A 1195 -2.44 30.21 25.95
C LYS A 1195 -3.38 29.07 26.39
N PRO A 1196 -2.91 27.82 26.56
CA PRO A 1196 -3.78 26.72 26.97
C PRO A 1196 -4.39 27.01 28.35
N LYS A 1197 -5.72 26.88 28.48
CA LYS A 1197 -6.45 27.14 29.74
C LYS A 1197 -6.45 25.93 30.67
N ASN A 1198 -6.27 24.74 30.12
CA ASN A 1198 -6.24 23.48 30.85
C ASN A 1198 -5.35 22.45 30.15
N GLN A 1199 -5.13 21.31 30.79
CA GLN A 1199 -4.24 20.26 30.30
C GLN A 1199 -4.76 19.59 29.02
N THR A 1200 -6.08 19.49 28.82
CA THR A 1200 -6.67 18.96 27.58
C THR A 1200 -6.32 19.85 26.39
N GLU A 1201 -6.45 21.17 26.54
CA GLU A 1201 -6.11 22.16 25.51
C GLU A 1201 -4.60 22.18 25.24
N LEU A 1202 -3.75 22.02 26.27
CA LEU A 1202 -2.30 21.87 26.11
C LEU A 1202 -1.97 20.60 25.29
N LYS A 1203 -2.56 19.45 25.61
CA LYS A 1203 -2.36 18.19 24.87
C LYS A 1203 -2.80 18.32 23.40
N THR A 1204 -3.94 18.97 23.12
CA THR A 1204 -4.40 19.23 21.75
C THR A 1204 -3.46 20.15 20.99
N LYS A 1205 -2.93 21.20 21.64
CA LYS A 1205 -1.92 22.10 21.04
C LYS A 1205 -0.61 21.38 20.73
N ILE A 1206 -0.15 20.48 21.61
CA ILE A 1206 1.03 19.65 21.38
C ILE A 1206 0.84 18.74 20.16
N ALA A 1207 -0.33 18.08 20.05
CA ALA A 1207 -0.64 17.25 18.89
C ALA A 1207 -0.64 18.08 17.59
N ALA A 1208 -1.30 19.24 17.59
CA ALA A 1208 -1.35 20.13 16.44
C ALA A 1208 0.03 20.70 16.07
N PHE A 1209 0.91 20.97 17.05
CA PHE A 1209 2.29 21.37 16.81
C PHE A 1209 3.10 20.27 16.09
N LEU A 1210 2.99 19.02 16.56
CA LEU A 1210 3.68 17.88 15.95
C LEU A 1210 3.19 17.63 14.50
N ASP A 1211 1.88 17.76 14.27
CA ASP A 1211 1.30 17.64 12.92
C ASP A 1211 1.82 18.74 11.97
N ARG A 1212 1.90 19.99 12.44
CA ARG A 1212 2.38 21.11 11.61
C ARG A 1212 3.89 21.06 11.35
N THR A 1213 4.65 20.51 12.29
CA THR A 1213 6.08 20.22 12.08
C THR A 1213 6.26 19.23 10.94
N THR A 1214 5.47 18.15 10.96
CA THR A 1214 5.46 17.13 9.90
C THR A 1214 5.04 17.71 8.55
N ASP A 1215 4.00 18.56 8.51
CA ASP A 1215 3.56 19.23 7.27
C ASP A 1215 4.65 20.11 6.65
N ILE A 1216 5.45 20.85 7.45
CA ILE A 1216 6.57 21.65 6.93
C ILE A 1216 7.69 20.77 6.39
N GLU A 1217 8.03 19.67 7.07
CA GLU A 1217 9.05 18.73 6.60
C GLU A 1217 8.65 18.09 5.26
N MET A 1218 7.36 17.74 5.10
CA MET A 1218 6.85 17.28 3.81
C MET A 1218 6.98 18.33 2.72
N LEU A 1219 6.59 19.58 2.98
CA LEU A 1219 6.73 20.68 2.01
C LEU A 1219 8.19 20.92 1.60
N ARG A 1220 9.11 20.85 2.58
CA ARG A 1220 10.53 20.97 2.33
C ARG A 1220 11.03 19.85 1.42
N ASN A 1221 10.68 18.60 1.72
CA ASN A 1221 11.07 17.45 0.93
C ASN A 1221 10.47 17.47 -0.49
N GLU A 1222 9.22 17.91 -0.65
CA GLU A 1222 8.60 18.07 -1.97
C GLU A 1222 9.27 19.16 -2.81
N ARG A 1223 9.61 20.32 -2.21
CA ARG A 1223 10.35 21.36 -2.93
C ARG A 1223 11.74 20.91 -3.33
N ILE A 1224 12.44 20.20 -2.46
CA ILE A 1224 13.74 19.58 -2.77
C ILE A 1224 13.60 18.59 -3.94
N LYS A 1225 12.57 17.74 -3.93
CA LYS A 1225 12.30 16.77 -4.99
C LYS A 1225 11.96 17.44 -6.33
N LYS A 1226 11.08 18.45 -6.33
CA LYS A 1226 10.70 19.22 -7.54
C LYS A 1226 11.86 20.02 -8.12
N HIS A 1227 12.73 20.56 -7.26
CA HIS A 1227 13.91 21.31 -7.68
C HIS A 1227 15.04 20.41 -8.21
N GLY A 1228 14.97 19.11 -7.96
CA GLY A 1228 16.00 18.14 -8.33
C GLY A 1228 16.55 18.23 -9.75
N SER A 1229 15.74 18.73 -10.69
CA SER A 1229 16.04 18.91 -12.11
C SER A 1229 16.21 20.39 -12.56
N SER A 1230 16.08 21.37 -11.65
CA SER A 1230 16.20 22.80 -11.96
C SER A 1230 17.64 23.33 -11.80
N LYS A 1231 18.00 24.32 -12.63
CA LYS A 1231 19.26 25.08 -12.52
C LYS A 1231 19.14 26.33 -11.63
N ASP A 1232 17.93 26.72 -11.26
CA ASP A 1232 17.71 27.90 -10.41
C ASP A 1232 18.15 27.63 -8.95
N PRO A 1233 18.30 28.64 -8.09
CA PRO A 1233 18.53 28.43 -6.66
C PRO A 1233 17.25 27.95 -5.96
N LEU A 1234 17.36 26.94 -5.09
CA LEU A 1234 16.23 26.46 -4.29
C LEU A 1234 15.90 27.49 -3.19
N ASP A 1235 14.74 28.16 -3.31
CA ASP A 1235 14.22 29.06 -2.27
C ASP A 1235 13.36 28.29 -1.25
N LEU A 1236 13.85 28.24 0.00
CA LEU A 1236 13.15 27.69 1.17
C LEU A 1236 12.87 28.76 2.24
N SER A 1237 13.03 30.05 1.91
CA SER A 1237 13.04 31.14 2.90
C SER A 1237 11.71 31.32 3.64
N ASP A 1238 10.59 31.00 3.00
CA ASP A 1238 9.26 30.95 3.60
C ASP A 1238 9.11 29.77 4.58
N LEU A 1239 9.58 28.58 4.22
CA LEU A 1239 9.60 27.40 5.10
C LEU A 1239 10.54 27.61 6.30
N ASP A 1240 11.69 28.25 6.09
CA ASP A 1240 12.62 28.62 7.17
C ASP A 1240 11.96 29.58 8.18
N LYS A 1241 11.19 30.56 7.71
CA LYS A 1241 10.40 31.47 8.59
C LYS A 1241 9.33 30.72 9.38
N LEU A 1242 8.65 29.76 8.77
CA LEU A 1242 7.67 28.93 9.46
C LEU A 1242 8.33 28.01 10.50
N SER A 1243 9.46 27.38 10.17
CA SER A 1243 10.27 26.61 11.12
C SER A 1243 10.72 27.45 12.31
N GLY A 1244 11.16 28.69 12.09
CA GLY A 1244 11.50 29.62 13.18
C GLY A 1244 10.32 30.00 14.07
N SER A 1245 9.10 30.07 13.52
CA SER A 1245 7.88 30.33 14.29
C SER A 1245 7.43 29.10 15.09
N LEU A 1246 7.48 27.91 14.49
CA LEU A 1246 7.26 26.65 15.20
C LEU A 1246 8.22 26.50 16.38
N GLN A 1247 9.49 26.89 16.22
CA GLN A 1247 10.44 26.76 17.31
C GLN A 1247 10.12 27.64 18.52
N ARG A 1248 9.55 28.83 18.32
CA ARG A 1248 9.02 29.67 19.41
C ARG A 1248 7.82 29.01 20.09
N ILE A 1249 6.91 28.42 19.30
CA ILE A 1249 5.75 27.68 19.83
C ILE A 1249 6.22 26.46 20.65
N ASN A 1250 7.21 25.72 20.16
CA ASN A 1250 7.81 24.57 20.84
C ASN A 1250 8.37 24.95 22.22
N GLN A 1251 9.16 26.03 22.28
CA GLN A 1251 9.69 26.56 23.54
C GLN A 1251 8.58 26.91 24.54
N SER A 1252 7.48 27.51 24.07
CA SER A 1252 6.31 27.80 24.91
C SER A 1252 5.63 26.52 25.41
N LEU A 1253 5.41 25.54 24.54
CA LEU A 1253 4.76 24.27 24.90
C LEU A 1253 5.58 23.45 25.89
N VAL A 1254 6.91 23.39 25.69
CA VAL A 1254 7.83 22.74 26.64
C VAL A 1254 7.79 23.44 27.99
N SER A 1255 7.83 24.78 28.01
CA SER A 1255 7.72 25.57 29.25
C SER A 1255 6.39 25.34 29.98
N ASP A 1256 5.27 25.33 29.26
CA ASP A 1256 3.93 25.08 29.82
C ASP A 1256 3.81 23.64 30.36
N LEU A 1257 4.38 22.66 29.66
CA LEU A 1257 4.36 21.26 30.07
C LEU A 1257 5.29 21.00 31.28
N ILE A 1258 6.48 21.60 31.33
CA ILE A 1258 7.37 21.58 32.50
C ILE A 1258 6.66 22.15 33.73
N THR A 1259 5.96 23.27 33.56
CA THR A 1259 5.19 23.91 34.64
C THR A 1259 4.05 23.00 35.11
N THR A 1260 3.32 22.39 34.17
CA THR A 1260 2.23 21.45 34.49
C THR A 1260 2.74 20.23 35.25
N ILE A 1261 3.80 19.58 34.78
CA ILE A 1261 4.41 18.43 35.46
C ILE A 1261 4.87 18.81 36.87
N ARG A 1262 5.54 19.96 37.03
CA ARG A 1262 5.98 20.45 38.34
C ARG A 1262 4.82 20.64 39.32
N VAL A 1263 3.73 21.24 38.87
CA VAL A 1263 2.51 21.44 39.69
C VAL A 1263 1.89 20.09 40.06
N SER A 1264 1.74 19.17 39.09
CA SER A 1264 1.19 17.83 39.34
C SER A 1264 2.03 17.04 40.35
N ILE A 1265 3.37 17.06 40.24
CA ILE A 1265 4.25 16.39 41.21
C ILE A 1265 4.09 17.00 42.61
N ASN A 1266 4.06 18.33 42.72
CA ASN A 1266 3.89 19.01 44.01
C ASN A 1266 2.55 18.70 44.68
N GLN A 1267 1.49 18.50 43.90
CA GLN A 1267 0.13 18.19 44.34
C GLN A 1267 -0.14 16.69 44.56
N MET A 1268 0.87 15.82 44.44
CA MET A 1268 0.68 14.40 44.73
C MET A 1268 0.25 14.18 46.20
N GLU A 1269 -0.87 13.48 46.40
CA GLU A 1269 -1.45 13.16 47.71
C GLU A 1269 -1.42 11.64 47.94
N ALA A 1270 -1.32 11.18 49.20
CA ALA A 1270 -1.20 9.76 49.53
C ALA A 1270 -2.37 8.91 48.98
N LYS A 1271 -3.61 9.42 49.10
CA LYS A 1271 -4.84 8.74 48.65
C LYS A 1271 -4.95 8.52 47.13
N THR A 1272 -4.29 9.34 46.31
CA THR A 1272 -4.37 9.32 44.83
C THR A 1272 -3.00 9.17 44.17
N PHE A 1273 -1.98 8.75 44.93
CA PHE A 1273 -0.58 8.81 44.53
C PHE A 1273 -0.31 8.10 43.19
N HIS A 1274 -0.77 6.86 43.03
CA HIS A 1274 -0.53 6.06 41.83
C HIS A 1274 -1.31 6.53 40.60
N GLU A 1275 -2.51 7.11 40.77
CA GLU A 1275 -3.25 7.72 39.65
C GLU A 1275 -2.54 8.97 39.14
N GLN A 1276 -2.10 9.83 40.06
CA GLN A 1276 -1.33 11.05 39.74
C GLN A 1276 0.03 10.70 39.13
N GLU A 1277 0.71 9.66 39.62
CA GLU A 1277 1.98 9.17 39.08
C GLU A 1277 1.86 8.73 37.61
N LYS A 1278 0.82 7.95 37.28
CA LYS A 1278 0.55 7.50 35.91
C LYS A 1278 0.29 8.68 34.96
N GLU A 1279 -0.44 9.70 35.43
CA GLU A 1279 -0.70 10.91 34.65
C GLU A 1279 0.59 11.72 34.41
N ILE A 1280 1.44 11.85 35.44
CA ILE A 1280 2.74 12.52 35.35
C ILE A 1280 3.65 11.80 34.35
N GLN A 1281 3.69 10.47 34.35
CA GLN A 1281 4.47 9.66 33.40
C GLN A 1281 4.03 9.89 31.94
N GLN A 1282 2.72 9.96 31.67
CA GLN A 1282 2.21 10.31 30.32
C GLN A 1282 2.65 11.72 29.89
N ASN A 1283 2.71 12.68 30.82
CA ASN A 1283 3.19 14.02 30.51
C ASN A 1283 4.71 14.03 30.26
N PHE A 1284 5.51 13.18 30.93
CA PHE A 1284 6.93 13.01 30.61
C PHE A 1284 7.17 12.44 29.20
N GLU A 1285 6.34 11.50 28.74
CA GLU A 1285 6.44 10.99 27.35
C GLU A 1285 6.16 12.07 26.31
N LEU A 1286 5.18 12.95 26.56
CA LEU A 1286 4.90 14.11 25.71
C LEU A 1286 6.07 15.12 25.72
N LEU A 1287 6.66 15.34 26.90
CA LEU A 1287 7.81 16.24 27.07
C LEU A 1287 9.02 15.73 26.27
N ALA A 1288 9.30 14.42 26.30
CA ALA A 1288 10.37 13.81 25.53
C ALA A 1288 10.17 13.95 24.01
N LYS A 1289 8.92 13.91 23.52
CA LYS A 1289 8.62 14.16 22.09
C LYS A 1289 8.89 15.61 21.70
N LEU A 1290 8.49 16.58 22.53
CA LEU A 1290 8.76 18.00 22.30
C LEU A 1290 10.26 18.32 22.39
N GLU A 1291 10.95 17.76 23.38
CA GLU A 1291 12.39 17.99 23.61
C GLU A 1291 13.24 17.64 22.39
N LYS A 1292 12.93 16.53 21.71
CA LYS A 1292 13.61 16.09 20.47
C LYS A 1292 13.50 17.11 19.33
N THR A 1293 12.49 17.98 19.36
CA THR A 1293 12.24 19.01 18.33
C THR A 1293 12.79 20.38 18.71
N LEU A 1294 13.36 20.56 19.90
CA LEU A 1294 13.98 21.82 20.32
C LEU A 1294 15.29 22.08 19.55
N ASP A 1295 15.52 23.31 19.13
CA ASP A 1295 16.78 23.77 18.54
C ASP A 1295 17.92 23.91 19.57
N LYS A 1296 19.06 24.44 19.12
CA LYS A 1296 20.24 24.75 19.95
C LYS A 1296 20.24 26.21 20.44
N SER A 1297 19.09 26.87 20.55
CA SER A 1297 19.03 28.22 21.11
C SER A 1297 19.21 28.20 22.63
N LYS A 1298 19.70 29.30 23.21
CA LYS A 1298 19.92 29.45 24.65
C LYS A 1298 18.66 29.16 25.49
N THR A 1299 17.47 29.51 24.97
CA THR A 1299 16.19 29.22 25.65
C THR A 1299 15.91 27.72 25.67
N SER A 1300 16.14 27.02 24.56
CA SER A 1300 15.96 25.57 24.46
C SER A 1300 16.93 24.80 25.36
N GLU A 1301 18.19 25.23 25.43
CA GLU A 1301 19.20 24.64 26.34
C GLU A 1301 18.77 24.79 27.81
N LYS A 1302 18.28 25.97 28.20
CA LYS A 1302 17.75 26.18 29.57
C LYS A 1302 16.54 25.29 29.88
N LEU A 1303 15.64 25.10 28.91
CA LEU A 1303 14.50 24.19 29.08
C LEU A 1303 14.96 22.74 29.25
N ARG A 1304 15.97 22.29 28.48
CA ARG A 1304 16.58 20.96 28.65
C ARG A 1304 17.20 20.76 30.02
N GLU A 1305 17.86 21.77 30.57
CA GLU A 1305 18.42 21.73 31.94
C GLU A 1305 17.34 21.58 33.03
N ASP A 1306 16.10 22.00 32.77
CA ASP A 1306 14.99 21.89 33.73
C ASP A 1306 14.29 20.52 33.70
N ILE A 1307 14.46 19.73 32.63
CA ILE A 1307 13.83 18.40 32.48
C ILE A 1307 14.36 17.40 33.53
N PRO A 1308 15.68 17.23 33.75
CA PRO A 1308 16.21 16.34 34.80
C PRO A 1308 15.70 16.70 36.20
N LYS A 1309 15.54 17.99 36.50
CA LYS A 1309 15.05 18.48 37.80
C LYS A 1309 13.63 18.02 38.12
N LEU A 1310 12.78 17.82 37.11
CA LEU A 1310 11.43 17.28 37.30
C LEU A 1310 11.48 15.80 37.70
N ASN A 1311 12.39 15.03 37.09
CA ASN A 1311 12.56 13.62 37.42
C ASN A 1311 13.07 13.45 38.86
N ASP A 1312 14.04 14.27 39.27
CA ASP A 1312 14.53 14.29 40.65
C ASP A 1312 13.41 14.61 41.65
N LEU A 1313 12.51 15.54 41.30
CA LEU A 1313 11.35 15.91 42.13
C LEU A 1313 10.33 14.75 42.25
N LEU A 1314 10.07 14.03 41.15
CA LEU A 1314 9.18 12.85 41.17
C LEU A 1314 9.78 11.72 42.02
N VAL A 1315 11.08 11.44 41.88
CA VAL A 1315 11.79 10.43 42.67
C VAL A 1315 11.76 10.79 44.17
N ALA A 1316 11.90 12.08 44.52
CA ALA A 1316 11.76 12.52 45.90
C ALA A 1316 10.34 12.28 46.46
N LYS A 1317 9.28 12.54 45.68
CA LYS A 1317 7.89 12.24 46.06
C LYS A 1317 7.63 10.74 46.21
N GLN A 1318 8.17 9.91 45.33
CA GLN A 1318 8.10 8.44 45.42
C GLN A 1318 8.76 7.92 46.69
N LYS A 1319 9.90 8.50 47.11
CA LYS A 1319 10.58 8.12 48.36
C LYS A 1319 9.81 8.52 49.61
N ALA A 1320 9.06 9.63 49.58
CA ALA A 1320 8.27 10.12 50.72
C ALA A 1320 6.91 9.42 50.88
N TYR A 1321 6.43 8.70 49.85
CA TYR A 1321 5.12 8.07 49.82
C TYR A 1321 4.83 7.16 51.04
N PRO A 1322 5.74 6.26 51.47
CA PRO A 1322 5.51 5.41 52.64
C PRO A 1322 5.24 6.21 53.92
N GLN A 1323 6.02 7.27 54.17
CA GLN A 1323 5.84 8.15 55.33
C GLN A 1323 4.55 8.98 55.23
N MET A 1324 4.17 9.42 54.03
CA MET A 1324 2.90 10.12 53.82
C MET A 1324 1.69 9.26 54.18
N VAL A 1325 1.72 7.96 53.82
CA VAL A 1325 0.66 7.01 54.19
C VAL A 1325 0.59 6.79 55.70
N GLN A 1326 1.74 6.60 56.36
CA GLN A 1326 1.76 6.44 57.83
C GLN A 1326 1.27 7.68 58.56
N MET A 1327 1.62 8.87 58.07
CA MET A 1327 1.19 10.14 58.65
C MET A 1327 -0.34 10.32 58.59
N GLN A 1328 -0.95 9.93 57.47
CA GLN A 1328 -2.40 9.97 57.30
C GLN A 1328 -3.10 9.02 58.30
N LEU A 1329 -2.61 7.78 58.42
CA LEU A 1329 -3.12 6.79 59.38
C LEU A 1329 -3.02 7.28 60.84
N LYS A 1330 -1.88 7.85 61.22
CA LYS A 1330 -1.70 8.41 62.58
C LYS A 1330 -2.63 9.60 62.84
N SER A 1331 -2.81 10.47 61.87
CA SER A 1331 -3.70 11.63 61.98
C SER A 1331 -5.17 11.22 62.17
N GLU A 1332 -5.61 10.17 61.48
CA GLU A 1332 -6.97 9.59 61.65
C GLU A 1332 -7.19 9.02 63.05
N VAL A 1333 -6.20 8.28 63.57
CA VAL A 1333 -6.22 7.76 64.95
C VAL A 1333 -6.23 8.91 65.96
N PHE A 1334 -5.43 9.95 65.72
CA PHE A 1334 -5.36 11.11 66.59
C PHE A 1334 -6.69 11.88 66.67
N VAL A 1335 -7.33 12.14 65.53
CA VAL A 1335 -8.66 12.77 65.48
C VAL A 1335 -9.70 11.95 66.23
N THR A 1336 -9.63 10.62 66.13
CA THR A 1336 -10.52 9.72 66.86
C THR A 1336 -10.37 9.90 68.38
N GLN A 1337 -9.13 10.00 68.87
CA GLN A 1337 -8.88 10.28 70.29
C GLN A 1337 -9.44 11.65 70.71
N LEU A 1338 -9.26 12.71 69.91
CA LEU A 1338 -9.81 14.03 70.21
C LEU A 1338 -11.34 14.02 70.31
N ARG A 1339 -12.01 13.23 69.45
CA ARG A 1339 -13.47 13.01 69.50
C ARG A 1339 -13.89 12.37 70.82
N GLU A 1340 -13.19 11.32 71.26
CA GLU A 1340 -13.48 10.63 72.52
C GLU A 1340 -13.39 11.59 73.73
N VAL A 1341 -12.33 12.40 73.80
CA VAL A 1341 -12.09 13.37 74.88
C VAL A 1341 -13.14 14.49 74.88
N CYS A 1342 -13.48 15.03 73.70
CA CYS A 1342 -14.54 16.03 73.57
C CYS A 1342 -15.90 15.53 74.06
N GLN A 1343 -16.25 14.29 73.72
CA GLN A 1343 -17.51 13.68 74.15
C GLN A 1343 -17.60 13.59 75.67
N ALA A 1344 -16.54 13.12 76.34
CA ALA A 1344 -16.49 12.99 77.79
C ALA A 1344 -16.64 14.35 78.50
N ASN A 1345 -15.92 15.38 78.04
CA ASN A 1345 -16.01 16.74 78.59
C ASN A 1345 -17.39 17.38 78.37
N HIS A 1346 -17.99 17.18 77.19
CA HIS A 1346 -19.33 17.71 76.90
C HIS A 1346 -20.39 17.16 77.87
N ASP A 1347 -20.33 15.87 78.16
CA ASP A 1347 -21.29 15.20 79.05
C ASP A 1347 -21.15 15.65 80.51
N ASP A 1348 -19.95 16.01 80.97
CA ASP A 1348 -19.68 16.54 82.32
C ASP A 1348 -20.16 18.00 82.48
N LEU A 1349 -19.83 18.86 81.50
CA LEU A 1349 -20.22 20.27 81.51
C LEU A 1349 -21.73 20.48 81.34
N ASP A 1350 -22.40 19.68 80.51
CA ASP A 1350 -23.84 19.81 80.33
C ASP A 1350 -24.63 19.49 81.61
N LYS A 1351 -24.20 18.46 82.36
CA LYS A 1351 -24.77 18.17 83.70
C LYS A 1351 -24.62 19.35 84.65
N THR A 1352 -23.43 19.95 84.70
CA THR A 1352 -23.10 21.03 85.63
C THR A 1352 -23.83 22.34 85.29
N ARG A 1353 -23.87 22.72 84.00
CA ARG A 1353 -24.52 23.95 83.53
C ARG A 1353 -26.04 23.89 83.63
N ASN A 1354 -26.65 22.74 83.34
CA ASN A 1354 -28.09 22.54 83.50
C ASN A 1354 -28.53 22.62 84.97
N ALA A 1355 -27.69 22.19 85.92
CA ALA A 1355 -27.95 22.38 87.34
C ALA A 1355 -28.00 23.88 87.72
N ARG A 1356 -27.07 24.70 87.19
CA ARG A 1356 -27.00 26.15 87.48
C ARG A 1356 -28.14 26.96 86.85
N LEU A 1357 -28.56 26.62 85.63
CA LEU A 1357 -29.73 27.27 85.00
C LEU A 1357 -31.01 27.09 85.83
N ARG A 1358 -31.22 25.89 86.40
CA ARG A 1358 -32.36 25.63 87.30
C ARG A 1358 -32.31 26.48 88.57
N GLU A 1359 -31.11 26.77 89.06
CA GLU A 1359 -30.91 27.63 90.23
C GLU A 1359 -31.22 29.10 89.92
N LEU A 1360 -30.80 29.60 88.75
CA LEU A 1360 -31.11 30.96 88.30
C LEU A 1360 -32.61 31.16 88.02
N ASP A 1361 -33.29 30.18 87.42
CA ASP A 1361 -34.75 30.22 87.20
C ASP A 1361 -35.55 30.33 88.50
N ARG A 1362 -35.01 29.79 89.61
CA ARG A 1362 -35.61 29.90 90.94
C ARG A 1362 -35.58 31.34 91.47
N LEU A 1363 -34.48 32.08 91.24
CA LEU A 1363 -34.28 33.43 91.77
C LEU A 1363 -35.20 34.50 91.12
N ASP A 1364 -35.51 34.40 89.83
CA ASP A 1364 -36.39 35.37 89.13
C ASP A 1364 -37.85 35.32 89.56
N ARG A 1365 -38.34 34.16 90.01
CA ARG A 1365 -39.73 34.03 90.48
C ARG A 1365 -39.99 34.78 91.79
N GLU A 1366 -38.95 35.14 92.53
CA GLU A 1366 -39.07 35.76 93.85
C GLU A 1366 -39.09 37.32 93.83
N ALA A 1367 -38.84 38.00 92.69
CA ALA A 1367 -38.73 39.48 92.63
C ALA A 1367 -39.68 40.15 91.59
N GLY A 1368 -40.77 40.80 92.04
CA GLY A 1368 -41.69 41.58 91.18
C GLY A 1368 -41.85 43.05 91.62
N ILE A 1369 -41.77 44.01 90.66
CA ILE A 1369 -42.54 45.29 90.54
C ILE A 1369 -41.86 46.38 89.66
N THR A 1370 -40.55 46.38 89.38
CA THR A 1370 -39.90 47.54 88.71
C THR A 1370 -39.63 47.38 87.20
N ARG A 1371 -40.66 46.97 86.43
CA ARG A 1371 -40.53 46.56 85.00
C ARG A 1371 -40.69 47.69 83.95
N MET A 1372 -40.95 48.95 84.30
CA MET A 1372 -41.40 49.96 83.32
C MET A 1372 -40.36 51.00 82.86
N VAL A 1373 -39.27 51.24 83.62
CA VAL A 1373 -38.20 52.20 83.23
C VAL A 1373 -36.97 51.48 82.65
N GLY A 1374 -36.89 50.16 82.83
CA GLY A 1374 -35.82 49.33 82.29
C GLY A 1374 -35.79 49.27 80.77
N ASN A 1375 -36.93 49.28 80.07
CA ASN A 1375 -36.98 48.90 78.64
C ASN A 1375 -36.37 49.91 77.64
N LEU A 1376 -36.21 51.19 77.98
CA LEU A 1376 -35.55 52.17 77.09
C LEU A 1376 -34.04 52.30 77.36
N ILE A 1377 -33.61 51.97 78.59
CA ILE A 1377 -32.20 51.95 78.99
C ILE A 1377 -31.58 50.60 78.65
N TRP A 1378 -32.33 49.49 78.77
CA TRP A 1378 -31.89 48.14 78.39
C TRP A 1378 -31.64 47.99 76.87
N GLY A 1379 -32.33 48.78 76.05
CA GLY A 1379 -32.12 48.86 74.59
C GLY A 1379 -30.86 49.63 74.16
N LEU A 1380 -30.35 50.54 75.01
CA LEU A 1380 -29.08 51.23 74.79
C LEU A 1380 -27.92 50.54 75.52
N THR A 1381 -28.13 49.91 76.68
CA THR A 1381 -27.09 49.17 77.41
C THR A 1381 -26.77 47.80 76.80
N ASN A 1382 -27.70 47.16 76.09
CA ASN A 1382 -27.41 45.98 75.25
C ASN A 1382 -26.55 46.30 74.02
N LYS A 1383 -26.42 47.57 73.64
CA LYS A 1383 -25.48 48.03 72.60
C LYS A 1383 -24.08 48.36 73.16
N VAL A 1384 -23.86 48.33 74.48
CA VAL A 1384 -22.59 48.70 75.12
C VAL A 1384 -22.04 47.68 76.13
N GLY A 1385 -22.67 46.50 76.31
CA GLY A 1385 -22.04 45.34 76.96
C GLY A 1385 -21.78 45.45 78.47
N LEU A 1386 -22.63 46.16 79.24
CA LEU A 1386 -22.38 46.50 80.65
C LEU A 1386 -23.21 45.73 81.71
N THR A 1387 -24.04 44.75 81.34
CA THR A 1387 -24.69 43.82 82.30
C THR A 1387 -24.89 42.45 81.66
N THR A 1388 -24.15 41.43 82.12
CA THR A 1388 -24.22 40.04 81.65
C THR A 1388 -25.36 39.31 82.38
N ASP A 1389 -26.37 38.87 81.64
CA ASP A 1389 -27.35 37.89 82.11
C ASP A 1389 -26.62 36.55 82.30
N GLU A 1390 -26.45 36.07 83.55
CA GLU A 1390 -25.74 34.82 83.86
C GLU A 1390 -26.37 33.63 83.11
N ARG A 1391 -27.69 33.65 82.85
CA ARG A 1391 -28.34 32.62 82.02
C ARG A 1391 -27.92 32.72 80.56
N LEU A 1392 -27.77 33.95 80.05
CA LEU A 1392 -27.27 34.17 78.71
C LEU A 1392 -25.82 33.70 78.60
N ASP A 1393 -24.96 33.93 79.59
CA ASP A 1393 -23.58 33.44 79.59
C ASP A 1393 -23.53 31.90 79.59
N ILE A 1394 -24.28 31.23 80.49
CA ILE A 1394 -24.35 29.76 80.53
C ILE A 1394 -24.88 29.18 79.21
N ARG A 1395 -25.96 29.76 78.65
CA ARG A 1395 -26.51 29.30 77.35
C ARG A 1395 -25.56 29.57 76.20
N THR A 1396 -24.83 30.69 76.23
CA THR A 1396 -23.84 31.02 75.20
C THR A 1396 -22.67 30.04 75.24
N LYS A 1397 -22.19 29.68 76.44
CA LYS A 1397 -21.16 28.67 76.64
C LYS A 1397 -21.63 27.26 76.28
N GLN A 1398 -22.88 26.87 76.59
CA GLN A 1398 -23.47 25.61 76.10
C GLN A 1398 -23.56 25.57 74.58
N GLN A 1399 -23.99 26.66 73.93
CA GLN A 1399 -24.02 26.76 72.48
C GLN A 1399 -22.63 26.71 71.85
N SER A 1400 -21.63 27.36 72.46
CA SER A 1400 -20.22 27.30 72.03
C SER A 1400 -19.70 25.87 72.05
N LEU A 1401 -19.89 25.17 73.17
CA LEU A 1401 -19.44 23.79 73.34
C LEU A 1401 -20.17 22.82 72.39
N ALA A 1402 -21.48 23.00 72.17
CA ALA A 1402 -22.24 22.22 71.21
C ALA A 1402 -21.78 22.47 69.76
N ARG A 1403 -21.40 23.71 69.40
CA ARG A 1403 -20.81 24.02 68.10
C ARG A 1403 -19.45 23.35 67.92
N PHE A 1404 -18.57 23.44 68.92
CA PHE A 1404 -17.26 22.78 68.89
C PHE A 1404 -17.40 21.27 68.67
N LYS A 1405 -18.29 20.62 69.42
CA LYS A 1405 -18.61 19.20 69.26
C LYS A 1405 -19.13 18.88 67.85
N ASN A 1406 -20.12 19.62 67.36
CA ASN A 1406 -20.68 19.38 66.03
C ASN A 1406 -19.65 19.56 64.90
N GLU A 1407 -18.70 20.49 65.07
CA GLU A 1407 -17.60 20.66 64.12
C GLU A 1407 -16.62 19.46 64.14
N LEU A 1408 -16.25 18.98 65.33
CA LEU A 1408 -15.32 17.84 65.50
C LEU A 1408 -15.91 16.48 65.07
N PHE A 1409 -17.23 16.32 65.20
CA PHE A 1409 -17.97 15.10 64.84
C PHE A 1409 -18.60 15.15 63.44
N ASN A 1410 -18.22 16.12 62.59
CA ASN A 1410 -18.77 16.21 61.25
C ASN A 1410 -18.09 15.20 60.30
N ASP A 1411 -18.73 14.05 60.09
CA ASP A 1411 -18.23 12.98 59.21
C ASP A 1411 -18.17 13.36 57.72
N LYS A 1412 -18.63 14.57 57.33
CA LYS A 1412 -18.46 15.08 55.96
C LYS A 1412 -17.12 15.78 55.73
N ILE A 1413 -16.33 16.01 56.79
CA ILE A 1413 -15.04 16.70 56.74
C ILE A 1413 -13.95 15.63 56.89
N ASP A 1414 -13.00 15.59 55.94
CA ASP A 1414 -11.86 14.67 56.05
C ASP A 1414 -10.88 15.07 57.17
N THR A 1415 -9.99 14.16 57.55
CA THR A 1415 -9.04 14.35 58.66
C THR A 1415 -8.19 15.62 58.50
N ASP A 1416 -7.69 15.89 57.30
CA ASP A 1416 -6.85 17.07 57.02
C ASP A 1416 -7.61 18.38 57.20
N GLN A 1417 -8.85 18.42 56.71
CA GLN A 1417 -9.71 19.58 56.83
C GLN A 1417 -10.18 19.79 58.28
N LEU A 1418 -10.36 18.70 59.04
CA LEU A 1418 -10.71 18.73 60.45
C LEU A 1418 -9.55 19.24 61.31
N ILE A 1419 -8.33 18.76 61.07
CA ILE A 1419 -7.10 19.29 61.68
C ILE A 1419 -6.95 20.78 61.37
N SER A 1420 -7.15 21.19 60.11
CA SER A 1420 -7.11 22.61 59.72
C SER A 1420 -8.15 23.46 60.44
N ASN A 1421 -9.33 22.92 60.73
CA ASN A 1421 -10.37 23.62 61.48
C ASN A 1421 -10.00 23.75 62.96
N LEU A 1422 -9.41 22.70 63.55
CA LEU A 1422 -8.95 22.71 64.94
C LEU A 1422 -7.74 23.63 65.14
N ALA A 1423 -6.82 23.69 64.17
CA ALA A 1423 -5.67 24.61 64.20
C ALA A 1423 -6.08 26.10 64.25
N ARG A 1424 -7.29 26.43 63.78
CA ARG A 1424 -7.84 27.80 63.84
C ARG A 1424 -8.48 28.15 65.20
N LYS A 1425 -8.65 27.18 66.09
CA LYS A 1425 -9.20 27.40 67.44
C LYS A 1425 -8.12 27.96 68.35
N ARG A 1426 -8.49 28.88 69.24
CA ARG A 1426 -7.56 29.36 70.28
C ARG A 1426 -7.29 28.25 71.30
N PRO A 1427 -6.13 28.24 71.97
CA PRO A 1427 -5.85 27.31 73.06
C PRO A 1427 -6.98 27.25 74.10
N SER A 1428 -7.59 28.40 74.45
CA SER A 1428 -8.74 28.44 75.37
C SER A 1428 -9.99 27.72 74.84
N GLU A 1429 -10.22 27.72 73.52
CA GLU A 1429 -11.33 27.00 72.89
C GLU A 1429 -11.07 25.50 72.83
N LEU A 1430 -9.81 25.09 72.60
CA LEU A 1430 -9.40 23.68 72.69
C LEU A 1430 -9.50 23.18 74.12
N GLN A 1431 -9.05 24.00 75.09
CA GLN A 1431 -9.17 23.73 76.51
C GLN A 1431 -10.64 23.53 76.92
N GLU A 1432 -11.53 24.48 76.61
CA GLU A 1432 -12.96 24.37 76.95
C GLU A 1432 -13.66 23.24 76.17
N GLY A 1433 -13.30 23.05 74.90
CA GLY A 1433 -13.91 22.05 74.02
C GLY A 1433 -13.56 20.61 74.38
N LEU A 1434 -12.32 20.38 74.83
CA LEU A 1434 -11.77 19.06 75.13
C LEU A 1434 -11.69 18.76 76.63
N GLY A 1435 -11.73 19.75 77.51
CA GLY A 1435 -11.61 19.54 78.96
C GLY A 1435 -10.19 19.15 79.39
N ILE A 1436 -9.19 19.69 78.70
CA ILE A 1436 -7.76 19.45 78.95
C ILE A 1436 -7.14 20.64 79.71
N SER A 1437 -5.96 20.43 80.30
CA SER A 1437 -5.22 21.50 80.98
C SER A 1437 -4.79 22.61 80.01
N THR A 1438 -4.56 23.81 80.52
CA THR A 1438 -4.07 24.96 79.73
C THR A 1438 -2.77 24.61 78.96
N ASP A 1439 -1.85 23.91 79.61
CA ASP A 1439 -0.57 23.49 79.01
C ASP A 1439 -0.80 22.50 77.85
N ASN A 1440 -1.64 21.47 78.07
CA ASN A 1440 -1.97 20.51 77.02
C ASN A 1440 -2.71 21.17 75.85
N ALA A 1441 -3.56 22.17 76.10
CA ALA A 1441 -4.24 22.91 75.05
C ALA A 1441 -3.30 23.77 74.21
N MET A 1442 -2.26 24.35 74.82
CA MET A 1442 -1.21 25.08 74.11
C MET A 1442 -0.37 24.15 73.24
N GLU A 1443 0.09 23.02 73.79
CA GLU A 1443 0.86 22.03 73.02
C GLU A 1443 0.04 21.43 71.87
N LEU A 1444 -1.23 21.11 72.11
CA LEU A 1444 -2.14 20.63 71.08
C LEU A 1444 -2.34 21.68 69.97
N HIS A 1445 -2.49 22.96 70.33
CA HIS A 1445 -2.61 24.03 69.34
C HIS A 1445 -1.37 24.13 68.44
N LEU A 1446 -0.17 24.00 69.02
CA LEU A 1446 1.09 24.01 68.27
C LEU A 1446 1.15 22.82 67.31
N LEU A 1447 0.87 21.60 67.80
CA LEU A 1447 0.86 20.42 66.94
C LEU A 1447 -0.16 20.56 65.80
N LEU A 1448 -1.41 20.96 66.09
CA LEU A 1448 -2.44 21.11 65.06
C LEU A 1448 -2.02 22.13 63.99
N THR A 1449 -1.33 23.20 64.40
CA THR A 1449 -0.78 24.20 63.47
C THR A 1449 0.32 23.61 62.58
N GLU A 1450 1.20 22.79 63.14
CA GLU A 1450 2.23 22.09 62.37
C GLU A 1450 1.62 21.05 61.41
N LEU A 1451 0.67 20.25 61.88
CA LEU A 1451 -0.04 19.25 61.08
C LEU A 1451 -0.82 19.89 59.92
N ALA A 1452 -1.40 21.08 60.14
CA ALA A 1452 -2.11 21.83 59.10
C ALA A 1452 -1.17 22.31 57.96
N GLY A 1453 0.14 22.49 58.22
CA GLY A 1453 1.09 22.84 57.18
C GLY A 1453 1.59 21.61 56.43
N LYS A 1454 1.10 21.29 55.22
CA LYS A 1454 1.55 20.09 54.47
C LYS A 1454 3.08 20.06 54.25
N THR A 1455 3.73 18.93 54.55
CA THR A 1455 5.14 18.66 54.22
C THR A 1455 5.30 17.35 53.45
N THR A 1456 6.36 17.25 52.66
CA THR A 1456 6.79 16.01 52.00
C THR A 1456 8.23 15.62 52.34
N SER A 1457 8.86 16.30 53.30
CA SER A 1457 10.17 15.89 53.79
C SER A 1457 10.00 14.62 54.64
N PRO A 1458 10.68 13.50 54.32
CA PRO A 1458 10.63 12.29 55.14
C PRO A 1458 10.97 12.56 56.61
N ASP A 1459 11.96 13.42 56.86
CA ASP A 1459 12.42 13.78 58.20
C ASP A 1459 11.35 14.58 58.96
N GLU A 1460 10.72 15.57 58.31
CA GLU A 1460 9.65 16.36 58.93
C GLU A 1460 8.36 15.54 59.14
N LEU A 1461 8.06 14.61 58.23
CA LEU A 1461 6.94 13.67 58.41
C LEU A 1461 7.18 12.81 59.66
N GLU A 1462 8.40 12.33 59.88
CA GLU A 1462 8.74 11.52 61.05
C GLU A 1462 8.70 12.31 62.36
N GLU A 1463 9.18 13.56 62.38
CA GLU A 1463 9.09 14.45 63.55
C GLU A 1463 7.63 14.69 63.97
N ARG A 1464 6.75 14.98 63.01
CA ARG A 1464 5.33 15.22 63.32
C ARG A 1464 4.61 13.97 63.77
N MET A 1465 4.98 12.80 63.24
CA MET A 1465 4.45 11.52 63.72
C MET A 1465 4.83 11.24 65.18
N LYS A 1466 6.01 11.68 65.65
CA LYS A 1466 6.41 11.61 67.07
C LYS A 1466 5.64 12.61 67.93
N ALA A 1467 5.46 13.84 67.42
CA ALA A 1467 4.71 14.88 68.13
C ALA A 1467 3.22 14.50 68.33
N ILE A 1468 2.61 13.78 67.39
CA ILE A 1468 1.28 13.16 67.57
C ILE A 1468 1.29 12.18 68.75
N ASP A 1469 2.25 11.24 68.80
CA ASP A 1469 2.31 10.23 69.86
C ASP A 1469 2.49 10.88 71.26
N ASP A 1470 3.34 11.91 71.34
CA ASP A 1470 3.63 12.63 72.58
C ASP A 1470 2.39 13.33 73.14
N ILE A 1471 1.67 14.09 72.31
CA ILE A 1471 0.46 14.80 72.77
C ILE A 1471 -0.69 13.84 73.05
N SER A 1472 -0.84 12.77 72.25
CA SER A 1472 -1.82 11.71 72.45
C SER A 1472 -1.65 11.10 73.85
N THR A 1473 -0.42 10.93 74.30
CA THR A 1473 -0.13 10.40 75.64
C THR A 1473 -0.48 11.39 76.76
N LYS A 1474 -0.23 12.69 76.56
CA LYS A 1474 -0.50 13.75 77.56
C LYS A 1474 -1.99 14.07 77.77
N ILE A 1475 -2.80 14.01 76.71
CA ILE A 1475 -4.23 14.34 76.78
C ILE A 1475 -5.05 13.27 77.53
N GLY A 1476 -4.65 12.00 77.47
CA GLY A 1476 -5.38 10.91 78.14
C GLY A 1476 -6.77 10.66 77.55
N ARG A 1477 -7.68 10.07 78.35
CA ARG A 1477 -9.07 9.74 77.98
C ARG A 1477 -10.16 10.35 78.90
N GLU A 1478 -9.80 10.98 80.02
CA GLU A 1478 -10.75 11.58 80.98
C GLU A 1478 -10.47 13.10 81.16
N PRO A 1479 -11.51 13.96 81.22
CA PRO A 1479 -11.36 15.41 81.39
C PRO A 1479 -11.04 15.84 82.84
N GLU A 1480 -10.33 16.95 83.04
CA GLU A 1480 -10.11 17.56 84.36
C GLU A 1480 -11.34 18.38 84.81
N HIS A 1481 -11.95 18.08 85.97
CA HIS A 1481 -13.14 18.79 86.49
C HIS A 1481 -12.84 20.27 86.87
N LEU A 1482 -13.26 21.23 86.04
CA LEU A 1482 -13.10 22.70 86.25
C LEU A 1482 -14.11 23.28 87.29
N LYS A 1483 -13.65 24.11 88.26
CA LYS A 1483 -14.48 24.81 89.28
C LYS A 1483 -14.48 26.34 89.06
N PHE A 1484 -15.66 26.98 88.97
CA PHE A 1484 -15.82 28.45 88.80
C PHE A 1484 -15.32 29.31 89.99
N VAL A 1485 -14.56 30.41 89.74
CA VAL A 1485 -14.10 31.41 90.75
C VAL A 1485 -14.23 32.86 90.22
N MET A 1486 -14.70 33.82 91.05
CA MET A 1486 -14.86 35.25 90.73
C MET A 1486 -13.61 36.10 91.14
N VAL A 1487 -13.10 37.00 90.29
CA VAL A 1487 -11.96 37.91 90.56
C VAL A 1487 -12.27 39.35 90.07
N GLU A 1488 -11.95 40.41 90.86
CA GLU A 1488 -12.12 41.86 90.56
C GLU A 1488 -10.73 42.54 90.36
N GLU A 1489 -10.52 43.34 89.29
CA GLU A 1489 -9.41 44.32 89.13
C GLU A 1489 -9.87 45.64 88.44
N ASP A 1490 -9.42 46.77 89.00
CA ASP A 1490 -9.59 48.22 88.67
C ASP A 1490 -9.13 48.62 87.24
N GLU A 1491 -9.57 49.66 86.51
CA GLU A 1491 -10.53 50.75 86.64
C GLU A 1491 -11.38 50.80 85.34
N SER A 1492 -12.67 51.15 85.43
CA SER A 1492 -13.70 51.20 84.36
C SER A 1492 -14.44 49.88 84.01
N ASN A 1493 -15.25 49.40 84.97
CA ASN A 1493 -16.53 48.71 84.76
C ASN A 1493 -16.57 47.45 83.85
N LYS A 1494 -15.73 46.44 84.11
CA LYS A 1494 -16.00 45.06 83.65
C LYS A 1494 -15.80 44.02 84.75
N LYS A 1495 -16.91 43.59 85.37
CA LYS A 1495 -17.00 42.34 86.13
C LYS A 1495 -17.14 41.19 85.15
N THR A 1496 -16.17 40.28 85.07
CA THR A 1496 -16.30 39.05 84.25
C THR A 1496 -15.78 37.85 85.04
N ILE A 1497 -16.61 36.81 85.12
CA ILE A 1497 -16.35 35.55 85.82
C ILE A 1497 -15.40 34.70 84.95
N GLY A 1498 -14.25 34.29 85.50
CA GLY A 1498 -13.33 33.33 84.89
C GLY A 1498 -13.67 31.88 85.30
N PHE A 1499 -13.28 30.93 84.45
CA PHE A 1499 -13.26 29.51 84.80
C PHE A 1499 -11.98 29.14 85.55
#